data_AF-A0A928DRN9-F1
#
_entry.id   AF-A0A928DRN9-F1
#
_cell.length_a   1.000
_cell.length_b   1.000
_cell.length_c   1.000
_cell.angle_alpha   90.00
_cell.angle_beta   90.00
_cell.angle_gamma   90.00
#
_symmetry.space_group_name_H-M   'P 1'
#
loop_
_entity.id
_entity.type
_entity.pdbx_description
1 polymer ?
#
loop_
_entity_poly.entity_id
_entity_poly.type
_entity_poly.pdbx_seq_one_letter_code
_entity_poly.pdbx_strand_id
1 'polypeptide(L)'
;MKGVPMKKLTCIFIFFLTFCFQLPDFPGAADLGTASKILAQDRSTEPSGASDKMLTWRTASWDGMELRLENGEQFIVQAPSEPEKSVRFFALDSEKTPFLEPRLEKECLVVDASRMKTERMENLTIQFWGLDPKRMGDHYMHFAEIQGPKGGKGRLFFEGQTREGRHFWKMLEIQLQGHRQIFAFEEFIPADLKTLFLRYDFTTPGEYRFFRSELRHEDGEKPTECVRSPELIFHVPFDGSAEACTARGDSGPRQEKGIVYVPGLNGKAAQFSSAADPLLEYPADGNLIPESGTISVWVRLNRKDAAGQEFLVKAWRTILANPFEDVTRIGSGALWYWIYEGKLRGDVSDLQDTYISRGFPDDAAWHHLVFTWNSVEKQLFIDGDRHVLQNRGKKANQAAPVRVMNFSRMDFETFLVGNFRGKVLEGVMDELRIYSAPLSQEEVLALYREYADVSCKPQSRYFFEDEPIRLDGKLWHSGKETKRLRLELVQSAGEREAESASEVLYSREILLTKAEEDYLAEVRGLNPGTYSVRILKEDGSAAAEYPIWVFHAENTTGQITHSPGTPARQTKRNPRRLWYDERHLRHIQTIRAVDAMKEGPEVFSQVGETRVGEAGDWKYLETAPVMGDRFAIRLNFPEVGKPYILELVFPDDKCRSADIIVQASKFIRNDYDLQVGYVTGDEYPTGHPKMVFRRCLYYPREKDSTLIVMNARNMPAGAALSEIRIYALDSPLPQARVTPAEPVNGWTRPVGIYFEDPAVGYDFGNFGYENANFETMLDRLCAYMKYSGQNMFSYPFVWYDGLIGEKYNPREHPPRCAEAFAKKFDREGLEFMATINQNNITFPVPAFTRSDIQNGRLGDSIFTIHSTGTPHPGGWHDSPPIFNILHPDVQKMVLQEVDELLDLCADHPSFKGIVLHLPMHSLNSLGDIRAGYNDYMIRDFEKETGILVDVDKTDPMRGKLFYEWLMKNAREEWVDWRCRKLTAWYAVLAKRLADRRADLKLGIHCITPILYAHTVYDEEEGLRDFWLQVNRDMGIDSRYLAKIPNVFVEQSVFPADYRWMHGRKDERLRERLRLTEETRGMYASLLDAPNAWVHHFDRYWESDIAVQEERGGKPNRFPADWLKECTWRVTTLNPAGHHAMKHYVMPLRYKDIQGISKGGFLIGTYGMESELIPFVQAFRALPAVEFADVLPKKPLEKSETVKVRRYSDGKETWFYVVNTDAEFADVTLRVPSGELMDLASGRSREVKKRFELRMKPYQLCSFRMAGDVSVEILDIR
;
A
#
# COMPACT_ATOMS: atom_id res chain seq x y z
N MET A 1 2.18 32.27 -29.49
CA MET A 1 1.62 30.97 -29.95
C MET A 1 0.10 31.10 -30.03
N LYS A 2 -0.55 30.59 -31.09
CA LYS A 2 -2.02 30.44 -31.21
C LYS A 2 -2.29 29.16 -32.01
N GLY A 3 -3.35 28.41 -31.67
CA GLY A 3 -3.90 27.36 -32.53
C GLY A 3 -3.36 25.93 -32.36
N VAL A 4 -3.56 25.31 -31.18
CA VAL A 4 -3.56 23.84 -31.02
C VAL A 4 -4.76 23.46 -30.13
N PRO A 5 -5.61 22.49 -30.51
CA PRO A 5 -6.82 22.16 -29.74
C PRO A 5 -6.50 21.36 -28.46
N MET A 6 -7.07 21.79 -27.34
CA MET A 6 -6.80 21.30 -25.97
C MET A 6 -7.39 19.90 -25.64
N LYS A 7 -7.57 19.02 -26.64
CA LYS A 7 -8.13 17.66 -26.51
C LYS A 7 -7.12 16.52 -26.71
N LYS A 8 -5.82 16.81 -26.82
CA LYS A 8 -4.75 15.80 -26.94
C LYS A 8 -3.72 15.78 -25.79
N LEU A 9 -3.91 16.59 -24.74
CA LEU A 9 -3.19 16.42 -23.47
C LEU A 9 -3.97 15.56 -22.46
N THR A 10 -5.29 15.46 -22.62
CA THR A 10 -6.22 15.07 -21.55
C THR A 10 -6.12 13.59 -21.17
N CYS A 11 -5.88 12.69 -22.12
CA CYS A 11 -5.81 11.24 -21.84
C CYS A 11 -4.49 10.79 -21.16
N ILE A 12 -3.53 11.70 -20.95
CA ILE A 12 -2.27 11.42 -20.22
C ILE A 12 -2.32 12.01 -18.79
N PHE A 13 -3.32 12.84 -18.49
CA PHE A 13 -3.43 13.56 -17.20
C PHE A 13 -4.49 12.97 -16.23
N ILE A 14 -5.34 12.04 -16.67
CA ILE A 14 -6.57 11.66 -15.94
C ILE A 14 -6.38 10.63 -14.82
N PHE A 15 -5.32 9.81 -14.85
CA PHE A 15 -4.94 8.94 -13.70
C PHE A 15 -3.84 9.55 -12.81
N PHE A 16 -3.09 10.53 -13.30
CA PHE A 16 -2.07 11.26 -12.53
C PHE A 16 -2.64 12.26 -11.49
N LEU A 17 -3.96 12.32 -11.34
CA LEU A 17 -4.68 13.23 -10.45
C LEU A 17 -5.39 12.53 -9.27
N THR A 18 -5.16 11.22 -9.07
CA THR A 18 -5.85 10.41 -8.04
C THR A 18 -5.09 10.30 -6.71
N PHE A 19 -4.00 11.05 -6.55
CA PHE A 19 -3.05 10.94 -5.42
C PHE A 19 -2.55 12.30 -4.88
N CYS A 20 -3.12 13.43 -5.33
CA CYS A 20 -2.62 14.77 -5.00
C CYS A 20 -3.65 15.59 -4.21
N PHE A 21 -3.21 16.18 -3.09
CA PHE A 21 -3.99 17.01 -2.16
C PHE A 21 -5.09 16.22 -1.40
N GLN A 22 -5.35 16.49 -0.12
CA GLN A 22 -4.79 17.46 0.81
C GLN A 22 -4.89 16.92 2.24
N LEU A 23 -4.07 17.42 3.16
CA LEU A 23 -4.37 17.38 4.60
C LEU A 23 -5.43 18.46 4.92
N PRO A 24 -6.51 18.09 5.66
CA PRO A 24 -7.35 19.06 6.33
C PRO A 24 -7.84 18.56 7.69
N ASP A 25 -7.62 19.36 8.71
CA ASP A 25 -7.74 18.94 10.10
C ASP A 25 -7.75 20.29 10.94
N PHE A 26 -7.79 20.40 12.28
CA PHE A 26 -7.50 21.68 13.00
C PHE A 26 -7.02 21.52 14.49
N PRO A 27 -6.19 22.42 15.09
CA PRO A 27 -5.70 22.34 16.48
C PRO A 27 -6.47 23.32 17.38
N GLY A 28 -6.76 22.98 18.62
CA GLY A 28 -5.85 22.29 19.53
C GLY A 28 -5.71 23.15 20.79
N ALA A 29 -5.24 22.54 21.87
CA ALA A 29 -5.48 22.96 23.26
C ALA A 29 -4.88 24.31 23.71
N ALA A 30 -5.15 24.59 25.00
CA ALA A 30 -4.58 25.64 25.87
C ALA A 30 -5.35 26.99 25.82
N ASP A 31 -5.37 27.82 26.87
CA ASP A 31 -4.45 27.95 28.03
C ASP A 31 -5.10 27.64 29.40
N LEU A 32 -4.44 26.88 30.29
CA LEU A 32 -3.36 27.27 31.23
C LEU A 32 -3.78 28.16 32.42
N GLY A 33 -4.33 27.52 33.46
CA GLY A 33 -3.60 27.32 34.71
C GLY A 33 -3.55 28.44 35.77
N THR A 34 -3.79 28.07 37.02
CA THR A 34 -3.20 28.74 38.19
C THR A 34 -2.95 27.70 39.30
N ALA A 35 -1.95 27.92 40.14
CA ALA A 35 -1.46 26.95 41.11
C ALA A 35 -1.96 27.18 42.55
N SER A 36 -1.71 26.17 43.39
CA SER A 36 -1.71 26.20 44.87
C SER A 36 -3.03 25.99 45.62
N LYS A 37 -2.87 25.37 46.81
CA LYS A 37 -3.92 25.07 47.80
C LYS A 37 -4.44 26.34 48.47
N ILE A 38 -5.73 26.39 48.85
CA ILE A 38 -6.22 26.74 50.21
C ILE A 38 -7.77 26.66 50.32
N LEU A 39 -8.22 26.19 51.50
CA LEU A 39 -9.55 26.29 52.16
C LEU A 39 -10.82 26.76 51.41
N ALA A 40 -11.80 25.84 51.34
CA ALA A 40 -13.16 25.88 51.93
C ALA A 40 -14.17 27.05 51.68
N GLN A 41 -15.46 26.68 51.81
CA GLN A 41 -16.70 27.48 51.88
C GLN A 41 -17.41 27.86 50.56
N ASP A 42 -18.43 27.06 50.23
CA ASP A 42 -19.84 27.48 50.13
C ASP A 42 -20.16 28.89 49.60
N ARG A 43 -20.72 28.98 48.38
CA ARG A 43 -22.07 29.55 48.16
C ARG A 43 -22.64 29.36 46.75
N SER A 44 -23.96 29.33 46.69
CA SER A 44 -24.77 29.30 45.47
C SER A 44 -25.00 30.69 44.86
N THR A 45 -24.77 30.86 43.56
CA THR A 45 -25.43 31.87 42.70
C THR A 45 -25.47 31.40 41.24
N GLU A 46 -26.66 31.37 40.65
CA GLU A 46 -26.84 31.32 39.19
C GLU A 46 -26.47 32.68 38.55
N PRO A 47 -25.94 32.69 37.31
CA PRO A 47 -26.02 33.85 36.43
C PRO A 47 -26.97 33.60 35.26
N SER A 48 -28.14 34.23 35.36
CA SER A 48 -29.13 34.54 34.30
C SER A 48 -28.63 34.52 32.85
N GLY A 49 -29.39 33.88 31.96
CA GLY A 49 -29.09 33.86 30.52
C GLY A 49 -29.37 35.15 29.76
N ALA A 50 -28.65 35.33 28.65
CA ALA A 50 -28.95 36.25 27.55
C ALA A 50 -28.98 35.44 26.24
N SER A 51 -29.79 35.84 25.25
CA SER A 51 -30.22 34.93 24.18
C SER A 51 -29.52 35.08 22.82
N ASP A 52 -29.14 33.97 22.20
CA ASP A 52 -28.55 33.82 20.84
C ASP A 52 -29.50 34.15 19.66
N LYS A 53 -30.34 35.18 19.78
CA LYS A 53 -31.37 35.52 18.79
C LYS A 53 -30.87 36.13 17.47
N MET A 54 -29.56 36.38 17.32
CA MET A 54 -29.03 37.25 16.25
C MET A 54 -28.17 36.57 15.18
N LEU A 55 -27.95 35.24 15.24
CA LEU A 55 -27.02 34.57 14.30
C LEU A 55 -27.70 33.68 13.23
N THR A 56 -28.89 33.14 13.49
CA THR A 56 -29.59 32.32 12.49
C THR A 56 -30.61 33.15 11.70
N TRP A 57 -30.52 33.12 10.37
CA TRP A 57 -31.75 33.04 9.60
C TRP A 57 -32.38 31.67 9.92
N ARG A 58 -33.52 31.70 10.62
CA ARG A 58 -34.43 30.57 10.74
C ARG A 58 -35.78 31.04 10.24
N THR A 59 -36.08 30.75 8.97
CA THR A 59 -37.41 30.88 8.37
C THR A 59 -38.32 29.80 8.96
N ALA A 60 -38.64 29.92 10.26
CA ALA A 60 -39.48 28.99 11.00
C ALA A 60 -40.92 28.95 10.44
N SER A 61 -41.34 30.05 9.82
CA SER A 61 -42.30 30.08 8.70
C SER A 61 -41.94 31.27 7.79
N TRP A 62 -42.55 31.33 6.61
CA TRP A 62 -42.62 32.55 5.79
C TRP A 62 -43.94 33.32 6.02
N ASP A 63 -44.87 32.76 6.81
CA ASP A 63 -46.09 33.42 7.27
C ASP A 63 -45.76 34.72 8.03
N GLY A 64 -46.50 35.80 7.75
CA GLY A 64 -46.36 37.09 8.43
C GLY A 64 -45.20 37.99 7.95
N MET A 65 -44.45 37.56 6.94
CA MET A 65 -43.47 38.41 6.25
C MET A 65 -44.15 39.39 5.29
N GLU A 66 -43.61 40.60 5.15
CA GLU A 66 -44.04 41.57 4.14
C GLU A 66 -43.20 41.44 2.87
N LEU A 67 -43.86 41.26 1.72
CA LEU A 67 -43.26 41.29 0.37
C LEU A 67 -43.61 42.61 -0.33
N ARG A 68 -42.59 43.36 -0.80
CA ARG A 68 -42.77 44.60 -1.57
C ARG A 68 -41.74 44.72 -2.70
N LEU A 69 -42.09 45.50 -3.74
CA LEU A 69 -41.15 45.95 -4.78
C LEU A 69 -40.61 47.32 -4.37
N GLU A 70 -39.29 47.48 -4.33
CA GLU A 70 -38.61 48.73 -3.94
C GLU A 70 -37.99 49.39 -5.16
N ASN A 71 -38.38 50.65 -5.43
CA ASN A 71 -37.98 51.50 -6.56
C ASN A 71 -38.16 50.91 -7.99
N GLY A 72 -38.69 49.69 -8.11
CA GLY A 72 -38.76 48.93 -9.36
C GLY A 72 -37.56 47.99 -9.59
N GLU A 73 -36.50 48.13 -8.80
CA GLU A 73 -35.19 47.48 -9.06
C GLU A 73 -35.01 46.16 -8.31
N GLN A 74 -35.55 46.05 -7.08
CA GLN A 74 -35.44 44.86 -6.22
C GLN A 74 -36.75 44.56 -5.50
N PHE A 75 -37.13 43.29 -5.42
CA PHE A 75 -38.13 42.84 -4.44
C PHE A 75 -37.46 42.63 -3.08
N ILE A 76 -38.20 42.90 -2.01
CA ILE A 76 -37.78 42.72 -0.62
C ILE A 76 -38.85 41.96 0.15
N VAL A 77 -38.43 40.93 0.88
CA VAL A 77 -39.18 40.21 1.90
C VAL A 77 -38.52 40.44 3.26
N GLN A 78 -39.27 40.90 4.26
CA GLN A 78 -38.76 41.15 5.61
C GLN A 78 -39.85 40.95 6.68
N ALA A 79 -39.43 40.73 7.93
CA ALA A 79 -40.34 40.76 9.07
C ALA A 79 -40.58 42.23 9.50
N PRO A 80 -41.82 42.63 9.85
CA PRO A 80 -42.09 43.96 10.43
C PRO A 80 -41.34 44.24 11.74
N SER A 81 -40.91 43.19 12.46
CA SER A 81 -40.20 43.27 13.74
C SER A 81 -38.67 43.28 13.64
N GLU A 82 -38.09 42.89 12.50
CA GLU A 82 -36.63 42.77 12.29
C GLU A 82 -36.27 43.28 10.87
N PRO A 83 -36.49 44.58 10.56
CA PRO A 83 -36.36 45.13 9.21
C PRO A 83 -34.94 45.08 8.63
N GLU A 84 -33.91 44.93 9.47
CA GLU A 84 -32.53 44.69 9.06
C GLU A 84 -32.30 43.29 8.45
N LYS A 85 -33.15 42.31 8.78
CA LYS A 85 -33.15 40.97 8.16
C LYS A 85 -34.10 40.96 6.96
N SER A 86 -33.56 41.36 5.80
CA SER A 86 -34.27 41.36 4.53
C SER A 86 -33.75 40.27 3.57
N VAL A 87 -34.64 39.45 3.02
CA VAL A 87 -34.36 38.68 1.79
C VAL A 87 -34.68 39.57 0.60
N ARG A 88 -33.71 39.81 -0.28
CA ARG A 88 -33.87 40.64 -1.48
C ARG A 88 -33.69 39.79 -2.72
N PHE A 89 -34.40 40.10 -3.80
CA PHE A 89 -34.18 39.41 -5.08
C PHE A 89 -34.53 40.27 -6.29
N PHE A 90 -33.79 40.04 -7.36
CA PHE A 90 -33.75 40.87 -8.56
C PHE A 90 -33.15 40.10 -9.73
N ALA A 91 -33.33 40.60 -10.95
CA ALA A 91 -32.50 40.21 -12.09
C ALA A 91 -31.23 41.08 -12.12
N LEU A 92 -30.09 40.55 -12.59
CA LEU A 92 -28.84 41.32 -12.75
C LEU A 92 -29.03 42.63 -13.56
N ASP A 93 -30.01 42.62 -14.46
CA ASP A 93 -30.53 43.79 -15.16
C ASP A 93 -31.79 44.28 -14.43
N SER A 94 -31.64 45.30 -13.60
CA SER A 94 -32.65 45.73 -12.61
C SER A 94 -33.96 46.22 -13.25
N GLU A 95 -33.93 46.76 -14.48
CA GLU A 95 -35.13 47.14 -15.22
C GLU A 95 -36.05 45.94 -15.52
N LYS A 96 -35.51 44.71 -15.44
CA LYS A 96 -36.25 43.46 -15.69
C LYS A 96 -36.74 42.77 -14.41
N THR A 97 -36.35 43.22 -13.22
CA THR A 97 -36.86 42.67 -11.95
C THR A 97 -38.41 42.57 -11.90
N PRO A 98 -39.20 43.54 -12.42
CA PRO A 98 -40.66 43.44 -12.43
C PRO A 98 -41.27 42.29 -13.26
N PHE A 99 -40.45 41.53 -14.01
CA PHE A 99 -40.89 40.32 -14.72
C PHE A 99 -40.70 39.01 -13.91
N LEU A 100 -40.17 39.11 -12.69
CA LEU A 100 -40.23 38.04 -11.70
C LEU A 100 -41.59 38.08 -11.00
N GLU A 101 -42.23 36.93 -10.81
CA GLU A 101 -43.55 36.84 -10.13
C GLU A 101 -43.40 36.14 -8.77
N PRO A 102 -43.05 36.89 -7.69
CA PRO A 102 -42.89 36.33 -6.36
C PRO A 102 -44.19 36.24 -5.57
N ARG A 103 -44.24 35.26 -4.67
CA ARG A 103 -45.32 35.07 -3.70
C ARG A 103 -44.82 34.34 -2.46
N LEU A 104 -45.46 34.61 -1.32
CA LEU A 104 -45.21 33.87 -0.08
C LEU A 104 -46.22 32.72 0.03
N GLU A 105 -45.72 31.50 0.14
CA GLU A 105 -46.50 30.32 0.50
C GLU A 105 -46.09 29.86 1.92
N LYS A 106 -46.97 29.14 2.62
CA LYS A 106 -46.87 28.83 4.05
C LYS A 106 -45.49 28.32 4.53
N GLU A 107 -44.77 27.57 3.70
CA GLU A 107 -43.45 27.02 4.03
C GLU A 107 -42.31 27.53 3.13
N CYS A 108 -42.58 28.40 2.14
CA CYS A 108 -41.54 28.89 1.23
C CYS A 108 -41.86 30.24 0.58
N LEU A 109 -40.81 31.04 0.36
CA LEU A 109 -40.83 32.06 -0.69
C LEU A 109 -40.78 31.34 -2.04
N VAL A 110 -41.72 31.67 -2.92
CA VAL A 110 -41.73 31.19 -4.30
C VAL A 110 -41.45 32.38 -5.22
N VAL A 111 -40.55 32.18 -6.17
CA VAL A 111 -40.23 33.16 -7.23
C VAL A 111 -40.40 32.45 -8.57
N ASP A 112 -41.42 32.82 -9.34
CA ASP A 112 -41.52 32.38 -10.73
C ASP A 112 -40.63 33.25 -11.62
N ALA A 113 -39.63 32.62 -12.22
CA ALA A 113 -38.67 33.20 -13.14
C ALA A 113 -38.79 32.58 -14.55
N SER A 114 -39.92 31.95 -14.88
CA SER A 114 -40.19 31.34 -16.20
C SER A 114 -40.05 32.34 -17.35
N ARG A 115 -40.33 33.64 -17.10
CA ARG A 115 -40.16 34.74 -18.06
C ARG A 115 -38.70 35.11 -18.37
N MET A 116 -37.70 34.58 -17.65
CA MET A 116 -36.28 34.90 -17.90
C MET A 116 -35.88 34.73 -19.37
N LYS A 117 -36.43 33.72 -20.05
CA LYS A 117 -36.13 33.43 -21.46
C LYS A 117 -36.79 34.40 -22.45
N THR A 118 -37.99 34.90 -22.15
CA THR A 118 -38.72 35.83 -23.05
C THR A 118 -38.16 37.24 -22.91
N GLU A 119 -37.95 37.70 -21.67
CA GLU A 119 -37.50 39.07 -21.38
C GLU A 119 -35.98 39.24 -21.40
N ARG A 120 -35.24 38.14 -21.67
CA ARG A 120 -33.77 38.09 -21.74
C ARG A 120 -33.12 38.55 -20.41
N MET A 121 -33.54 37.92 -19.31
CA MET A 121 -32.88 38.04 -18.00
C MET A 121 -31.75 37.00 -17.91
N GLU A 122 -30.57 37.41 -17.47
CA GLU A 122 -29.40 36.52 -17.40
C GLU A 122 -29.41 35.60 -16.17
N ASN A 123 -29.90 36.11 -15.04
CA ASN A 123 -30.08 35.36 -13.81
C ASN A 123 -31.32 35.81 -13.02
N LEU A 124 -31.68 34.99 -12.03
CA LEU A 124 -32.35 35.40 -10.79
C LEU A 124 -31.28 35.45 -9.70
N THR A 125 -31.09 36.61 -9.08
CA THR A 125 -30.24 36.79 -7.88
C THR A 125 -31.12 36.95 -6.64
N ILE A 126 -30.75 36.27 -5.56
CA ILE A 126 -31.38 36.36 -4.24
C ILE A 126 -30.31 36.63 -3.19
N GLN A 127 -30.57 37.45 -2.18
CA GLN A 127 -29.63 37.84 -1.14
C GLN A 127 -30.29 37.88 0.26
N PHE A 128 -29.71 37.22 1.25
CA PHE A 128 -30.16 37.20 2.64
C PHE A 128 -29.28 38.16 3.46
N TRP A 129 -29.80 39.34 3.76
CA TRP A 129 -29.11 40.40 4.51
C TRP A 129 -29.38 40.30 6.02
N GLY A 130 -28.76 41.17 6.82
CA GLY A 130 -28.97 41.25 8.28
C GLY A 130 -28.06 40.35 9.12
N LEU A 131 -26.97 39.82 8.54
CA LEU A 131 -25.89 39.16 9.28
C LEU A 131 -24.93 40.22 9.87
N ASP A 132 -24.47 40.02 11.11
CA ASP A 132 -23.49 40.88 11.78
C ASP A 132 -22.14 40.13 11.90
N PRO A 133 -21.15 40.39 11.03
CA PRO A 133 -19.87 39.69 11.05
C PRO A 133 -19.07 39.86 12.35
N LYS A 134 -19.43 40.82 13.22
CA LYS A 134 -18.77 41.01 14.52
C LYS A 134 -19.31 40.09 15.62
N ARG A 135 -20.44 39.42 15.37
CA ARG A 135 -21.04 38.41 16.26
C ARG A 135 -20.82 36.99 15.74
N MET A 136 -20.43 36.87 14.48
CA MET A 136 -20.02 35.62 13.86
C MET A 136 -18.58 35.33 14.28
N GLY A 137 -18.31 34.12 14.79
CA GLY A 137 -16.96 33.56 14.87
C GLY A 137 -16.43 33.14 13.49
N ASP A 138 -15.29 32.46 13.50
CA ASP A 138 -14.48 32.30 12.29
C ASP A 138 -15.02 31.26 11.29
N HIS A 139 -15.90 30.33 11.71
CA HIS A 139 -16.33 29.20 10.87
C HIS A 139 -17.85 28.95 10.91
N TYR A 140 -18.48 28.84 9.73
CA TYR A 140 -19.92 28.61 9.60
C TYR A 140 -20.31 27.62 8.50
N MET A 141 -21.24 26.72 8.83
CA MET A 141 -21.94 25.86 7.88
C MET A 141 -23.23 26.55 7.42
N HIS A 142 -23.36 26.81 6.12
CA HIS A 142 -24.57 27.30 5.48
C HIS A 142 -25.43 26.14 4.96
N PHE A 143 -26.70 26.10 5.35
CA PHE A 143 -27.70 25.15 4.87
C PHE A 143 -28.76 25.87 4.02
N ALA A 144 -28.88 25.49 2.75
CA ALA A 144 -29.91 25.99 1.83
C ALA A 144 -30.87 24.86 1.44
N GLU A 145 -32.16 25.04 1.70
CA GLU A 145 -33.21 24.10 1.26
C GLU A 145 -34.04 24.73 0.12
N ILE A 146 -33.87 24.19 -1.08
CA ILE A 146 -34.30 24.79 -2.35
C ILE A 146 -35.00 23.73 -3.22
N GLN A 147 -36.02 24.13 -3.97
CA GLN A 147 -36.52 23.41 -5.13
C GLN A 147 -36.49 24.35 -6.35
N GLY A 148 -36.26 23.80 -7.53
CA GLY A 148 -36.35 24.53 -8.80
C GLY A 148 -36.28 23.57 -10.00
N PRO A 149 -36.26 24.09 -11.24
CA PRO A 149 -36.43 23.30 -12.46
C PRO A 149 -35.40 22.17 -12.60
N LYS A 150 -35.85 21.00 -13.08
CA LYS A 150 -35.00 19.82 -13.29
C LYS A 150 -33.91 20.09 -14.33
N GLY A 151 -32.66 19.80 -13.97
CA GLY A 151 -31.47 20.16 -14.74
C GLY A 151 -31.02 21.61 -14.56
N GLY A 152 -31.72 22.41 -13.75
CA GLY A 152 -31.40 23.80 -13.49
C GLY A 152 -30.08 23.97 -12.74
N LYS A 153 -29.42 25.11 -12.97
CA LYS A 153 -28.13 25.44 -12.35
C LYS A 153 -28.25 26.61 -11.40
N GLY A 154 -27.66 26.46 -10.22
CA GLY A 154 -27.55 27.50 -9.21
C GLY A 154 -26.13 27.65 -8.69
N ARG A 155 -25.87 28.76 -8.01
CA ARG A 155 -24.66 29.01 -7.22
C ARG A 155 -25.06 29.58 -5.86
N LEU A 156 -24.52 29.02 -4.79
CA LEU A 156 -24.70 29.52 -3.43
C LEU A 156 -23.42 30.23 -3.01
N PHE A 157 -23.53 31.43 -2.47
CA PHE A 157 -22.41 32.27 -2.07
C PHE A 157 -22.52 32.72 -0.62
N PHE A 158 -21.37 32.79 0.06
CA PHE A 158 -21.10 33.83 1.03
C PHE A 158 -20.55 35.05 0.26
N GLU A 159 -21.07 36.25 0.48
CA GLU A 159 -20.59 37.48 -0.16
C GLU A 159 -20.59 38.66 0.82
N GLY A 160 -19.58 39.53 0.74
CA GLY A 160 -19.38 40.61 1.71
C GLY A 160 -18.28 41.60 1.32
N GLN A 161 -18.00 42.54 2.23
CA GLN A 161 -16.87 43.48 2.09
C GLN A 161 -16.12 43.64 3.41
N THR A 162 -14.80 43.75 3.33
CA THR A 162 -13.94 44.05 4.49
C THR A 162 -14.07 45.51 4.93
N ARG A 163 -13.54 45.84 6.11
CA ARG A 163 -13.45 47.23 6.61
C ARG A 163 -12.67 48.16 5.69
N GLU A 164 -11.75 47.62 4.88
CA GLU A 164 -10.98 48.33 3.85
C GLU A 164 -11.70 48.43 2.49
N GLY A 165 -12.89 47.84 2.36
CA GLY A 165 -13.65 47.81 1.10
C GLY A 165 -13.23 46.73 0.11
N ARG A 166 -12.39 45.76 0.52
CA ARG A 166 -12.07 44.60 -0.33
C ARG A 166 -13.29 43.67 -0.42
N HIS A 167 -13.62 43.23 -1.63
CA HIS A 167 -14.75 42.31 -1.89
C HIS A 167 -14.39 40.89 -1.48
N PHE A 168 -15.24 40.26 -0.68
CA PHE A 168 -15.14 38.87 -0.26
C PHE A 168 -16.27 38.08 -0.91
N TRP A 169 -15.95 36.96 -1.54
CA TRP A 169 -16.94 35.97 -1.94
C TRP A 169 -16.36 34.56 -1.95
N LYS A 170 -17.21 33.59 -1.66
CA LYS A 170 -16.93 32.14 -1.68
C LYS A 170 -18.17 31.43 -2.20
N MET A 171 -18.02 30.36 -3.00
CA MET A 171 -19.11 29.84 -3.83
C MET A 171 -19.15 28.31 -3.99
N LEU A 172 -20.35 27.74 -3.92
CA LEU A 172 -20.69 26.36 -4.26
C LEU A 172 -21.59 26.30 -5.51
N GLU A 173 -21.19 25.60 -6.57
CA GLU A 173 -22.07 25.31 -7.71
C GLU A 173 -23.03 24.16 -7.38
N ILE A 174 -24.33 24.33 -7.67
CA ILE A 174 -25.37 23.35 -7.39
C ILE A 174 -26.19 23.02 -8.65
N GLN A 175 -26.71 21.79 -8.71
CA GLN A 175 -27.61 21.34 -9.78
C GLN A 175 -28.94 20.86 -9.19
N LEU A 176 -30.03 21.38 -9.76
CA LEU A 176 -31.40 21.16 -9.31
C LEU A 176 -32.06 20.02 -10.10
N GLN A 177 -32.87 19.21 -9.42
CA GLN A 177 -33.42 17.96 -9.95
C GLN A 177 -34.96 17.97 -10.13
N GLY A 178 -35.62 19.09 -9.83
CA GLY A 178 -37.08 19.25 -9.92
C GLY A 178 -37.82 19.06 -8.59
N HIS A 179 -37.18 18.45 -7.59
CA HIS A 179 -37.70 18.23 -6.23
C HIS A 179 -36.96 19.06 -5.19
N ARG A 180 -37.45 19.05 -3.94
CA ARG A 180 -36.82 19.70 -2.77
C ARG A 180 -35.46 19.03 -2.49
N GLN A 181 -34.42 19.84 -2.34
CA GLN A 181 -33.04 19.44 -2.07
C GLN A 181 -32.45 20.30 -0.95
N ILE A 182 -31.58 19.72 -0.13
CA ILE A 182 -30.75 20.44 0.84
C ILE A 182 -29.32 20.48 0.31
N PHE A 183 -28.71 21.67 0.34
CA PHE A 183 -27.31 21.88 0.07
C PHE A 183 -26.65 22.40 1.35
N ALA A 184 -25.47 21.86 1.67
CA ALA A 184 -24.63 22.33 2.76
C ALA A 184 -23.35 22.95 2.14
N PHE A 185 -22.95 24.12 2.63
CA PHE A 185 -21.77 24.84 2.18
C PHE A 185 -21.00 25.38 3.39
N GLU A 186 -19.83 24.79 3.63
CA GLU A 186 -18.93 25.10 4.74
C GLU A 186 -17.94 26.20 4.34
N GLU A 187 -17.78 27.25 5.15
CA GLU A 187 -16.83 28.32 4.84
C GLU A 187 -16.41 29.15 6.07
N PHE A 188 -15.20 29.71 5.99
CA PHE A 188 -14.63 30.60 7.00
C PHE A 188 -15.03 32.06 6.73
N ILE A 189 -15.40 32.77 7.79
CA ILE A 189 -15.89 34.15 7.77
C ILE A 189 -14.79 35.08 8.30
N PRO A 190 -14.14 35.91 7.44
CA PRO A 190 -13.06 36.77 7.91
C PRO A 190 -13.51 37.80 8.94
N ALA A 191 -12.85 37.85 10.10
CA ALA A 191 -13.15 38.78 11.20
C ALA A 191 -12.97 40.28 10.84
N ASP A 192 -12.31 40.59 9.72
CA ASP A 192 -12.17 41.94 9.17
C ASP A 192 -13.37 42.37 8.29
N LEU A 193 -14.37 41.49 8.09
CA LEU A 193 -15.60 41.85 7.40
C LEU A 193 -16.35 43.01 8.09
N LYS A 194 -16.90 43.86 7.25
CA LYS A 194 -17.80 44.97 7.58
C LYS A 194 -19.25 44.62 7.25
N THR A 195 -19.46 43.82 6.22
CA THR A 195 -20.77 43.29 5.79
C THR A 195 -20.62 41.85 5.33
N LEU A 196 -21.67 41.04 5.56
CA LEU A 196 -21.85 39.71 4.99
C LEU A 196 -23.33 39.54 4.63
N PHE A 197 -23.60 38.86 3.53
CA PHE A 197 -24.90 38.32 3.15
C PHE A 197 -24.70 36.97 2.45
N LEU A 198 -25.73 36.13 2.45
CA LEU A 198 -25.75 34.92 1.62
C LEU A 198 -26.39 35.28 0.28
N ARG A 199 -25.83 34.84 -0.84
CA ARG A 199 -26.39 35.12 -2.18
C ARG A 199 -26.61 33.85 -2.97
N TYR A 200 -27.75 33.72 -3.64
CA TYR A 200 -28.04 32.63 -4.57
C TYR A 200 -28.22 33.20 -5.98
N ASP A 201 -27.52 32.66 -6.97
CA ASP A 201 -27.70 32.99 -8.39
C ASP A 201 -28.22 31.77 -9.16
N PHE A 202 -29.30 31.93 -9.93
CA PHE A 202 -29.87 30.89 -10.79
C PHE A 202 -30.01 31.37 -12.23
N THR A 203 -29.65 30.53 -13.20
CA THR A 203 -29.61 30.91 -14.64
C THR A 203 -30.63 30.16 -15.51
N THR A 204 -31.51 29.37 -14.90
CA THR A 204 -32.48 28.52 -15.62
C THR A 204 -33.90 29.08 -15.45
N PRO A 205 -34.68 29.33 -16.51
CA PRO A 205 -36.07 29.76 -16.37
C PRO A 205 -36.94 28.69 -15.69
N GLY A 206 -37.81 29.10 -14.76
CA GLY A 206 -38.76 28.25 -14.08
C GLY A 206 -39.20 28.80 -12.72
N GLU A 207 -40.08 28.08 -12.02
CA GLU A 207 -40.43 28.37 -10.62
C GLU A 207 -39.33 27.87 -9.67
N TYR A 208 -38.93 28.72 -8.72
CA TYR A 208 -38.02 28.39 -7.63
C TYR A 208 -38.72 28.54 -6.27
N ARG A 209 -38.46 27.62 -5.35
CA ARG A 209 -39.04 27.60 -4.00
C ARG A 209 -37.93 27.55 -2.96
N PHE A 210 -37.97 28.47 -2.01
CA PHE A 210 -36.95 28.66 -0.98
C PHE A 210 -37.56 28.38 0.39
N PHE A 211 -37.24 27.21 0.95
CA PHE A 211 -37.81 26.76 2.23
C PHE A 211 -36.96 27.28 3.40
N ARG A 212 -35.64 27.09 3.34
CA ARG A 212 -34.70 27.41 4.42
C ARG A 212 -33.39 28.01 3.89
N SER A 213 -32.84 28.95 4.66
CA SER A 213 -31.46 29.42 4.60
C SER A 213 -31.00 29.58 6.05
N GLU A 214 -30.03 28.80 6.51
CA GLU A 214 -29.57 28.80 7.91
C GLU A 214 -28.04 28.78 7.99
N LEU A 215 -27.49 29.41 9.03
CA LEU A 215 -26.06 29.39 9.37
C LEU A 215 -25.87 28.77 10.76
N ARG A 216 -24.84 27.92 10.93
CA ARG A 216 -24.47 27.31 12.22
C ARG A 216 -22.96 27.39 12.47
N HIS A 217 -22.56 27.69 13.70
CA HIS A 217 -21.15 27.74 14.14
C HIS A 217 -20.67 26.33 14.53
N GLU A 218 -19.38 26.02 14.33
CA GLU A 218 -18.84 24.66 14.55
C GLU A 218 -18.88 24.21 16.02
N ASP A 219 -18.55 25.11 16.97
CA ASP A 219 -18.59 24.79 18.42
C ASP A 219 -20.02 24.59 18.97
N GLY A 220 -21.04 25.02 18.23
CA GLY A 220 -22.44 24.91 18.64
C GLY A 220 -23.01 23.56 18.24
N GLU A 221 -23.03 22.61 19.19
CA GLU A 221 -23.59 21.24 19.10
C GLU A 221 -23.47 20.57 17.72
N LYS A 222 -22.54 19.59 17.60
CA LYS A 222 -22.48 18.59 16.51
C LYS A 222 -23.89 18.34 15.98
N PRO A 223 -24.14 18.55 14.68
CA PRO A 223 -25.44 18.96 14.19
C PRO A 223 -26.54 18.11 14.79
N THR A 224 -27.50 18.75 15.47
CA THR A 224 -28.77 18.12 15.80
C THR A 224 -29.52 17.84 14.48
N GLU A 225 -29.14 16.73 13.85
CA GLU A 225 -30.11 15.73 13.44
C GLU A 225 -31.11 15.49 14.58
N CYS A 226 -32.24 14.85 14.28
CA CYS A 226 -33.02 14.27 15.35
C CYS A 226 -32.15 13.18 15.99
N VAL A 227 -31.61 13.42 17.19
CA VAL A 227 -30.89 12.41 17.98
C VAL A 227 -31.93 11.41 18.49
N ARG A 228 -32.40 10.60 17.55
CA ARG A 228 -33.22 9.42 17.79
C ARG A 228 -32.33 8.47 18.59
N SER A 229 -32.66 8.27 19.87
CA SER A 229 -32.22 7.06 20.55
C SER A 229 -32.58 5.86 19.66
N PRO A 230 -31.72 4.83 19.51
CA PRO A 230 -32.00 3.73 18.60
C PRO A 230 -33.28 2.96 18.97
N GLU A 231 -34.40 3.30 18.33
CA GLU A 231 -35.63 2.54 18.45
C GLU A 231 -35.58 1.34 17.51
N LEU A 232 -35.98 0.16 17.98
CA LEU A 232 -36.23 -0.99 17.13
C LEU A 232 -37.49 -0.71 16.30
N ILE A 233 -37.32 -0.56 14.98
CA ILE A 233 -38.41 -0.22 14.05
C ILE A 233 -38.91 -1.42 13.24
N PHE A 234 -38.08 -2.45 13.10
CA PHE A 234 -38.45 -3.70 12.43
C PHE A 234 -37.67 -4.87 13.05
N HIS A 235 -38.34 -5.99 13.31
CA HIS A 235 -37.72 -7.24 13.78
C HIS A 235 -38.49 -8.44 13.23
N VAL A 236 -37.82 -9.26 12.44
CA VAL A 236 -38.32 -10.56 11.99
C VAL A 236 -37.39 -11.67 12.50
N PRO A 237 -37.86 -12.54 13.41
CA PRO A 237 -37.08 -13.66 13.94
C PRO A 237 -37.18 -14.92 13.05
N PHE A 238 -37.89 -14.86 11.92
CA PHE A 238 -38.05 -15.98 10.98
C PHE A 238 -38.59 -17.30 11.58
N ASP A 239 -39.35 -17.22 12.67
CA ASP A 239 -39.72 -18.34 13.54
C ASP A 239 -40.85 -19.24 12.97
N GLY A 240 -40.76 -19.55 11.68
CA GLY A 240 -41.80 -20.21 10.86
C GLY A 240 -42.68 -19.26 10.05
N SER A 241 -42.37 -17.96 10.02
CA SER A 241 -43.05 -16.92 9.25
C SER A 241 -42.07 -15.81 8.87
N ALA A 242 -42.33 -15.13 7.74
CA ALA A 242 -41.67 -13.88 7.37
C ALA A 242 -42.31 -12.64 8.02
N GLU A 243 -43.44 -12.78 8.71
CA GLU A 243 -44.09 -11.66 9.38
C GLU A 243 -43.24 -11.14 10.56
N ALA A 244 -42.98 -9.84 10.58
CA ALA A 244 -42.19 -9.19 11.61
C ALA A 244 -42.95 -9.08 12.93
N CYS A 245 -42.35 -9.55 14.03
CA CYS A 245 -42.93 -9.48 15.37
C CYS A 245 -42.89 -8.06 15.97
N THR A 246 -42.01 -7.20 15.46
CA THR A 246 -42.04 -5.74 15.66
C THR A 246 -41.97 -5.07 14.30
N ALA A 247 -42.89 -4.16 14.02
CA ALA A 247 -42.87 -3.29 12.85
C ALA A 247 -43.43 -1.90 13.23
N ARG A 248 -42.93 -0.86 12.57
CA ARG A 248 -43.51 0.50 12.62
C ARG A 248 -44.35 0.82 11.38
N GLY A 249 -44.04 0.18 10.25
CA GLY A 249 -44.90 0.07 9.09
C GLY A 249 -45.70 -1.24 9.12
N ASP A 250 -45.90 -1.84 7.95
CA ASP A 250 -46.53 -3.17 7.81
C ASP A 250 -45.60 -4.27 8.37
N SER A 251 -46.17 -5.28 9.03
CA SER A 251 -45.44 -6.47 9.51
C SER A 251 -45.20 -7.50 8.39
N GLY A 252 -46.04 -7.51 7.35
CA GLY A 252 -45.99 -8.50 6.29
C GLY A 252 -45.01 -8.16 5.15
N PRO A 253 -44.38 -9.17 4.52
CA PRO A 253 -43.72 -8.96 3.24
C PRO A 253 -44.76 -8.68 2.13
N ARG A 254 -44.47 -7.73 1.24
CA ARG A 254 -45.21 -7.55 -0.03
C ARG A 254 -45.08 -8.77 -0.94
N GLN A 255 -43.91 -9.44 -0.90
CA GLN A 255 -43.66 -10.69 -1.62
C GLN A 255 -42.85 -11.64 -0.74
N GLU A 256 -43.37 -12.85 -0.54
CA GLU A 256 -42.64 -14.02 -0.04
C GLU A 256 -42.66 -15.12 -1.10
N LYS A 257 -41.48 -15.60 -1.48
CA LYS A 257 -41.29 -16.67 -2.47
C LYS A 257 -40.06 -17.49 -2.11
N GLY A 258 -40.13 -18.81 -2.26
CA GLY A 258 -38.96 -19.70 -2.21
C GLY A 258 -38.24 -19.80 -0.86
N ILE A 259 -38.81 -19.24 0.20
CA ILE A 259 -38.29 -19.33 1.58
C ILE A 259 -38.67 -20.69 2.19
N VAL A 260 -37.74 -21.26 2.95
CA VAL A 260 -37.97 -22.47 3.75
C VAL A 260 -37.49 -22.21 5.17
N TYR A 261 -38.34 -22.49 6.16
CA TYR A 261 -38.03 -22.29 7.57
C TYR A 261 -37.38 -23.55 8.16
N VAL A 262 -36.11 -23.44 8.54
CA VAL A 262 -35.25 -24.52 9.05
C VAL A 262 -34.85 -24.23 10.50
N PRO A 263 -34.28 -25.19 11.27
CA PRO A 263 -33.79 -24.90 12.62
C PRO A 263 -32.79 -23.73 12.63
N GLY A 264 -33.04 -22.76 13.51
CA GLY A 264 -32.32 -21.49 13.57
C GLY A 264 -31.18 -21.44 14.59
N LEU A 265 -30.74 -20.22 14.87
CA LEU A 265 -29.98 -19.85 16.06
C LEU A 265 -30.90 -19.84 17.29
N ASN A 266 -32.13 -19.34 17.12
CA ASN A 266 -33.19 -19.32 18.12
C ASN A 266 -34.51 -19.69 17.44
N GLY A 267 -35.09 -20.86 17.76
CA GLY A 267 -36.30 -21.34 17.08
C GLY A 267 -36.02 -21.75 15.63
N LYS A 268 -36.51 -20.98 14.65
CA LYS A 268 -36.30 -21.22 13.21
C LYS A 268 -35.71 -20.02 12.48
N ALA A 269 -34.91 -20.32 11.46
CA ALA A 269 -34.30 -19.35 10.55
C ALA A 269 -34.86 -19.50 9.11
N ALA A 270 -34.82 -18.41 8.34
CA ALA A 270 -35.16 -18.42 6.92
C ALA A 270 -33.96 -18.91 6.08
N GLN A 271 -34.19 -19.93 5.25
CA GLN A 271 -33.21 -20.45 4.31
C GLN A 271 -33.34 -19.76 2.93
N PHE A 272 -32.19 -19.35 2.38
CA PHE A 272 -32.08 -18.73 1.07
C PHE A 272 -31.13 -19.56 0.20
N SER A 273 -31.64 -20.17 -0.87
CA SER A 273 -30.81 -20.84 -1.88
C SER A 273 -31.30 -20.59 -3.30
N SER A 274 -30.38 -20.37 -4.24
CA SER A 274 -30.68 -20.03 -5.63
C SER A 274 -31.50 -21.09 -6.36
N ALA A 275 -31.46 -22.35 -5.92
CA ALA A 275 -32.33 -23.41 -6.44
C ALA A 275 -33.83 -23.16 -6.21
N ALA A 276 -34.20 -22.32 -5.23
CA ALA A 276 -35.58 -21.94 -4.93
C ALA A 276 -35.97 -20.54 -5.47
N ASP A 277 -35.02 -19.79 -6.03
CA ASP A 277 -35.15 -18.37 -6.43
C ASP A 277 -35.91 -17.50 -5.40
N PRO A 278 -35.38 -17.39 -4.16
CA PRO A 278 -36.08 -16.81 -3.03
C PRO A 278 -36.23 -15.30 -3.16
N LEU A 279 -37.35 -14.78 -2.69
CA LEU A 279 -37.62 -13.35 -2.59
C LEU A 279 -38.33 -13.06 -1.28
N LEU A 280 -37.78 -12.12 -0.51
CA LEU A 280 -38.48 -11.43 0.57
C LEU A 280 -38.38 -9.93 0.31
N GLU A 281 -39.53 -9.30 0.14
CA GLU A 281 -39.68 -7.87 -0.07
C GLU A 281 -40.61 -7.29 0.99
N TYR A 282 -40.13 -6.34 1.79
CA TYR A 282 -40.91 -5.67 2.83
C TYR A 282 -41.13 -4.20 2.47
N PRO A 283 -42.26 -3.57 2.86
CA PRO A 283 -42.40 -2.12 2.81
C PRO A 283 -41.30 -1.45 3.65
N ALA A 284 -40.65 -0.44 3.09
CA ALA A 284 -39.62 0.32 3.78
C ALA A 284 -40.21 1.47 4.63
N ASP A 285 -41.38 2.00 4.25
CA ASP A 285 -42.10 3.00 5.06
C ASP A 285 -42.33 2.49 6.49
N GLY A 286 -42.02 3.33 7.47
CA GLY A 286 -41.91 2.99 8.90
C GLY A 286 -40.77 2.03 9.29
N ASN A 287 -40.50 1.00 8.49
CA ASN A 287 -39.64 -0.13 8.84
C ASN A 287 -38.13 0.06 8.56
N LEU A 288 -37.76 1.00 7.69
CA LEU A 288 -36.38 1.30 7.33
C LEU A 288 -36.21 2.80 7.08
N ILE A 289 -35.13 3.40 7.59
CA ILE A 289 -34.80 4.81 7.41
C ILE A 289 -33.48 4.91 6.62
N PRO A 290 -33.51 5.23 5.31
CA PRO A 290 -32.31 5.28 4.47
C PRO A 290 -31.24 6.26 4.96
N GLU A 291 -31.64 7.39 5.58
CA GLU A 291 -30.70 8.41 6.06
C GLU A 291 -29.93 7.99 7.32
N SER A 292 -30.51 7.14 8.17
CA SER A 292 -29.87 6.72 9.43
C SER A 292 -30.50 5.47 10.02
N GLY A 293 -29.67 4.53 10.45
CA GLY A 293 -30.14 3.31 11.09
C GLY A 293 -29.03 2.35 11.51
N THR A 294 -29.49 1.19 11.97
CA THR A 294 -28.66 0.00 12.17
C THR A 294 -29.38 -1.21 11.62
N ILE A 295 -28.71 -2.02 10.80
CA ILE A 295 -29.14 -3.38 10.45
C ILE A 295 -28.32 -4.33 11.30
N SER A 296 -28.97 -5.18 12.09
CA SER A 296 -28.36 -6.22 12.92
C SER A 296 -28.99 -7.57 12.57
N VAL A 297 -28.19 -8.58 12.26
CA VAL A 297 -28.70 -9.86 11.77
C VAL A 297 -27.74 -11.00 12.07
N TRP A 298 -28.27 -12.21 12.24
CA TRP A 298 -27.47 -13.43 12.33
C TRP A 298 -27.49 -14.19 11.01
N VAL A 299 -26.32 -14.63 10.55
CA VAL A 299 -26.15 -15.31 9.26
C VAL A 299 -25.22 -16.51 9.41
N ARG A 300 -25.56 -17.61 8.74
CA ARG A 300 -24.69 -18.78 8.56
C ARG A 300 -24.72 -19.23 7.11
N LEU A 301 -23.58 -19.24 6.44
CA LEU A 301 -23.46 -19.50 5.00
C LEU A 301 -23.33 -21.00 4.67
N ASN A 302 -23.68 -21.38 3.44
CA ASN A 302 -23.44 -22.72 2.91
C ASN A 302 -21.99 -22.82 2.40
N ARG A 303 -21.21 -23.81 2.88
CA ARG A 303 -19.83 -24.06 2.42
C ARG A 303 -19.71 -24.55 0.97
N LYS A 304 -20.81 -25.08 0.38
CA LYS A 304 -20.88 -25.67 -0.96
C LYS A 304 -22.19 -25.29 -1.65
N ASP A 305 -22.21 -25.27 -2.97
CA ASP A 305 -23.46 -25.26 -3.75
C ASP A 305 -24.18 -26.61 -3.72
N ALA A 306 -25.38 -26.63 -4.31
CA ALA A 306 -26.10 -27.85 -4.66
C ALA A 306 -25.35 -28.79 -5.64
N ALA A 307 -24.17 -28.42 -6.15
CA ALA A 307 -23.29 -29.27 -6.95
C ALA A 307 -22.05 -29.79 -6.17
N GLY A 308 -21.89 -29.42 -4.89
CA GLY A 308 -20.80 -29.87 -4.01
C GLY A 308 -19.48 -29.10 -4.14
N GLN A 309 -19.44 -27.98 -4.87
CA GLN A 309 -18.25 -27.17 -5.11
C GLN A 309 -18.09 -26.06 -4.06
N GLU A 310 -16.86 -25.80 -3.61
CA GLU A 310 -16.56 -24.91 -2.47
C GLU A 310 -16.57 -23.42 -2.85
N PHE A 311 -17.08 -22.58 -1.95
CA PHE A 311 -18.10 -21.61 -2.39
C PHE A 311 -17.86 -20.13 -2.11
N LEU A 312 -16.74 -19.76 -1.47
CA LEU A 312 -16.47 -18.38 -1.04
C LEU A 312 -15.60 -17.55 -2.00
N VAL A 313 -14.96 -18.19 -3.00
CA VAL A 313 -14.13 -17.49 -4.00
C VAL A 313 -14.97 -17.07 -5.23
N LYS A 314 -15.30 -15.76 -5.31
CA LYS A 314 -15.99 -15.02 -6.41
C LYS A 314 -17.52 -14.87 -6.36
N ALA A 315 -18.20 -15.30 -5.30
CA ALA A 315 -19.66 -15.13 -5.18
C ALA A 315 -20.08 -13.71 -4.70
N TRP A 316 -21.31 -13.31 -5.02
CA TRP A 316 -21.99 -12.12 -4.49
C TRP A 316 -23.19 -12.57 -3.64
N ARG A 317 -23.25 -12.19 -2.36
CA ARG A 317 -24.30 -12.59 -1.41
C ARG A 317 -25.01 -11.36 -0.84
N THR A 318 -26.31 -11.20 -1.07
CA THR A 318 -27.08 -10.08 -0.51
C THR A 318 -27.60 -10.43 0.87
N ILE A 319 -27.41 -9.54 1.84
CA ILE A 319 -28.06 -9.60 3.16
C ILE A 319 -29.33 -8.75 3.09
N LEU A 320 -29.18 -7.46 2.78
CA LEU A 320 -30.28 -6.51 2.59
C LEU A 320 -29.94 -5.52 1.46
N ALA A 321 -30.92 -5.14 0.63
CA ALA A 321 -30.75 -4.07 -0.37
C ALA A 321 -32.05 -3.30 -0.62
N ASN A 322 -31.99 -1.99 -0.86
CA ASN A 322 -33.09 -1.28 -1.51
C ASN A 322 -33.05 -1.55 -3.03
N PRO A 323 -34.21 -1.71 -3.71
CA PRO A 323 -34.25 -1.83 -5.16
C PRO A 323 -33.96 -0.48 -5.84
N PHE A 324 -33.20 -0.51 -6.95
CA PHE A 324 -32.91 0.65 -7.79
C PHE A 324 -32.93 0.24 -9.27
N GLU A 325 -34.12 0.16 -9.85
CA GLU A 325 -34.34 -0.31 -11.23
C GLU A 325 -34.13 0.83 -12.24
N ASP A 326 -34.86 1.94 -12.11
CA ASP A 326 -34.85 3.07 -13.05
C ASP A 326 -33.89 4.22 -12.70
N VAL A 327 -33.06 4.07 -11.66
CA VAL A 327 -32.20 5.13 -11.13
C VAL A 327 -30.74 4.70 -10.99
N THR A 328 -29.82 5.63 -11.23
CA THR A 328 -28.39 5.42 -10.98
C THR A 328 -28.16 5.25 -9.48
N ARG A 329 -27.60 4.10 -9.06
CA ARG A 329 -27.28 3.84 -7.64
C ARG A 329 -26.50 4.99 -6.99
N ILE A 330 -25.51 5.56 -7.68
CA ILE A 330 -24.72 6.69 -7.14
C ILE A 330 -25.64 7.91 -6.96
N GLY A 331 -25.75 8.39 -5.73
CA GLY A 331 -26.59 9.53 -5.35
C GLY A 331 -28.02 9.18 -4.96
N SER A 332 -28.36 7.91 -4.80
CA SER A 332 -29.71 7.41 -4.54
C SER A 332 -30.08 7.32 -3.05
N GLY A 333 -29.10 7.15 -2.15
CA GLY A 333 -29.38 6.72 -0.77
C GLY A 333 -29.74 5.23 -0.61
N ALA A 334 -29.66 4.43 -1.69
CA ALA A 334 -29.97 3.01 -1.65
C ALA A 334 -28.96 2.25 -0.79
N LEU A 335 -29.43 1.65 0.31
CA LEU A 335 -28.62 0.78 1.14
C LEU A 335 -28.31 -0.52 0.38
N TRP A 336 -27.08 -1.00 0.51
CA TRP A 336 -26.70 -2.35 0.08
C TRP A 336 -25.78 -2.96 1.11
N TYR A 337 -26.24 -4.02 1.78
CA TYR A 337 -25.49 -4.79 2.75
C TYR A 337 -25.28 -6.21 2.21
N TRP A 338 -24.03 -6.58 1.97
CA TRP A 338 -23.68 -7.73 1.13
C TRP A 338 -22.27 -8.26 1.38
N ILE A 339 -21.96 -9.44 0.83
CA ILE A 339 -20.64 -10.08 0.89
C ILE A 339 -20.12 -10.32 -0.54
N TYR A 340 -18.85 -10.03 -0.79
CA TYR A 340 -18.16 -10.22 -2.07
C TYR A 340 -16.70 -10.63 -1.86
N GLU A 341 -16.23 -11.69 -2.53
CA GLU A 341 -14.84 -12.21 -2.42
C GLU A 341 -14.35 -12.30 -0.96
N GLY A 342 -15.15 -12.91 -0.07
CA GLY A 342 -14.82 -13.04 1.35
C GLY A 342 -14.80 -11.72 2.13
N LYS A 343 -15.41 -10.63 1.62
CA LYS A 343 -15.49 -9.34 2.31
C LYS A 343 -16.93 -8.86 2.47
N LEU A 344 -17.34 -8.65 3.72
CA LEU A 344 -18.59 -8.01 4.13
C LEU A 344 -18.52 -6.51 3.79
N ARG A 345 -19.58 -5.95 3.22
CA ARG A 345 -19.62 -4.58 2.71
C ARG A 345 -20.96 -3.90 2.98
N GLY A 346 -20.88 -2.63 3.39
CA GLY A 346 -22.03 -1.74 3.54
C GLY A 346 -21.87 -0.49 2.66
N ASP A 347 -22.82 -0.30 1.75
CA ASP A 347 -22.99 0.89 0.91
C ASP A 347 -24.21 1.70 1.38
N VAL A 348 -24.10 3.03 1.37
CA VAL A 348 -25.25 3.97 1.46
C VAL A 348 -25.58 4.62 0.11
N SER A 349 -24.73 4.41 -0.90
CA SER A 349 -24.94 4.90 -2.27
C SER A 349 -25.19 6.42 -2.40
N ASP A 350 -24.36 7.20 -1.70
CA ASP A 350 -24.29 8.67 -1.83
C ASP A 350 -23.77 9.15 -3.20
N LEU A 351 -23.75 10.46 -3.41
CA LEU A 351 -23.26 11.11 -4.65
C LEU A 351 -21.75 10.91 -4.94
N GLN A 352 -20.99 10.35 -3.99
CA GLN A 352 -19.56 10.04 -4.10
C GLN A 352 -19.26 8.55 -4.30
N ASP A 353 -20.29 7.71 -4.20
CA ASP A 353 -20.26 6.24 -4.22
C ASP A 353 -19.50 5.64 -3.01
N THR A 354 -19.77 6.12 -1.79
CA THR A 354 -19.04 5.69 -0.59
C THR A 354 -19.56 4.41 0.08
N TYR A 355 -18.62 3.55 0.48
CA TYR A 355 -18.84 2.27 1.15
C TYR A 355 -17.71 1.96 2.16
N ILE A 356 -17.95 0.95 2.99
CA ILE A 356 -16.97 0.34 3.92
C ILE A 356 -16.99 -1.18 3.75
N SER A 357 -15.86 -1.86 4.00
CA SER A 357 -15.75 -3.31 3.79
C SER A 357 -14.71 -4.01 4.67
N ARG A 358 -15.10 -5.08 5.38
CA ARG A 358 -14.27 -5.90 6.28
C ARG A 358 -14.12 -7.33 5.73
N GLY A 359 -13.02 -8.03 6.03
CA GLY A 359 -12.93 -9.48 5.81
C GLY A 359 -14.03 -10.25 6.58
N PHE A 360 -14.59 -11.28 5.96
CA PHE A 360 -15.61 -12.16 6.52
C PHE A 360 -15.00 -13.54 6.82
N PRO A 361 -15.35 -14.23 7.93
CA PRO A 361 -14.78 -15.54 8.24
C PRO A 361 -15.14 -16.64 7.23
N ASP A 362 -14.17 -17.48 6.85
CA ASP A 362 -14.41 -18.69 6.04
C ASP A 362 -14.69 -19.90 6.95
N ASP A 363 -15.86 -19.85 7.61
CA ASP A 363 -16.35 -20.97 8.40
C ASP A 363 -17.85 -21.22 8.19
N ALA A 364 -18.42 -22.13 8.99
CA ALA A 364 -19.80 -22.59 8.85
C ALA A 364 -20.66 -22.29 10.09
N ALA A 365 -20.20 -21.38 10.95
CA ALA A 365 -20.88 -20.96 12.17
C ALA A 365 -21.91 -19.85 11.92
N TRP A 366 -22.64 -19.50 12.98
CA TRP A 366 -23.48 -18.31 13.03
C TRP A 366 -22.62 -17.10 13.38
N HIS A 367 -22.63 -16.07 12.55
CA HIS A 367 -22.04 -14.77 12.85
C HIS A 367 -23.10 -13.70 13.05
N HIS A 368 -22.85 -12.80 14.00
CA HIS A 368 -23.63 -11.59 14.20
C HIS A 368 -23.05 -10.46 13.36
N LEU A 369 -23.82 -10.00 12.38
CA LEU A 369 -23.40 -9.02 11.39
C LEU A 369 -24.18 -7.72 11.63
N VAL A 370 -23.45 -6.62 11.83
CA VAL A 370 -24.06 -5.30 12.04
C VAL A 370 -23.48 -4.26 11.09
N PHE A 371 -24.37 -3.45 10.50
CA PHE A 371 -24.04 -2.26 9.72
C PHE A 371 -24.80 -1.06 10.28
N THR A 372 -24.07 0.00 10.64
CA THR A 372 -24.61 1.25 11.19
C THR A 372 -24.32 2.41 10.22
N TRP A 373 -25.23 3.38 10.15
CA TRP A 373 -25.02 4.62 9.40
C TRP A 373 -25.91 5.78 9.91
N ASN A 374 -25.45 7.01 9.70
CA ASN A 374 -26.24 8.24 9.76
C ASN A 374 -25.80 9.16 8.60
N SER A 375 -26.07 10.47 8.65
CA SER A 375 -25.53 11.38 7.62
C SER A 375 -24.03 11.66 7.74
N VAL A 376 -23.35 11.24 8.82
CA VAL A 376 -21.98 11.66 9.18
C VAL A 376 -20.95 10.52 9.18
N GLU A 377 -21.36 9.31 9.56
CA GLU A 377 -20.50 8.13 9.70
C GLU A 377 -21.20 6.82 9.32
N LYS A 378 -20.39 5.76 9.14
CA LYS A 378 -20.87 4.38 8.98
C LYS A 378 -19.84 3.38 9.52
N GLN A 379 -20.29 2.30 10.15
CA GLN A 379 -19.41 1.29 10.77
C GLN A 379 -19.89 -0.14 10.51
N LEU A 380 -18.96 -1.10 10.51
CA LEU A 380 -19.23 -2.54 10.39
C LEU A 380 -18.75 -3.29 11.64
N PHE A 381 -19.57 -4.22 12.11
CA PHE A 381 -19.25 -5.13 13.20
C PHE A 381 -19.45 -6.59 12.76
N ILE A 382 -18.63 -7.49 13.30
CA ILE A 382 -18.79 -8.94 13.22
C ILE A 382 -18.52 -9.48 14.63
N ASP A 383 -19.46 -10.26 15.18
CA ASP A 383 -19.36 -10.92 16.49
C ASP A 383 -18.95 -9.96 17.61
N GLY A 384 -19.66 -8.83 17.70
CA GLY A 384 -19.45 -7.73 18.65
C GLY A 384 -18.25 -6.82 18.35
N ASP A 385 -17.27 -7.25 17.53
CA ASP A 385 -16.05 -6.47 17.28
C ASP A 385 -16.31 -5.34 16.29
N ARG A 386 -16.06 -4.09 16.67
CA ARG A 386 -16.04 -2.93 15.74
C ARG A 386 -14.84 -3.00 14.80
N HIS A 387 -15.03 -2.60 13.54
CA HIS A 387 -13.94 -2.37 12.59
C HIS A 387 -13.93 -0.91 12.12
N VAL A 388 -12.82 -0.21 12.34
CA VAL A 388 -12.61 1.18 11.92
C VAL A 388 -11.90 1.19 10.57
N LEU A 389 -12.48 1.84 9.57
CA LEU A 389 -11.92 1.98 8.22
C LEU A 389 -12.21 3.36 7.64
N GLN A 390 -11.35 3.78 6.71
CA GLN A 390 -11.58 4.93 5.84
C GLN A 390 -12.73 4.65 4.85
N ASN A 391 -13.57 5.65 4.58
CA ASN A 391 -14.58 5.61 3.51
C ASN A 391 -13.91 5.36 2.15
N ARG A 392 -14.38 4.38 1.38
CA ARG A 392 -13.90 4.09 0.02
C ARG A 392 -14.99 4.44 -0.99
N GLY A 393 -14.65 5.04 -2.14
CA GLY A 393 -15.64 5.38 -3.17
C GLY A 393 -15.00 5.96 -4.43
N LYS A 394 -15.68 5.88 -5.58
CA LYS A 394 -15.11 6.26 -6.89
C LYS A 394 -14.77 7.74 -7.06
N LYS A 395 -15.23 8.60 -6.13
CA LYS A 395 -14.80 10.00 -6.02
C LYS A 395 -14.18 10.37 -4.67
N ALA A 396 -14.14 9.45 -3.71
CA ALA A 396 -13.67 9.71 -2.34
C ALA A 396 -12.16 9.99 -2.25
N ASN A 397 -11.40 9.66 -3.31
CA ASN A 397 -9.97 10.00 -3.44
C ASN A 397 -9.71 11.49 -3.78
N GLN A 398 -10.74 12.35 -3.80
CA GLN A 398 -10.57 13.80 -3.83
C GLN A 398 -10.73 14.35 -2.42
N ALA A 399 -9.67 14.95 -1.87
CA ALA A 399 -9.70 15.42 -0.48
C ALA A 399 -10.60 16.64 -0.29
N ALA A 400 -11.78 16.38 0.24
CA ALA A 400 -12.46 17.25 1.19
C ALA A 400 -13.03 16.35 2.30
N PRO A 401 -13.01 16.77 3.59
CA PRO A 401 -13.57 16.00 4.68
C PRO A 401 -15.10 16.13 4.68
N VAL A 402 -15.74 15.76 3.57
CA VAL A 402 -17.21 15.70 3.43
C VAL A 402 -17.71 14.52 4.26
N ARG A 403 -17.78 14.73 5.58
CA ARG A 403 -18.38 13.80 6.54
C ARG A 403 -19.88 13.66 6.27
N VAL A 404 -20.53 14.74 5.82
CA VAL A 404 -21.95 14.77 5.46
C VAL A 404 -22.20 14.03 4.14
N MET A 405 -22.65 12.79 4.23
CA MET A 405 -23.07 11.97 3.09
C MET A 405 -24.27 12.62 2.39
N ASN A 406 -24.15 12.82 1.08
CA ASN A 406 -25.05 13.65 0.29
C ASN A 406 -25.84 12.80 -0.71
N PHE A 407 -27.16 12.86 -0.61
CA PHE A 407 -28.11 12.02 -1.33
C PHE A 407 -29.14 12.87 -2.07
N SER A 408 -29.58 12.40 -3.23
CA SER A 408 -30.90 12.78 -3.73
C SER A 408 -31.90 12.01 -2.87
N ARG A 409 -32.67 12.70 -2.02
CA ARG A 409 -33.73 12.03 -1.24
C ARG A 409 -34.66 11.28 -2.18
N MET A 410 -34.75 9.97 -2.02
CA MET A 410 -35.68 9.10 -2.72
C MET A 410 -36.36 8.20 -1.71
N ASP A 411 -37.69 8.26 -1.70
CA ASP A 411 -38.51 7.39 -0.88
C ASP A 411 -38.50 5.99 -1.52
N PHE A 412 -37.72 5.07 -0.96
CA PHE A 412 -37.76 3.68 -1.37
C PHE A 412 -39.06 3.07 -0.87
N GLU A 413 -39.87 2.49 -1.76
CA GLU A 413 -41.10 1.80 -1.34
C GLU A 413 -40.82 0.55 -0.50
N THR A 414 -39.71 -0.15 -0.79
CA THR A 414 -39.40 -1.47 -0.24
C THR A 414 -37.92 -1.68 0.05
N PHE A 415 -37.63 -2.73 0.81
CA PHE A 415 -36.30 -3.34 0.90
C PHE A 415 -36.39 -4.85 0.72
N LEU A 416 -35.32 -5.40 0.17
CA LEU A 416 -35.18 -6.81 -0.19
C LEU A 416 -34.23 -7.50 0.77
N VAL A 417 -34.58 -8.70 1.23
CA VAL A 417 -33.79 -9.50 2.17
C VAL A 417 -33.31 -10.80 1.49
N GLY A 418 -32.03 -11.12 1.64
CA GLY A 418 -31.42 -12.39 1.21
C GLY A 418 -31.28 -12.62 -0.30
N ASN A 419 -31.91 -11.83 -1.17
CA ASN A 419 -31.70 -11.83 -2.61
C ASN A 419 -31.91 -10.43 -3.21
N PHE A 420 -30.99 -10.02 -4.08
CA PHE A 420 -31.17 -8.89 -5.00
C PHE A 420 -30.51 -9.23 -6.33
N ARG A 421 -31.24 -9.10 -7.45
CA ARG A 421 -30.75 -9.40 -8.82
C ARG A 421 -30.05 -10.77 -8.96
N GLY A 422 -30.63 -11.79 -8.32
CA GLY A 422 -30.10 -13.16 -8.30
C GLY A 422 -28.82 -13.34 -7.45
N LYS A 423 -28.45 -12.35 -6.62
CA LYS A 423 -27.30 -12.43 -5.71
C LYS A 423 -27.75 -12.97 -4.35
N VAL A 424 -28.23 -14.21 -4.39
CA VAL A 424 -28.80 -14.93 -3.23
C VAL A 424 -27.73 -15.16 -2.16
N LEU A 425 -28.14 -15.04 -0.89
CA LEU A 425 -27.32 -15.22 0.31
C LEU A 425 -26.60 -16.58 0.38
N GLU A 426 -27.23 -17.65 -0.12
CA GLU A 426 -26.78 -19.05 -0.01
C GLU A 426 -26.40 -19.43 1.42
N GLY A 427 -27.42 -19.47 2.27
CA GLY A 427 -27.28 -19.75 3.69
C GLY A 427 -28.61 -19.66 4.41
N VAL A 428 -28.54 -19.46 5.72
CA VAL A 428 -29.68 -19.18 6.59
C VAL A 428 -29.50 -17.82 7.27
N MET A 429 -30.61 -17.12 7.50
CA MET A 429 -30.67 -15.85 8.20
C MET A 429 -31.64 -15.96 9.37
N ASP A 430 -31.26 -15.36 10.49
CA ASP A 430 -32.03 -15.36 11.73
C ASP A 430 -31.99 -13.96 12.39
N GLU A 431 -32.98 -13.68 13.24
CA GLU A 431 -32.98 -12.56 14.18
C GLU A 431 -32.72 -11.16 13.56
N LEU A 432 -33.22 -10.92 12.34
CA LEU A 432 -33.03 -9.66 11.59
C LEU A 432 -33.78 -8.50 12.28
N ARG A 433 -33.01 -7.52 12.76
CA ARG A 433 -33.44 -6.28 13.40
C ARG A 433 -33.01 -5.05 12.58
N ILE A 434 -33.87 -4.03 12.52
CA ILE A 434 -33.56 -2.71 11.99
C ILE A 434 -33.89 -1.66 13.06
N TYR A 435 -32.95 -0.76 13.33
CA TYR A 435 -33.08 0.36 14.28
C TYR A 435 -33.07 1.71 13.56
N SER A 436 -33.71 2.71 14.17
CA SER A 436 -33.87 4.08 13.63
C SER A 436 -32.63 4.99 13.69
N ALA A 437 -31.51 4.49 14.22
CA ALA A 437 -30.24 5.18 14.38
C ALA A 437 -29.07 4.18 14.58
N PRO A 438 -27.80 4.62 14.49
CA PRO A 438 -26.63 3.84 14.90
C PRO A 438 -26.67 3.37 16.35
N LEU A 439 -26.43 2.08 16.57
CA LEU A 439 -26.09 1.53 17.87
C LEU A 439 -24.62 1.80 18.22
N SER A 440 -24.35 2.04 19.51
CA SER A 440 -23.00 2.08 20.07
C SER A 440 -22.32 0.70 20.04
N GLN A 441 -20.99 0.67 20.24
CA GLN A 441 -20.26 -0.60 20.33
C GLN A 441 -20.74 -1.46 21.51
N GLU A 442 -21.14 -0.82 22.60
CA GLU A 442 -21.69 -1.43 23.81
C GLU A 442 -23.07 -2.06 23.57
N GLU A 443 -23.94 -1.38 22.82
CA GLU A 443 -25.26 -1.90 22.42
C GLU A 443 -25.16 -3.03 21.39
N VAL A 444 -24.27 -2.90 20.39
CA VAL A 444 -23.99 -3.99 19.44
C VAL A 444 -23.45 -5.23 20.16
N LEU A 445 -22.56 -5.04 21.13
CA LEU A 445 -22.04 -6.13 21.97
C LEU A 445 -23.12 -6.71 22.90
N ALA A 446 -24.15 -5.93 23.29
CA ALA A 446 -25.30 -6.44 24.01
C ALA A 446 -26.18 -7.34 23.12
N LEU A 447 -26.50 -6.92 21.88
CA LEU A 447 -27.24 -7.75 20.92
C LEU A 447 -26.52 -9.05 20.57
N TYR A 448 -25.19 -9.01 20.44
CA TYR A 448 -24.39 -10.23 20.28
C TYR A 448 -24.62 -11.20 21.45
N ARG A 449 -24.61 -10.69 22.69
CA ARG A 449 -24.80 -11.46 23.93
C ARG A 449 -26.24 -11.92 24.19
N GLU A 450 -27.23 -11.51 23.40
CA GLU A 450 -28.59 -12.08 23.47
C GLU A 450 -28.59 -13.56 23.02
N TYR A 451 -27.75 -13.91 22.05
CA TYR A 451 -27.72 -15.24 21.41
C TYR A 451 -26.36 -15.95 21.46
N ALA A 452 -25.26 -15.20 21.65
CA ALA A 452 -23.94 -15.75 21.91
C ALA A 452 -23.89 -16.35 23.31
N ASP A 453 -24.40 -17.58 23.40
CA ASP A 453 -24.41 -18.47 24.57
C ASP A 453 -23.03 -18.61 25.23
N VAL A 454 -21.99 -18.40 24.42
CA VAL A 454 -20.56 -18.35 24.75
C VAL A 454 -19.87 -17.42 23.75
N SER A 455 -18.82 -16.72 24.16
CA SER A 455 -17.76 -16.28 23.22
C SER A 455 -16.39 -16.42 23.88
N CYS A 456 -15.39 -16.82 23.12
CA CYS A 456 -14.01 -17.02 23.59
C CYS A 456 -13.08 -17.06 22.37
N LYS A 457 -12.47 -15.94 22.04
CA LYS A 457 -11.49 -15.84 20.95
C LYS A 457 -10.11 -16.20 21.55
N PRO A 458 -9.27 -17.04 20.90
CA PRO A 458 -7.93 -17.34 21.41
C PRO A 458 -7.04 -16.09 21.38
N GLN A 459 -6.01 -16.02 22.25
CA GLN A 459 -5.18 -14.82 22.40
C GLN A 459 -4.44 -14.45 21.09
N SER A 460 -4.06 -15.48 20.33
CA SER A 460 -3.52 -15.41 18.97
C SER A 460 -4.20 -16.49 18.12
N ARG A 461 -4.11 -16.35 16.79
CA ARG A 461 -4.43 -17.42 15.83
C ARG A 461 -3.18 -18.12 15.27
N TYR A 462 -1.99 -17.69 15.71
CA TYR A 462 -0.69 -18.14 15.25
C TYR A 462 0.27 -18.27 16.43
N PHE A 463 0.87 -19.45 16.60
CA PHE A 463 1.73 -19.84 17.72
C PHE A 463 2.96 -20.57 17.20
N PHE A 464 4.04 -20.59 17.97
CA PHE A 464 5.21 -21.44 17.69
C PHE A 464 5.16 -22.76 18.48
N GLU A 465 5.84 -23.81 17.98
CA GLU A 465 5.82 -25.18 18.55
C GLU A 465 6.33 -25.26 20.01
N ASP A 466 7.18 -24.31 20.39
CA ASP A 466 7.75 -24.13 21.73
C ASP A 466 6.83 -23.36 22.70
N GLU A 467 5.75 -22.76 22.20
CA GLU A 467 4.88 -21.88 22.98
C GLU A 467 3.68 -22.60 23.60
N PRO A 468 3.21 -22.15 24.79
CA PRO A 468 1.89 -22.49 25.27
C PRO A 468 0.80 -21.83 24.41
N ILE A 469 -0.12 -22.63 23.87
CA ILE A 469 -1.36 -22.10 23.30
C ILE A 469 -2.25 -21.64 24.45
N ARG A 470 -2.52 -20.34 24.49
CA ARG A 470 -3.31 -19.66 25.52
C ARG A 470 -4.69 -19.26 25.02
N LEU A 471 -5.71 -19.72 25.74
CA LEU A 471 -7.11 -19.55 25.38
C LEU A 471 -7.76 -18.50 26.31
N ASP A 472 -7.40 -17.24 26.04
CA ASP A 472 -7.79 -16.04 26.81
C ASP A 472 -9.22 -15.57 26.44
N GLY A 473 -10.22 -16.40 26.75
CA GLY A 473 -11.61 -16.15 26.38
C GLY A 473 -12.47 -15.56 27.49
N LYS A 474 -13.01 -14.35 27.27
CA LYS A 474 -14.06 -13.77 28.15
C LYS A 474 -15.40 -14.49 27.96
N LEU A 475 -15.64 -15.56 28.71
CA LEU A 475 -16.89 -16.32 28.66
C LEU A 475 -18.05 -15.53 29.27
N TRP A 476 -19.03 -15.17 28.44
CA TRP A 476 -20.28 -14.52 28.88
C TRP A 476 -21.39 -15.55 28.99
N HIS A 477 -22.19 -15.47 30.06
CA HIS A 477 -23.48 -16.15 30.17
C HIS A 477 -24.55 -15.17 30.66
N SER A 478 -25.68 -15.11 29.96
CA SER A 478 -26.79 -14.17 30.20
C SER A 478 -27.93 -14.74 31.04
N GLY A 479 -27.92 -16.05 31.33
CA GLY A 479 -28.96 -16.75 32.08
C GLY A 479 -28.70 -16.86 33.59
N LYS A 480 -29.62 -17.55 34.28
CA LYS A 480 -29.55 -17.86 35.72
C LYS A 480 -29.19 -19.32 36.02
N GLU A 481 -28.92 -20.11 34.99
CA GLU A 481 -28.69 -21.55 35.08
C GLU A 481 -27.20 -21.86 34.86
N THR A 482 -26.67 -22.87 35.55
CA THR A 482 -25.27 -23.25 35.36
C THR A 482 -25.12 -24.01 34.05
N LYS A 483 -24.48 -23.39 33.04
CA LYS A 483 -24.15 -24.10 31.80
C LYS A 483 -22.82 -24.83 31.94
N ARG A 484 -22.80 -26.12 31.58
CA ARG A 484 -21.56 -26.83 31.25
C ARG A 484 -21.22 -26.63 29.79
N LEU A 485 -19.95 -26.36 29.55
CA LEU A 485 -19.32 -26.35 28.24
C LEU A 485 -18.15 -27.32 28.25
N ARG A 486 -17.72 -27.79 27.07
CA ARG A 486 -16.47 -28.54 26.91
C ARG A 486 -15.58 -27.81 25.91
N LEU A 487 -14.45 -27.32 26.41
CA LEU A 487 -13.38 -26.73 25.60
C LEU A 487 -12.49 -27.86 25.10
N GLU A 488 -12.44 -28.06 23.79
CA GLU A 488 -11.63 -29.08 23.14
C GLU A 488 -10.60 -28.45 22.19
N LEU A 489 -9.37 -28.95 22.20
CA LEU A 489 -8.42 -28.69 21.12
C LEU A 489 -8.34 -29.94 20.25
N VAL A 490 -8.60 -29.77 18.97
CA VAL A 490 -8.69 -30.86 18.01
C VAL A 490 -7.69 -30.61 16.88
N GLN A 491 -6.92 -31.63 16.49
CA GLN A 491 -6.09 -31.53 15.29
C GLN A 491 -6.98 -31.60 14.05
N SER A 492 -6.83 -30.61 13.17
CA SER A 492 -7.55 -30.59 11.90
C SER A 492 -6.82 -31.49 10.91
N ALA A 493 -7.51 -32.50 10.37
CA ALA A 493 -6.97 -33.31 9.28
C ALA A 493 -6.61 -32.38 8.10
N GLY A 494 -5.34 -32.39 7.69
CA GLY A 494 -4.88 -31.60 6.56
C GLY A 494 -5.61 -31.97 5.27
N GLU A 495 -5.69 -31.02 4.33
CA GLU A 495 -6.57 -31.03 3.13
C GLU A 495 -6.37 -32.18 2.13
N ARG A 496 -5.61 -33.23 2.47
CA ARG A 496 -5.26 -34.36 1.60
C ARG A 496 -5.62 -35.76 2.14
N GLU A 497 -6.08 -35.89 3.39
CA GLU A 497 -6.54 -37.19 3.92
C GLU A 497 -7.95 -37.11 4.51
N ALA A 498 -8.95 -37.18 3.61
CA ALA A 498 -10.35 -37.37 4.00
C ALA A 498 -10.63 -38.86 4.28
N GLU A 499 -10.41 -39.31 5.52
CA GLU A 499 -11.19 -40.39 6.20
C GLU A 499 -10.71 -40.69 7.64
N SER A 500 -9.65 -40.07 8.14
CA SER A 500 -9.22 -40.19 9.55
C SER A 500 -10.06 -39.31 10.49
N ALA A 501 -10.38 -39.83 11.68
CA ALA A 501 -11.13 -39.10 12.70
C ALA A 501 -10.27 -38.02 13.36
N SER A 502 -10.84 -36.85 13.64
CA SER A 502 -10.13 -35.73 14.27
C SER A 502 -9.73 -36.08 15.70
N GLU A 503 -8.44 -36.06 16.04
CA GLU A 503 -7.97 -36.38 17.38
C GLU A 503 -8.16 -35.20 18.35
N VAL A 504 -8.85 -35.47 19.46
CA VAL A 504 -9.06 -34.51 20.56
C VAL A 504 -7.86 -34.56 21.50
N LEU A 505 -6.93 -33.64 21.33
CA LEU A 505 -5.65 -33.60 22.06
C LEU A 505 -5.77 -32.97 23.46
N TYR A 506 -6.79 -32.14 23.68
CA TYR A 506 -7.13 -31.55 24.97
C TYR A 506 -8.65 -31.46 25.10
N SER A 507 -9.17 -31.71 26.30
CA SER A 507 -10.59 -31.53 26.62
C SER A 507 -10.74 -31.11 28.09
N ARG A 508 -11.46 -30.00 28.34
CA ARG A 508 -11.77 -29.49 29.68
C ARG A 508 -13.24 -29.12 29.78
N GLU A 509 -13.94 -29.64 30.78
CA GLU A 509 -15.28 -29.15 31.13
C GLU A 509 -15.19 -27.83 31.92
N ILE A 510 -16.07 -26.89 31.58
CA ILE A 510 -16.14 -25.54 32.16
C ILE A 510 -17.56 -25.34 32.70
N LEU A 511 -17.68 -24.84 33.93
CA LEU A 511 -18.94 -24.61 34.64
C LEU A 511 -19.20 -23.10 34.75
N LEU A 512 -20.01 -22.55 33.83
CA LEU A 512 -20.40 -21.15 33.88
C LEU A 512 -21.54 -20.95 34.88
N THR A 513 -21.22 -20.35 36.03
CA THR A 513 -22.19 -20.04 37.10
C THR A 513 -22.54 -18.55 37.19
N LYS A 514 -21.68 -17.67 36.64
CA LYS A 514 -21.81 -16.21 36.53
C LYS A 514 -21.01 -15.71 35.32
N ALA A 515 -21.16 -14.43 34.97
CA ALA A 515 -20.27 -13.76 34.02
C ALA A 515 -18.98 -13.31 34.73
N GLU A 516 -17.85 -13.94 34.40
CA GLU A 516 -16.52 -13.67 34.96
C GLU A 516 -15.50 -13.71 33.81
N GLU A 517 -14.47 -12.84 33.85
CA GLU A 517 -13.39 -12.87 32.85
C GLU A 517 -12.31 -13.84 33.34
N ASP A 518 -12.23 -15.04 32.75
CA ASP A 518 -11.46 -16.17 33.30
C ASP A 518 -10.50 -16.82 32.28
N TYR A 519 -9.47 -17.52 32.77
CA TYR A 519 -8.42 -18.12 31.97
C TYR A 519 -8.68 -19.61 31.70
N LEU A 520 -8.89 -19.96 30.43
CA LEU A 520 -9.60 -21.20 30.10
C LEU A 520 -8.70 -22.41 29.88
N ALA A 521 -7.50 -22.24 29.31
CA ALA A 521 -6.52 -23.32 29.17
C ALA A 521 -5.12 -22.79 28.83
N GLU A 522 -4.11 -23.55 29.27
CA GLU A 522 -2.78 -23.58 28.66
C GLU A 522 -2.58 -24.97 28.05
N VAL A 523 -2.30 -25.06 26.74
CA VAL A 523 -1.94 -26.34 26.08
C VAL A 523 -0.51 -26.22 25.55
N ARG A 524 0.30 -27.27 25.71
CA ARG A 524 1.76 -27.25 25.45
C ARG A 524 2.21 -28.49 24.68
N GLY A 525 3.31 -28.38 23.94
CA GLY A 525 3.94 -29.51 23.26
C GLY A 525 3.10 -30.06 22.10
N LEU A 526 2.42 -29.16 21.39
CA LEU A 526 1.67 -29.48 20.18
C LEU A 526 2.64 -29.46 18.99
N ASN A 527 2.52 -30.45 18.11
CA ASN A 527 3.28 -30.44 16.87
C ASN A 527 2.86 -29.25 15.99
N PRO A 528 3.71 -28.78 15.07
CA PRO A 528 3.28 -27.91 13.98
C PRO A 528 2.06 -28.44 13.22
N GLY A 529 1.18 -27.54 12.76
CA GLY A 529 -0.04 -27.90 12.03
C GLY A 529 -1.25 -26.98 12.30
N THR A 530 -2.35 -27.31 11.62
CA THR A 530 -3.66 -26.68 11.82
C THR A 530 -4.41 -27.35 12.97
N TYR A 531 -4.96 -26.55 13.89
CA TYR A 531 -5.84 -27.03 14.95
C TYR A 531 -7.12 -26.20 15.01
N SER A 532 -8.17 -26.80 15.58
CA SER A 532 -9.42 -26.14 15.92
C SER A 532 -9.59 -26.08 17.43
N VAL A 533 -9.75 -24.87 17.97
CA VAL A 533 -10.26 -24.65 19.33
C VAL A 533 -11.79 -24.73 19.26
N ARG A 534 -12.37 -25.82 19.76
CA ARG A 534 -13.82 -26.02 19.82
C ARG A 534 -14.34 -25.74 21.22
N ILE A 535 -15.53 -25.17 21.28
CA ILE A 535 -16.30 -25.06 22.52
C ILE A 535 -17.64 -25.71 22.26
N LEU A 536 -17.92 -26.80 22.97
CA LEU A 536 -19.13 -27.60 22.82
C LEU A 536 -20.11 -27.35 23.99
N LYS A 537 -21.41 -27.45 23.73
CA LYS A 537 -22.48 -27.46 24.75
C LYS A 537 -22.65 -28.88 25.33
N GLU A 538 -23.50 -29.05 26.36
CA GLU A 538 -23.78 -30.37 26.97
C GLU A 538 -24.27 -31.44 25.97
N ASP A 539 -24.95 -31.02 24.89
CA ASP A 539 -25.46 -31.90 23.82
C ASP A 539 -24.40 -32.28 22.76
N GLY A 540 -23.18 -31.74 22.87
CA GLY A 540 -22.09 -31.93 21.91
C GLY A 540 -22.13 -30.99 20.70
N SER A 541 -23.11 -30.07 20.60
CA SER A 541 -23.14 -29.04 19.57
C SER A 541 -22.05 -27.99 19.78
N ALA A 542 -21.44 -27.49 18.70
CA ALA A 542 -20.45 -26.42 18.80
C ALA A 542 -21.13 -25.07 19.11
N ALA A 543 -20.75 -24.46 20.23
CA ALA A 543 -21.04 -23.08 20.57
C ALA A 543 -20.08 -22.10 19.85
N ALA A 544 -18.82 -22.52 19.63
CA ALA A 544 -17.85 -21.82 18.80
C ALA A 544 -16.74 -22.76 18.32
N GLU A 545 -16.11 -22.46 17.19
CA GLU A 545 -14.88 -23.09 16.70
C GLU A 545 -13.94 -22.02 16.13
N TYR A 546 -12.66 -22.08 16.47
CA TYR A 546 -11.65 -21.13 15.99
C TYR A 546 -10.45 -21.87 15.40
N PRO A 547 -10.08 -21.63 14.13
CA PRO A 547 -8.83 -22.15 13.58
C PRO A 547 -7.65 -21.44 14.23
N ILE A 548 -6.66 -22.23 14.65
CA ILE A 548 -5.35 -21.76 15.09
C ILE A 548 -4.26 -22.52 14.34
N TRP A 549 -3.11 -21.87 14.18
CA TRP A 549 -1.97 -22.39 13.44
C TRP A 549 -0.75 -22.50 14.35
N VAL A 550 -0.09 -23.66 14.37
CA VAL A 550 1.22 -23.86 15.01
C VAL A 550 2.28 -23.95 13.92
N PHE A 551 3.25 -23.04 13.98
CA PHE A 551 4.24 -22.83 12.93
C PHE A 551 5.18 -24.02 12.70
N HIS A 552 5.36 -24.44 11.45
CA HIS A 552 6.34 -25.46 11.08
C HIS A 552 7.73 -24.82 10.90
N ALA A 553 8.49 -24.81 11.99
CA ALA A 553 9.94 -24.62 11.92
C ALA A 553 10.53 -25.62 10.89
N GLU A 554 10.22 -26.91 11.06
CA GLU A 554 10.53 -27.99 10.11
C GLU A 554 9.32 -28.40 9.26
N ASN A 555 9.03 -27.64 8.19
CA ASN A 555 8.05 -28.07 7.20
C ASN A 555 8.61 -29.21 6.32
N THR A 556 8.19 -30.44 6.59
CA THR A 556 8.59 -31.61 5.80
C THR A 556 7.89 -31.68 4.44
N THR A 557 6.77 -30.97 4.23
CA THR A 557 5.98 -31.06 2.98
C THR A 557 6.69 -30.45 1.76
N GLY A 558 7.61 -29.51 1.99
CA GLY A 558 8.45 -28.91 0.95
C GLY A 558 9.65 -29.77 0.51
N GLN A 559 10.00 -30.83 1.27
CA GLN A 559 11.10 -31.71 0.91
C GLN A 559 10.63 -32.88 0.03
N ILE A 560 11.37 -33.16 -1.05
CA ILE A 560 11.20 -34.40 -1.80
C ILE A 560 11.68 -35.56 -0.92
N THR A 561 10.73 -36.29 -0.35
CA THR A 561 10.96 -37.34 0.64
C THR A 561 11.76 -38.51 0.05
N HIS A 562 13.05 -38.60 0.41
CA HIS A 562 13.86 -39.77 0.10
C HIS A 562 13.63 -40.89 1.10
N SER A 563 13.19 -42.07 0.62
CA SER A 563 13.27 -43.31 1.40
C SER A 563 14.73 -43.57 1.83
N PRO A 564 15.02 -43.96 3.08
CA PRO A 564 16.40 -44.15 3.54
C PRO A 564 17.13 -45.28 2.78
N GLY A 565 18.04 -44.92 1.86
CA GLY A 565 18.63 -45.90 0.95
C GLY A 565 19.99 -45.53 0.35
N THR A 566 21.06 -46.12 0.90
CA THR A 566 22.43 -46.21 0.34
C THR A 566 23.34 -44.97 0.50
N PRO A 567 24.51 -45.08 1.17
CA PRO A 567 25.53 -44.03 1.18
C PRO A 567 26.19 -43.84 -0.21
N ALA A 568 26.24 -42.61 -0.70
CA ALA A 568 26.89 -42.28 -1.97
C ALA A 568 28.43 -42.39 -1.90
N ARG A 569 29.02 -43.34 -2.63
CA ARG A 569 30.48 -43.46 -2.78
C ARG A 569 31.07 -42.21 -3.45
N GLN A 570 31.96 -41.50 -2.76
CA GLN A 570 32.80 -40.48 -3.39
C GLN A 570 33.68 -41.09 -4.49
N THR A 571 33.55 -40.59 -5.72
CA THR A 571 34.42 -40.96 -6.85
C THR A 571 35.13 -39.71 -7.38
N LYS A 572 36.47 -39.73 -7.41
CA LYS A 572 37.29 -38.60 -7.86
C LYS A 572 37.42 -38.60 -9.39
N ARG A 573 36.76 -37.67 -10.13
CA ARG A 573 37.36 -36.96 -11.29
C ARG A 573 36.49 -35.93 -12.03
N ASN A 574 37.20 -35.04 -12.73
CA ASN A 574 36.84 -34.26 -13.93
C ASN A 574 35.97 -32.98 -13.77
N PRO A 575 36.58 -31.80 -13.54
CA PRO A 575 35.87 -30.56 -13.19
C PRO A 575 35.71 -29.57 -14.37
N ARG A 576 35.07 -30.00 -15.47
CA ARG A 576 34.75 -29.13 -16.63
C ARG A 576 33.24 -29.00 -16.95
N ARG A 577 32.37 -29.46 -16.04
CA ARG A 577 30.91 -29.25 -16.14
C ARG A 577 30.50 -27.93 -15.49
N LEU A 578 29.41 -27.37 -16.00
CA LEU A 578 28.72 -26.20 -15.46
C LEU A 578 28.18 -26.51 -14.05
N TRP A 579 27.82 -25.47 -13.29
CA TRP A 579 27.35 -25.63 -11.90
C TRP A 579 26.01 -26.37 -11.76
N TYR A 580 25.24 -26.49 -12.84
CA TYR A 580 24.21 -27.51 -12.96
C TYR A 580 24.84 -28.89 -13.22
N ASP A 581 24.79 -29.76 -12.22
CA ASP A 581 24.92 -31.19 -12.46
C ASP A 581 23.61 -31.70 -13.09
N GLU A 582 23.61 -31.82 -14.41
CA GLU A 582 22.46 -32.19 -15.26
C GLU A 582 21.76 -33.49 -14.81
N ARG A 583 22.42 -34.31 -13.99
CA ARG A 583 21.87 -35.52 -13.35
C ARG A 583 20.64 -35.26 -12.46
N HIS A 584 20.39 -34.01 -12.06
CA HIS A 584 19.22 -33.61 -11.26
C HIS A 584 18.06 -33.04 -12.09
N LEU A 585 18.25 -32.79 -13.40
CA LEU A 585 17.23 -32.21 -14.28
C LEU A 585 16.64 -33.28 -15.21
N ARG A 586 15.41 -33.69 -14.96
CA ARG A 586 14.65 -34.52 -15.90
C ARG A 586 14.01 -33.63 -16.95
N HIS A 587 14.51 -33.71 -18.18
CA HIS A 587 13.89 -33.05 -19.33
C HIS A 587 12.45 -33.54 -19.51
N ILE A 588 11.52 -32.60 -19.70
CA ILE A 588 10.09 -32.87 -19.89
C ILE A 588 9.71 -32.58 -21.35
N GLN A 589 10.06 -31.39 -21.85
CA GLN A 589 9.72 -30.95 -23.20
C GLN A 589 10.68 -29.88 -23.69
N THR A 590 10.89 -29.81 -25.01
CA THR A 590 11.42 -28.63 -25.70
C THR A 590 10.34 -28.15 -26.65
N ILE A 591 9.92 -26.89 -26.53
CA ILE A 591 8.96 -26.24 -27.42
C ILE A 591 9.72 -25.19 -28.22
N ARG A 592 9.66 -25.27 -29.54
CA ARG A 592 10.22 -24.27 -30.46
C ARG A 592 9.16 -23.24 -30.79
N ALA A 593 9.46 -21.96 -30.60
CA ALA A 593 8.46 -20.90 -30.85
C ALA A 593 7.95 -20.91 -32.30
N VAL A 594 8.86 -21.21 -33.24
CA VAL A 594 8.58 -21.33 -34.68
C VAL A 594 7.73 -22.56 -35.03
N ASP A 595 7.71 -23.61 -34.19
CA ASP A 595 6.90 -24.80 -34.41
C ASP A 595 5.54 -24.70 -33.69
N ALA A 596 5.50 -24.15 -32.46
CA ALA A 596 4.25 -23.82 -31.77
C ALA A 596 3.36 -22.89 -32.61
N MET A 597 3.95 -21.90 -33.29
CA MET A 597 3.25 -21.03 -34.26
C MET A 597 2.56 -21.81 -35.40
N LYS A 598 3.06 -22.99 -35.78
CA LYS A 598 2.48 -23.85 -36.83
C LYS A 598 1.42 -24.82 -36.30
N GLU A 599 1.47 -25.15 -35.01
CA GLU A 599 0.45 -26.00 -34.35
C GLU A 599 -0.90 -25.28 -34.26
N GLY A 600 -0.90 -23.94 -34.26
CA GLY A 600 -2.09 -23.12 -34.48
C GLY A 600 -2.77 -22.62 -33.21
N PRO A 601 -4.04 -22.17 -33.31
CA PRO A 601 -4.67 -21.29 -32.31
C PRO A 601 -4.90 -21.91 -30.93
N GLU A 602 -4.82 -23.25 -30.78
CA GLU A 602 -4.97 -23.95 -29.49
C GLU A 602 -3.70 -23.94 -28.62
N VAL A 603 -2.54 -23.66 -29.25
CA VAL A 603 -1.20 -23.70 -28.64
C VAL A 603 -0.51 -22.33 -28.73
N PHE A 604 -0.82 -21.54 -29.76
CA PHE A 604 -0.18 -20.25 -30.05
C PHE A 604 -1.20 -19.15 -30.32
N SER A 605 -0.93 -17.94 -29.81
CA SER A 605 -1.71 -16.74 -30.12
C SER A 605 -0.78 -15.51 -30.19
N GLN A 606 -1.20 -14.45 -30.89
CA GLN A 606 -0.41 -13.22 -31.00
C GLN A 606 -1.28 -11.96 -31.04
N VAL A 607 -0.68 -10.85 -30.61
CA VAL A 607 -1.18 -9.49 -30.83
C VAL A 607 -0.10 -8.72 -31.59
N GLY A 608 -0.47 -8.12 -32.71
CA GLY A 608 0.48 -7.57 -33.68
C GLY A 608 1.01 -8.62 -34.67
N GLU A 609 2.15 -8.33 -35.29
CA GLU A 609 2.79 -9.24 -36.27
C GLU A 609 3.97 -10.01 -35.65
N THR A 610 4.23 -11.21 -36.18
CA THR A 610 5.41 -12.02 -35.86
C THR A 610 6.08 -12.53 -37.14
N ARG A 611 7.39 -12.79 -37.07
CA ARG A 611 8.20 -13.28 -38.18
C ARG A 611 9.25 -14.29 -37.72
N VAL A 612 9.63 -15.21 -38.60
CA VAL A 612 10.77 -16.11 -38.35
C VAL A 612 12.07 -15.37 -38.69
N GLY A 613 12.99 -15.30 -37.74
CA GLY A 613 14.37 -14.85 -37.91
C GLY A 613 15.37 -16.00 -37.73
N GLU A 614 16.64 -15.74 -38.08
CA GLU A 614 17.72 -16.72 -38.05
C GLU A 614 18.98 -16.12 -37.41
N ALA A 615 19.70 -16.90 -36.59
CA ALA A 615 20.96 -16.54 -35.95
C ALA A 615 21.92 -17.74 -36.00
N GLY A 616 22.77 -17.79 -37.03
CA GLY A 616 23.46 -19.03 -37.39
C GLY A 616 22.45 -20.11 -37.77
N ASP A 617 22.65 -21.34 -37.30
CA ASP A 617 21.74 -22.46 -37.56
C ASP A 617 20.42 -22.39 -36.75
N TRP A 618 20.26 -21.42 -35.84
CA TRP A 618 19.08 -21.28 -34.98
C TRP A 618 17.99 -20.44 -35.63
N LYS A 619 16.76 -20.96 -35.64
CA LYS A 619 15.56 -20.19 -36.01
C LYS A 619 14.85 -19.69 -34.76
N TYR A 620 14.34 -18.46 -34.82
CA TYR A 620 13.58 -17.84 -33.74
C TYR A 620 12.34 -17.15 -34.26
N LEU A 621 11.32 -17.03 -33.42
CA LEU A 621 10.18 -16.15 -33.65
C LEU A 621 10.53 -14.76 -33.10
N GLU A 622 10.27 -13.71 -33.87
CA GLU A 622 10.47 -12.30 -33.48
C GLU A 622 9.15 -11.54 -33.67
N THR A 623 8.75 -10.70 -32.72
CA THR A 623 7.62 -9.77 -32.89
C THR A 623 7.95 -8.68 -33.92
N ALA A 624 6.97 -7.87 -34.30
CA ALA A 624 7.25 -6.55 -34.85
C ALA A 624 8.03 -5.67 -33.82
N PRO A 625 8.80 -4.67 -34.27
CA PRO A 625 9.55 -3.73 -33.43
C PRO A 625 8.68 -2.68 -32.70
N VAL A 626 7.40 -3.00 -32.44
CA VAL A 626 6.41 -2.09 -31.84
C VAL A 626 6.21 -2.44 -30.37
N MET A 627 6.15 -1.44 -29.50
CA MET A 627 5.92 -1.62 -28.06
C MET A 627 4.53 -2.20 -27.80
N GLY A 628 4.46 -3.37 -27.16
CA GLY A 628 3.23 -4.07 -26.84
C GLY A 628 2.83 -5.20 -27.79
N ASP A 629 3.47 -5.31 -28.96
CA ASP A 629 3.37 -6.48 -29.84
C ASP A 629 3.97 -7.69 -29.13
N ARG A 630 3.27 -8.84 -29.20
CA ARG A 630 3.51 -9.98 -28.33
C ARG A 630 2.94 -11.29 -28.87
N PHE A 631 3.57 -12.40 -28.48
CA PHE A 631 3.05 -13.75 -28.73
C PHE A 631 2.97 -14.56 -27.44
N ALA A 632 2.03 -15.51 -27.43
CA ALA A 632 1.76 -16.44 -26.34
C ALA A 632 1.98 -17.88 -26.83
N ILE A 633 2.63 -18.69 -26.01
CA ILE A 633 2.82 -20.13 -26.20
C ILE A 633 2.25 -20.83 -24.97
N ARG A 634 1.27 -21.69 -25.19
CA ARG A 634 0.65 -22.51 -24.14
C ARG A 634 1.63 -23.61 -23.70
N LEU A 635 1.72 -23.81 -22.39
CA LEU A 635 2.58 -24.79 -21.72
C LEU A 635 1.71 -25.78 -20.94
N ASN A 636 2.18 -27.02 -20.81
CA ASN A 636 1.52 -28.03 -19.97
C ASN A 636 2.53 -28.62 -18.97
N PHE A 637 2.30 -28.40 -17.68
CA PHE A 637 3.12 -28.93 -16.61
C PHE A 637 2.55 -30.25 -16.08
N PRO A 638 3.35 -31.34 -16.01
CA PRO A 638 2.87 -32.63 -15.51
C PRO A 638 2.23 -32.57 -14.12
N GLU A 639 2.76 -31.72 -13.23
CA GLU A 639 2.37 -31.60 -11.83
C GLU A 639 2.40 -30.13 -11.38
N VAL A 640 1.56 -29.78 -10.40
CA VAL A 640 1.45 -28.44 -9.79
C VAL A 640 2.28 -28.38 -8.50
N GLY A 641 2.82 -27.22 -8.17
CA GLY A 641 3.55 -26.97 -6.92
C GLY A 641 4.95 -27.61 -6.81
N LYS A 642 5.40 -28.37 -7.81
CA LYS A 642 6.79 -28.84 -7.93
C LYS A 642 7.69 -27.78 -8.59
N PRO A 643 9.00 -27.73 -8.25
CA PRO A 643 9.95 -26.86 -8.93
C PRO A 643 10.25 -27.35 -10.36
N TYR A 644 10.18 -26.42 -11.31
CA TYR A 644 10.65 -26.59 -12.69
C TYR A 644 11.72 -25.56 -13.02
N ILE A 645 12.66 -25.94 -13.88
CA ILE A 645 13.60 -25.01 -14.50
C ILE A 645 13.17 -24.78 -15.95
N LEU A 646 12.95 -23.52 -16.30
CA LEU A 646 12.61 -23.07 -17.65
C LEU A 646 13.86 -22.48 -18.29
N GLU A 647 14.45 -23.17 -19.27
CA GLU A 647 15.54 -22.64 -20.08
C GLU A 647 14.97 -21.92 -21.30
N LEU A 648 15.00 -20.58 -21.26
CA LEU A 648 14.63 -19.68 -22.34
C LEU A 648 15.83 -19.48 -23.27
N VAL A 649 15.64 -19.71 -24.57
CA VAL A 649 16.70 -19.63 -25.59
C VAL A 649 16.40 -18.51 -26.59
N PHE A 650 17.19 -17.44 -26.59
CA PHE A 650 16.95 -16.23 -27.40
C PHE A 650 18.25 -15.64 -28.00
N PRO A 651 18.19 -14.87 -29.10
CA PRO A 651 19.38 -14.40 -29.81
C PRO A 651 19.88 -13.02 -29.32
N ASP A 652 21.21 -12.87 -29.20
CA ASP A 652 21.93 -11.62 -28.91
C ASP A 652 22.56 -11.02 -30.20
N ASP A 653 21.83 -11.10 -31.32
CA ASP A 653 22.24 -10.62 -32.65
C ASP A 653 21.81 -9.17 -32.96
N LYS A 654 20.88 -8.59 -32.17
CA LYS A 654 20.28 -7.26 -32.43
C LYS A 654 19.90 -6.54 -31.13
N CYS A 655 19.66 -5.23 -31.28
CA CYS A 655 19.11 -4.35 -30.26
C CYS A 655 17.63 -4.68 -29.94
N ARG A 656 17.32 -5.16 -28.72
CA ARG A 656 15.97 -5.59 -28.28
C ARG A 656 15.67 -5.28 -26.81
N SER A 657 14.39 -5.30 -26.47
CA SER A 657 13.90 -5.22 -25.08
C SER A 657 12.66 -6.12 -24.94
N ALA A 658 12.83 -7.29 -24.32
CA ALA A 658 11.76 -8.28 -24.19
C ALA A 658 11.28 -8.41 -22.75
N ASP A 659 9.96 -8.32 -22.57
CA ASP A 659 9.22 -8.76 -21.39
C ASP A 659 8.78 -10.21 -21.58
N ILE A 660 8.96 -11.06 -20.57
CA ILE A 660 8.63 -12.49 -20.61
C ILE A 660 7.94 -12.88 -19.29
N ILE A 661 6.64 -13.13 -19.36
CA ILE A 661 5.88 -13.64 -18.21
C ILE A 661 5.48 -15.10 -18.41
N VAL A 662 5.50 -15.88 -17.33
CA VAL A 662 4.84 -17.18 -17.26
C VAL A 662 3.78 -17.11 -16.16
N GLN A 663 2.56 -17.45 -16.52
CA GLN A 663 1.35 -17.35 -15.68
C GLN A 663 0.45 -18.57 -15.91
N ALA A 664 -0.54 -18.79 -15.05
CA ALA A 664 -1.66 -19.68 -15.37
C ALA A 664 -2.40 -19.20 -16.64
N SER A 665 -2.74 -20.10 -17.57
CA SER A 665 -3.41 -19.73 -18.83
C SER A 665 -4.75 -19.02 -18.57
N LYS A 666 -5.51 -19.51 -17.58
CA LYS A 666 -6.70 -18.84 -17.05
C LYS A 666 -6.31 -18.01 -15.83
N PHE A 667 -6.22 -16.68 -16.02
CA PHE A 667 -5.84 -15.70 -14.99
C PHE A 667 -6.29 -16.03 -13.57
N ILE A 668 -5.31 -16.30 -12.72
CA ILE A 668 -5.41 -16.20 -11.26
C ILE A 668 -5.09 -14.74 -10.89
N ARG A 669 -5.78 -14.20 -9.88
CA ARG A 669 -5.56 -12.82 -9.42
C ARG A 669 -4.18 -12.73 -8.74
N ASN A 670 -3.42 -11.68 -9.05
CA ASN A 670 -2.07 -11.43 -8.54
C ASN A 670 -1.05 -12.54 -8.90
N ASP A 671 -1.12 -13.04 -10.14
CA ASP A 671 -0.14 -14.00 -10.68
C ASP A 671 1.14 -13.27 -11.12
N TYR A 672 2.18 -13.39 -10.28
CA TYR A 672 3.51 -12.76 -10.45
C TYR A 672 4.65 -13.78 -10.50
N ASP A 673 4.36 -15.09 -10.52
CA ASP A 673 5.30 -16.19 -10.24
C ASP A 673 6.60 -16.18 -11.04
N LEU A 674 6.55 -15.68 -12.28
CA LEU A 674 7.72 -15.45 -13.11
C LEU A 674 7.45 -14.29 -14.09
N GLN A 675 7.83 -13.07 -13.71
CA GLN A 675 7.85 -11.90 -14.60
C GLN A 675 9.28 -11.37 -14.78
N VAL A 676 9.96 -11.85 -15.83
CA VAL A 676 11.37 -11.55 -16.14
C VAL A 676 11.53 -11.00 -17.55
N GLY A 677 12.61 -10.29 -17.85
CA GLY A 677 12.86 -9.82 -19.20
C GLY A 677 14.33 -9.72 -19.54
N TYR A 678 14.63 -9.55 -20.83
CA TYR A 678 15.99 -9.40 -21.33
C TYR A 678 16.17 -8.13 -22.16
N VAL A 679 17.40 -7.62 -22.15
CA VAL A 679 17.87 -6.59 -23.09
C VAL A 679 19.16 -7.06 -23.76
N THR A 680 19.24 -6.83 -25.07
CA THR A 680 20.39 -7.11 -25.95
C THR A 680 20.69 -5.87 -26.77
N GLY A 681 21.96 -5.59 -27.05
CA GLY A 681 22.34 -4.33 -27.72
C GLY A 681 22.07 -3.06 -26.87
N ASP A 682 21.94 -1.92 -27.56
CA ASP A 682 21.83 -0.56 -27.00
C ASP A 682 22.95 -0.23 -26.00
N GLU A 683 22.76 -0.54 -24.72
CA GLU A 683 23.66 -0.29 -23.59
C GLU A 683 24.83 -1.29 -23.54
N TYR A 684 24.71 -2.41 -24.26
CA TYR A 684 25.64 -3.54 -24.23
C TYR A 684 26.11 -3.88 -25.67
N PRO A 685 27.38 -4.28 -25.89
CA PRO A 685 27.82 -4.78 -27.19
C PRO A 685 27.07 -6.07 -27.56
N THR A 686 26.48 -6.14 -28.76
CA THR A 686 25.81 -7.37 -29.24
C THR A 686 26.81 -8.49 -29.50
N GLY A 687 26.59 -9.65 -28.90
CA GLY A 687 27.41 -10.84 -29.12
C GLY A 687 27.17 -11.48 -30.50
N HIS A 688 27.95 -11.05 -31.51
CA HIS A 688 28.03 -11.62 -32.87
C HIS A 688 27.63 -13.11 -32.92
N PRO A 689 26.65 -13.44 -33.78
CA PRO A 689 25.37 -14.06 -33.40
C PRO A 689 25.52 -15.25 -32.45
N LYS A 690 25.16 -15.02 -31.19
CA LYS A 690 25.09 -16.03 -30.13
C LYS A 690 23.65 -16.22 -29.66
N MET A 691 23.31 -17.46 -29.35
CA MET A 691 22.13 -17.78 -28.55
C MET A 691 22.50 -17.69 -27.07
N VAL A 692 21.63 -17.04 -26.30
CA VAL A 692 21.69 -16.93 -24.84
C VAL A 692 20.73 -17.96 -24.26
N PHE A 693 21.18 -18.65 -23.21
CA PHE A 693 20.43 -19.67 -22.49
C PHE A 693 20.19 -19.17 -21.07
N ARG A 694 18.99 -18.68 -20.77
CA ARG A 694 18.61 -18.19 -19.43
C ARG A 694 17.75 -19.23 -18.74
N ARG A 695 18.14 -19.65 -17.53
CA ARG A 695 17.38 -20.59 -16.70
C ARG A 695 16.64 -19.83 -15.61
N CYS A 696 15.31 -19.94 -15.59
CA CYS A 696 14.47 -19.40 -14.53
C CYS A 696 13.88 -20.54 -13.68
N LEU A 697 13.74 -20.31 -12.38
CA LEU A 697 12.95 -21.17 -11.49
C LEU A 697 11.46 -20.82 -11.67
N TYR A 698 10.60 -21.84 -11.71
CA TYR A 698 9.15 -21.68 -11.79
C TYR A 698 8.43 -22.76 -10.96
N TYR A 699 7.37 -22.36 -10.27
CA TYR A 699 6.47 -23.25 -9.53
C TYR A 699 5.06 -23.06 -10.11
N PRO A 700 4.59 -23.91 -11.03
CA PRO A 700 3.26 -23.76 -11.62
C PRO A 700 2.17 -23.89 -10.55
N ARG A 701 1.33 -22.85 -10.41
CA ARG A 701 0.03 -22.91 -9.72
C ARG A 701 -0.97 -23.79 -10.46
N GLU A 702 -0.86 -23.84 -11.80
CA GLU A 702 -1.76 -24.58 -12.69
C GLU A 702 -1.01 -25.37 -13.76
N LYS A 703 -1.57 -26.52 -14.15
CA LYS A 703 -0.97 -27.35 -15.23
C LYS A 703 -1.03 -26.65 -16.58
N ASP A 704 -2.15 -26.00 -16.87
CA ASP A 704 -2.35 -25.15 -18.05
C ASP A 704 -1.78 -23.76 -17.75
N SER A 705 -0.53 -23.54 -18.14
CA SER A 705 0.21 -22.28 -17.99
C SER A 705 0.52 -21.69 -19.37
N THR A 706 0.83 -20.40 -19.45
CA THR A 706 1.18 -19.73 -20.71
C THR A 706 2.45 -18.90 -20.55
N LEU A 707 3.38 -19.05 -21.50
CA LEU A 707 4.52 -18.17 -21.71
C LEU A 707 4.10 -17.04 -22.65
N ILE A 708 4.24 -15.78 -22.23
CA ILE A 708 4.00 -14.60 -23.08
C ILE A 708 5.33 -13.88 -23.28
N VAL A 709 5.69 -13.62 -24.53
CA VAL A 709 6.86 -12.81 -24.92
C VAL A 709 6.36 -11.53 -25.57
N MET A 710 6.66 -10.38 -24.96
CA MET A 710 6.23 -9.04 -25.40
C MET A 710 7.44 -8.15 -25.69
N ASN A 711 7.35 -7.35 -26.76
CA ASN A 711 8.30 -6.30 -27.01
C ASN A 711 8.03 -5.09 -26.08
N ALA A 712 8.88 -4.92 -25.07
CA ALA A 712 8.67 -3.95 -23.99
C ALA A 712 8.89 -2.50 -24.41
N ARG A 713 9.64 -2.23 -25.49
CA ARG A 713 9.97 -0.87 -25.97
C ARG A 713 10.02 -0.82 -27.51
N ASN A 714 9.94 0.38 -28.10
CA ASN A 714 10.09 0.57 -29.54
C ASN A 714 11.57 0.46 -29.96
N MET A 715 12.10 -0.77 -30.02
CA MET A 715 13.50 -1.08 -30.33
C MET A 715 13.68 -1.39 -31.84
N PRO A 716 14.91 -1.31 -32.39
CA PRO A 716 15.17 -1.63 -33.81
C PRO A 716 14.82 -3.06 -34.24
N ALA A 717 14.68 -4.00 -33.30
CA ALA A 717 14.15 -5.34 -33.52
C ALA A 717 13.16 -5.71 -32.39
N GLY A 718 12.17 -6.54 -32.73
CA GLY A 718 11.18 -7.03 -31.77
C GLY A 718 11.73 -8.04 -30.77
N ALA A 719 10.93 -8.37 -29.75
CA ALA A 719 11.25 -9.43 -28.79
C ALA A 719 11.29 -10.80 -29.49
N ALA A 720 12.18 -11.70 -29.05
CA ALA A 720 12.46 -12.94 -29.76
C ALA A 720 12.59 -14.16 -28.83
N LEU A 721 12.19 -15.32 -29.33
CA LEU A 721 12.41 -16.62 -28.68
C LEU A 721 12.66 -17.70 -29.74
N SER A 722 13.65 -18.56 -29.51
CA SER A 722 13.92 -19.75 -30.33
C SER A 722 13.26 -20.98 -29.72
N GLU A 723 13.63 -21.31 -28.48
CA GLU A 723 13.10 -22.46 -27.74
C GLU A 723 12.79 -22.07 -26.29
N ILE A 724 11.80 -22.74 -25.69
CA ILE A 724 11.72 -22.95 -24.24
C ILE A 724 11.92 -24.44 -23.95
N ARG A 725 12.76 -24.76 -22.96
CA ARG A 725 12.99 -26.14 -22.50
C ARG A 725 12.57 -26.26 -21.06
N ILE A 726 11.71 -27.24 -20.78
CA ILE A 726 11.12 -27.49 -19.47
C ILE A 726 11.85 -28.68 -18.84
N TYR A 727 12.42 -28.48 -17.66
CA TYR A 727 13.03 -29.53 -16.86
C TYR A 727 12.30 -29.62 -15.50
N ALA A 728 11.87 -30.82 -15.12
CA ALA A 728 11.46 -31.10 -13.75
C ALA A 728 12.71 -31.28 -12.88
N LEU A 729 12.65 -30.75 -11.66
CA LEU A 729 13.68 -30.96 -10.65
C LEU A 729 13.18 -32.01 -9.65
N ASP A 730 13.60 -33.26 -9.83
CA ASP A 730 13.20 -34.39 -8.98
C ASP A 730 14.05 -34.51 -7.69
N SER A 731 14.67 -33.41 -7.25
CA SER A 731 15.44 -33.30 -6.00
C SER A 731 15.30 -31.89 -5.40
N PRO A 732 15.74 -31.64 -4.14
CA PRO A 732 15.89 -30.28 -3.63
C PRO A 732 16.79 -29.41 -4.52
N LEU A 733 16.64 -28.08 -4.41
CA LEU A 733 17.44 -27.11 -5.17
C LEU A 733 18.96 -27.26 -4.87
N PRO A 734 19.83 -27.29 -5.89
CA PRO A 734 21.26 -27.51 -5.70
C PRO A 734 21.93 -26.25 -5.14
N GLN A 735 22.28 -26.27 -3.86
CA GLN A 735 22.89 -25.11 -3.18
C GLN A 735 24.17 -24.61 -3.86
N ALA A 736 24.41 -23.30 -3.83
CA ALA A 736 25.56 -22.62 -4.45
C ALA A 736 26.95 -23.00 -3.89
N ARG A 737 27.02 -23.76 -2.79
CA ARG A 737 28.28 -24.20 -2.13
C ARG A 737 29.25 -23.08 -1.79
N VAL A 738 28.72 -21.95 -1.32
CA VAL A 738 29.54 -20.85 -0.80
C VAL A 738 30.31 -21.33 0.42
N THR A 739 31.63 -21.08 0.46
CA THR A 739 32.43 -21.18 1.69
C THR A 739 32.71 -19.75 2.13
N PRO A 740 31.93 -19.18 3.07
CA PRO A 740 32.14 -17.81 3.51
C PRO A 740 33.44 -17.67 4.30
N ALA A 741 33.95 -16.45 4.42
CA ALA A 741 34.98 -16.14 5.39
C ALA A 741 34.42 -16.20 6.83
N GLU A 742 35.30 -16.39 7.82
CA GLU A 742 34.95 -16.31 9.24
C GLU A 742 34.29 -14.96 9.57
N PRO A 743 33.18 -14.92 10.34
CA PRO A 743 32.47 -13.68 10.61
C PRO A 743 33.31 -12.65 11.39
N VAL A 744 33.42 -11.44 10.85
CA VAL A 744 34.07 -10.31 11.51
C VAL A 744 33.02 -9.50 12.25
N ASN A 745 33.14 -9.39 13.58
CA ASN A 745 32.15 -8.75 14.45
C ASN A 745 30.72 -9.27 14.24
N GLY A 746 30.56 -10.57 13.95
CA GLY A 746 29.27 -11.21 13.69
C GLY A 746 28.75 -11.10 12.25
N TRP A 747 29.55 -10.59 11.30
CA TRP A 747 29.16 -10.38 9.90
C TRP A 747 30.04 -11.14 8.90
N THR A 748 29.42 -11.75 7.90
CA THR A 748 30.06 -12.07 6.60
C THR A 748 29.70 -10.98 5.58
N ARG A 749 30.31 -10.95 4.38
CA ARG A 749 29.89 -10.02 3.33
C ARG A 749 28.50 -10.42 2.80
N PRO A 750 27.44 -9.60 2.92
CA PRO A 750 26.11 -9.98 2.47
C PRO A 750 25.95 -9.82 0.96
N VAL A 751 25.29 -10.80 0.33
CA VAL A 751 24.62 -10.62 -0.95
C VAL A 751 23.13 -10.83 -0.72
N GLY A 752 22.33 -9.80 -0.98
CA GLY A 752 20.94 -9.71 -0.53
C GLY A 752 19.88 -9.84 -1.62
N ILE A 753 18.71 -10.34 -1.22
CA ILE A 753 17.42 -10.05 -1.85
C ILE A 753 16.81 -8.87 -1.08
N TYR A 754 16.22 -7.91 -1.79
CA TYR A 754 15.59 -6.73 -1.20
C TYR A 754 14.15 -6.55 -1.72
N PHE A 755 13.25 -6.09 -0.84
CA PHE A 755 11.89 -5.69 -1.18
C PHE A 755 11.60 -4.25 -0.72
N GLU A 756 10.92 -3.48 -1.56
CA GLU A 756 10.37 -2.14 -1.25
C GLU A 756 8.94 -2.25 -0.70
N ASP A 757 8.13 -3.04 -1.40
CA ASP A 757 6.78 -3.39 -1.03
C ASP A 757 6.77 -4.73 -0.28
N PRO A 758 5.85 -4.95 0.69
CA PRO A 758 5.67 -6.24 1.34
C PRO A 758 5.00 -7.25 0.39
N ALA A 759 5.74 -7.65 -0.66
CA ALA A 759 5.21 -8.29 -1.88
C ALA A 759 5.62 -9.77 -2.06
N VAL A 760 6.59 -10.29 -1.28
CA VAL A 760 7.13 -11.65 -1.42
C VAL A 760 6.08 -12.78 -1.34
N GLY A 761 4.91 -12.52 -0.72
CA GLY A 761 3.78 -13.46 -0.72
C GLY A 761 3.13 -13.67 -2.10
N TYR A 762 3.53 -12.94 -3.15
CA TYR A 762 3.15 -13.23 -4.53
C TYR A 762 4.12 -14.17 -5.26
N ASP A 763 5.35 -14.35 -4.76
CA ASP A 763 6.38 -15.15 -5.42
C ASP A 763 6.19 -16.67 -5.21
N PHE A 764 7.04 -17.45 -5.86
CA PHE A 764 7.22 -18.89 -5.62
C PHE A 764 6.00 -19.81 -5.84
N GLY A 765 4.99 -19.44 -6.62
CA GLY A 765 3.90 -20.36 -6.97
C GLY A 765 2.96 -20.70 -5.81
N ASN A 766 2.72 -19.73 -4.92
CA ASN A 766 1.67 -19.80 -3.91
C ASN A 766 1.19 -18.39 -3.51
N PHE A 767 0.10 -18.28 -2.74
CA PHE A 767 -0.36 -17.01 -2.17
C PHE A 767 0.07 -16.88 -0.70
N GLY A 768 1.33 -16.51 -0.49
CA GLY A 768 2.03 -16.53 0.79
C GLY A 768 1.57 -15.53 1.85
N TYR A 769 0.35 -15.00 1.78
CA TYR A 769 -0.25 -14.13 2.80
C TYR A 769 -1.19 -14.89 3.76
N GLU A 770 -1.62 -16.09 3.37
CA GLU A 770 -2.43 -17.01 4.19
C GLU A 770 -1.51 -17.93 5.01
N ASN A 771 -1.85 -18.22 6.28
CA ASN A 771 -0.96 -18.92 7.23
C ASN A 771 -0.28 -20.19 6.67
N ALA A 772 -1.04 -21.09 6.03
CA ALA A 772 -0.53 -22.33 5.44
C ALA A 772 0.39 -22.10 4.22
N ASN A 773 0.09 -21.07 3.45
CA ASN A 773 0.78 -20.75 2.20
C ASN A 773 2.04 -19.91 2.43
N PHE A 774 2.06 -19.11 3.51
CA PHE A 774 3.20 -18.32 3.97
C PHE A 774 4.42 -19.19 4.29
N GLU A 775 4.26 -20.31 5.00
CA GLU A 775 5.39 -21.20 5.31
C GLU A 775 5.97 -21.84 4.06
N THR A 776 5.11 -22.31 3.15
CA THR A 776 5.54 -22.87 1.86
C THR A 776 6.29 -21.83 1.02
N MET A 777 5.92 -20.55 1.12
CA MET A 777 6.66 -19.44 0.52
C MET A 777 8.02 -19.24 1.22
N LEU A 778 8.09 -19.24 2.56
CA LEU A 778 9.35 -19.15 3.32
C LEU A 778 10.32 -20.29 2.99
N ASP A 779 9.86 -21.54 2.88
CA ASP A 779 10.70 -22.68 2.48
C ASP A 779 11.28 -22.49 1.08
N ARG A 780 10.45 -22.04 0.13
CA ARG A 780 10.87 -21.78 -1.26
C ARG A 780 11.84 -20.59 -1.35
N LEU A 781 11.65 -19.55 -0.53
CA LEU A 781 12.58 -18.43 -0.37
C LEU A 781 13.93 -18.88 0.19
N CYS A 782 13.94 -19.64 1.28
CA CYS A 782 15.18 -20.16 1.89
C CYS A 782 15.93 -21.07 0.91
N ALA A 783 15.21 -21.93 0.19
CA ALA A 783 15.78 -22.80 -0.83
C ALA A 783 16.33 -22.01 -2.03
N TYR A 784 15.66 -20.93 -2.45
CA TYR A 784 16.15 -20.02 -3.51
C TYR A 784 17.39 -19.25 -3.08
N MET A 785 17.41 -18.66 -1.88
CA MET A 785 18.59 -17.96 -1.34
C MET A 785 19.81 -18.90 -1.29
N LYS A 786 19.62 -20.15 -0.86
CA LYS A 786 20.69 -21.16 -0.89
C LYS A 786 21.08 -21.61 -2.31
N TYR A 787 20.14 -21.59 -3.25
CA TYR A 787 20.38 -21.90 -4.67
C TYR A 787 21.21 -20.81 -5.37
N SER A 788 20.87 -19.53 -5.21
CA SER A 788 21.64 -18.39 -5.75
C SER A 788 22.91 -18.09 -4.94
N GLY A 789 22.94 -18.51 -3.67
CA GLY A 789 24.00 -18.25 -2.69
C GLY A 789 23.85 -16.94 -1.92
N GLN A 790 22.78 -16.18 -2.17
CA GLN A 790 22.40 -15.01 -1.37
C GLN A 790 22.17 -15.42 0.10
N ASN A 791 22.55 -14.55 1.03
CA ASN A 791 22.41 -14.79 2.47
C ASN A 791 21.58 -13.76 3.20
N MET A 792 21.42 -12.55 2.66
CA MET A 792 20.65 -11.49 3.31
C MET A 792 19.26 -11.37 2.70
N PHE A 793 18.26 -11.12 3.53
CA PHE A 793 16.91 -10.70 3.12
C PHE A 793 16.58 -9.36 3.77
N SER A 794 16.40 -8.32 2.97
CA SER A 794 15.96 -6.99 3.44
C SER A 794 14.50 -6.80 3.05
N TYR A 795 13.61 -6.71 4.05
CA TYR A 795 12.17 -6.73 3.82
C TYR A 795 11.38 -5.80 4.76
N PRO A 796 10.33 -5.11 4.27
CA PRO A 796 9.51 -4.23 5.09
C PRO A 796 8.68 -5.02 6.09
N PHE A 797 9.01 -4.85 7.37
CA PHE A 797 8.12 -5.22 8.48
C PHE A 797 7.44 -3.99 9.09
N VAL A 798 7.96 -2.78 8.83
CA VAL A 798 7.23 -1.51 9.00
C VAL A 798 7.12 -0.87 7.62
N TRP A 799 5.90 -0.56 7.18
CA TRP A 799 5.63 0.10 5.90
C TRP A 799 4.89 1.41 6.15
N TYR A 800 4.21 1.97 5.14
CA TYR A 800 3.82 3.38 5.13
C TYR A 800 3.15 3.93 6.40
N ASP A 801 2.27 3.17 7.06
CA ASP A 801 1.45 3.61 8.20
C ASP A 801 1.81 2.93 9.55
N GLY A 802 2.76 1.99 9.56
CA GLY A 802 3.24 1.29 10.77
C GLY A 802 3.67 -0.17 10.56
N LEU A 803 3.80 -0.92 11.67
CA LEU A 803 4.16 -2.35 11.71
C LEU A 803 3.13 -3.24 10.99
N ILE A 804 3.62 -4.19 10.18
CA ILE A 804 2.83 -5.14 9.40
C ILE A 804 2.38 -6.33 10.26
N GLY A 805 1.15 -6.80 10.00
CA GLY A 805 0.58 -8.01 10.61
C GLY A 805 -0.84 -8.28 10.11
N GLU A 806 -1.62 -9.06 10.87
CA GLU A 806 -2.96 -9.58 10.51
C GLU A 806 -3.96 -8.51 10.08
N LYS A 807 -3.80 -7.28 10.57
CA LYS A 807 -4.73 -6.15 10.37
C LYS A 807 -4.21 -5.11 9.37
N TYR A 808 -3.06 -5.35 8.75
CA TYR A 808 -2.38 -4.38 7.87
C TYR A 808 -2.90 -4.47 6.43
N ASN A 809 -3.48 -3.39 5.90
CA ASN A 809 -4.15 -3.33 4.60
C ASN A 809 -3.42 -2.26 3.77
N PRO A 810 -2.77 -2.59 2.62
CA PRO A 810 -3.28 -3.48 1.58
C PRO A 810 -2.77 -4.92 1.54
N ARG A 811 -1.78 -5.30 2.36
CA ARG A 811 -1.15 -6.64 2.34
C ARG A 811 -1.06 -7.23 3.74
N GLU A 812 -2.13 -7.92 4.12
CA GLU A 812 -2.31 -8.61 5.39
C GLU A 812 -1.26 -9.74 5.49
N HIS A 813 -0.67 -9.95 6.67
CA HIS A 813 0.34 -11.00 6.92
C HIS A 813 0.01 -11.77 8.21
N PRO A 814 0.51 -13.01 8.38
CA PRO A 814 0.35 -13.74 9.65
C PRO A 814 0.83 -12.92 10.86
N PRO A 815 0.19 -13.05 12.04
CA PRO A 815 0.69 -12.45 13.28
C PRO A 815 2.16 -12.84 13.54
N ARG A 816 2.98 -11.89 14.03
CA ARG A 816 4.41 -12.10 14.33
C ARG A 816 5.24 -12.61 13.14
N CYS A 817 4.89 -12.23 11.90
CA CYS A 817 5.58 -12.70 10.69
C CYS A 817 7.11 -12.46 10.73
N ALA A 818 7.59 -11.35 11.28
CA ALA A 818 9.02 -11.06 11.43
C ALA A 818 9.78 -12.12 12.26
N GLU A 819 9.17 -12.60 13.35
CA GLU A 819 9.71 -13.67 14.19
C GLU A 819 9.66 -15.03 13.49
N ALA A 820 8.62 -15.28 12.67
CA ALA A 820 8.54 -16.48 11.84
C ALA A 820 9.63 -16.52 10.77
N PHE A 821 9.99 -15.38 10.15
CA PHE A 821 11.19 -15.24 9.33
C PHE A 821 12.46 -15.56 10.15
N ALA A 822 12.58 -15.00 11.36
CA ALA A 822 13.74 -15.17 12.23
C ALA A 822 13.97 -16.65 12.65
N LYS A 823 12.96 -17.31 13.23
CA LYS A 823 13.01 -18.76 13.58
C LYS A 823 13.33 -19.63 12.36
N LYS A 824 12.85 -19.26 11.16
CA LYS A 824 13.17 -20.00 9.92
C LYS A 824 14.62 -19.78 9.47
N PHE A 825 15.10 -18.54 9.51
CA PHE A 825 16.42 -18.15 9.00
C PHE A 825 17.55 -18.61 9.92
N ASP A 826 17.36 -18.62 11.24
CA ASP A 826 18.31 -19.18 12.22
C ASP A 826 18.66 -20.64 11.87
N ARG A 827 17.64 -21.48 11.72
CA ARG A 827 17.74 -22.91 11.38
C ARG A 827 18.35 -23.14 10.00
N GLU A 828 18.04 -22.26 9.04
CA GLU A 828 18.60 -22.34 7.69
C GLU A 828 20.01 -21.73 7.58
N GLY A 829 20.52 -21.00 8.58
CA GLY A 829 21.80 -20.30 8.48
C GLY A 829 21.78 -19.15 7.45
N LEU A 830 20.65 -18.44 7.39
CA LEU A 830 20.43 -17.24 6.59
C LEU A 830 20.34 -16.01 7.52
N GLU A 831 20.47 -14.82 6.94
CA GLU A 831 20.48 -13.54 7.64
C GLU A 831 19.37 -12.63 7.09
N PHE A 832 18.77 -11.79 7.94
CA PHE A 832 17.78 -10.82 7.48
C PHE A 832 17.89 -9.49 8.24
N MET A 833 17.37 -8.43 7.61
CA MET A 833 17.20 -7.12 8.21
C MET A 833 15.77 -6.63 7.98
N ALA A 834 15.18 -6.07 9.03
CA ALA A 834 13.88 -5.43 8.91
C ALA A 834 14.05 -4.04 8.30
N THR A 835 13.36 -3.75 7.19
CA THR A 835 13.32 -2.39 6.65
C THR A 835 12.15 -1.62 7.25
N ILE A 836 12.37 -0.33 7.53
CA ILE A 836 11.37 0.64 7.98
C ILE A 836 11.12 1.59 6.82
N ASN A 837 9.97 1.42 6.17
CA ASN A 837 9.58 2.09 4.93
C ASN A 837 8.39 3.05 5.20
N GLN A 838 8.51 3.90 6.22
CA GLN A 838 7.46 4.83 6.64
C GLN A 838 7.40 6.08 5.75
N ASN A 839 6.20 6.39 5.29
CA ASN A 839 5.85 7.68 4.69
C ASN A 839 5.07 8.55 5.69
N ASN A 840 4.42 7.93 6.68
CA ASN A 840 3.36 8.50 7.51
C ASN A 840 3.48 8.01 8.96
N ILE A 841 2.69 8.59 9.87
CA ILE A 841 2.51 8.08 11.25
C ILE A 841 1.03 8.01 11.60
N THR A 842 0.61 6.89 12.18
CA THR A 842 -0.75 6.73 12.72
C THR A 842 -0.86 7.44 14.07
N PHE A 843 -0.95 8.77 14.05
CA PHE A 843 -1.04 9.62 15.25
C PHE A 843 -2.45 10.24 15.40
N PRO A 844 -3.01 10.32 16.62
CA PRO A 844 -4.25 11.03 16.88
C PRO A 844 -3.98 12.55 16.95
N VAL A 845 -3.54 13.15 15.85
CA VAL A 845 -3.25 14.60 15.82
C VAL A 845 -4.55 15.39 16.00
N PRO A 846 -4.63 16.31 16.98
CA PRO A 846 -5.22 17.62 16.72
C PRO A 846 -4.26 18.36 15.77
N ALA A 847 -4.72 19.36 15.05
CA ALA A 847 -4.45 19.27 13.63
C ALA A 847 -4.15 20.62 12.92
N PHE A 848 -4.52 20.88 11.66
CA PHE A 848 -4.35 22.24 11.05
C PHE A 848 -5.47 22.82 10.15
N THR A 849 -6.23 23.79 10.70
CA THR A 849 -7.38 24.58 10.05
C THR A 849 -6.42 25.40 9.04
N ARG A 850 -6.83 25.68 7.79
CA ARG A 850 -6.14 26.61 6.86
C ARG A 850 -5.75 27.97 7.48
N SER A 851 -6.39 28.40 8.57
CA SER A 851 -5.99 29.59 9.34
C SER A 851 -4.69 29.36 10.13
N ASP A 852 -4.37 28.17 10.67
CA ASP A 852 -3.05 27.91 11.29
C ASP A 852 -1.91 27.93 10.28
N ILE A 853 -2.20 27.56 9.02
CA ILE A 853 -1.27 27.75 7.89
C ILE A 853 -1.07 29.25 7.62
N GLN A 854 -2.14 30.05 7.65
CA GLN A 854 -2.14 31.48 7.31
C GLN A 854 -1.75 32.41 8.47
N ASN A 855 -1.73 31.92 9.71
CA ASN A 855 -1.24 32.61 10.90
C ASN A 855 0.12 32.05 11.39
N GLY A 856 0.56 30.91 10.84
CA GLY A 856 1.86 30.31 11.08
C GLY A 856 2.00 29.54 12.40
N ARG A 857 0.90 29.26 13.14
CA ARG A 857 0.92 28.52 14.42
C ARG A 857 1.60 27.15 14.33
N LEU A 858 1.65 26.56 13.12
CA LEU A 858 2.26 25.26 12.85
C LEU A 858 3.80 25.26 12.83
N GLY A 859 4.45 26.43 12.90
CA GLY A 859 5.90 26.55 12.87
C GLY A 859 6.63 25.72 13.95
N ASP A 860 6.00 25.56 15.12
CA ASP A 860 6.49 24.74 16.24
C ASP A 860 5.81 23.36 16.37
N SER A 861 5.07 22.92 15.35
CA SER A 861 4.36 21.63 15.35
C SER A 861 5.20 20.46 14.82
N ILE A 862 4.64 19.24 14.89
CA ILE A 862 5.21 18.03 14.29
C ILE A 862 5.30 18.05 12.76
N PHE A 863 4.58 18.96 12.10
CA PHE A 863 4.50 19.02 10.64
C PHE A 863 5.73 19.71 10.04
N THR A 864 6.27 19.14 8.98
CA THR A 864 7.39 19.72 8.24
C THR A 864 6.96 21.03 7.59
N ILE A 865 7.54 22.16 8.00
CA ILE A 865 7.37 23.43 7.29
C ILE A 865 8.29 23.47 6.07
N HIS A 866 7.71 23.77 4.91
CA HIS A 866 8.38 23.80 3.63
C HIS A 866 8.88 25.22 3.29
N SER A 867 9.72 25.31 2.25
CA SER A 867 10.24 26.55 1.66
C SER A 867 9.17 27.49 1.11
N THR A 868 7.92 27.02 0.99
CA THR A 868 6.72 27.83 0.73
C THR A 868 6.25 28.64 1.93
N GLY A 869 6.75 28.35 3.14
CA GLY A 869 6.26 28.90 4.41
C GLY A 869 5.07 28.16 5.02
N THR A 870 4.63 27.06 4.40
CA THR A 870 3.46 26.26 4.81
C THR A 870 3.89 24.86 5.25
N PRO A 871 3.07 24.10 6.00
CA PRO A 871 3.21 22.66 6.08
C PRO A 871 3.04 22.01 4.69
N HIS A 872 3.45 20.75 4.59
CA HIS A 872 3.27 19.96 3.37
C HIS A 872 1.78 19.65 3.08
N PRO A 873 1.22 19.95 1.89
CA PRO A 873 -0.21 19.76 1.63
C PRO A 873 -0.60 18.34 1.14
N GLY A 874 0.10 17.28 1.58
CA GLY A 874 -0.22 15.89 1.21
C GLY A 874 0.16 15.50 -0.23
N GLY A 875 1.47 15.43 -0.49
CA GLY A 875 2.09 14.79 -1.67
C GLY A 875 2.65 13.40 -1.36
N TRP A 876 3.34 12.78 -2.33
CA TRP A 876 3.94 11.43 -2.25
C TRP A 876 5.42 11.45 -2.74
N HIS A 877 5.87 10.44 -3.48
CA HIS A 877 7.29 10.16 -3.81
C HIS A 877 8.12 11.31 -4.43
N ASP A 878 7.49 12.37 -4.95
CA ASP A 878 8.12 13.58 -5.53
C ASP A 878 8.30 14.74 -4.52
N SER A 879 7.99 14.50 -3.24
CA SER A 879 7.88 15.53 -2.20
C SER A 879 8.47 15.10 -0.84
N PRO A 880 9.00 16.04 -0.02
CA PRO A 880 9.46 15.76 1.35
C PRO A 880 8.38 15.19 2.29
N PRO A 881 8.76 14.57 3.42
CA PRO A 881 7.81 13.95 4.34
C PRO A 881 6.92 14.97 5.07
N ILE A 882 5.69 14.55 5.36
CA ILE A 882 4.66 15.37 6.05
C ILE A 882 5.10 15.76 7.46
N PHE A 883 5.76 14.85 8.18
CA PHE A 883 6.17 15.02 9.58
C PHE A 883 7.68 15.16 9.69
N ASN A 884 8.12 15.96 10.67
CA ASN A 884 9.52 16.31 10.84
C ASN A 884 10.19 15.41 11.89
N ILE A 885 11.09 14.54 11.44
CA ILE A 885 11.84 13.56 12.26
C ILE A 885 12.73 14.19 13.34
N LEU A 886 12.94 15.51 13.33
CA LEU A 886 13.63 16.21 14.42
C LEU A 886 12.69 16.68 15.55
N HIS A 887 11.38 16.42 15.44
CA HIS A 887 10.44 16.63 16.55
C HIS A 887 10.45 15.44 17.53
N PRO A 888 10.55 15.68 18.86
CA PRO A 888 10.67 14.60 19.86
C PRO A 888 9.55 13.55 19.83
N ASP A 889 8.30 13.94 19.59
CA ASP A 889 7.18 12.98 19.51
C ASP A 889 7.25 12.06 18.28
N VAL A 890 7.78 12.54 17.14
CA VAL A 890 7.99 11.70 15.94
C VAL A 890 9.11 10.69 16.22
N GLN A 891 10.20 11.14 16.84
CA GLN A 891 11.30 10.26 17.29
C GLN A 891 10.82 9.18 18.26
N LYS A 892 9.92 9.55 19.19
CA LYS A 892 9.32 8.60 20.13
C LYS A 892 8.55 7.48 19.42
N MET A 893 7.80 7.78 18.36
CA MET A 893 7.06 6.76 17.59
C MET A 893 7.99 5.80 16.86
N VAL A 894 9.00 6.32 16.15
CA VAL A 894 10.01 5.48 15.47
C VAL A 894 10.76 4.59 16.48
N LEU A 895 11.01 5.08 17.69
CA LEU A 895 11.58 4.26 18.77
C LEU A 895 10.63 3.14 19.25
N GLN A 896 9.31 3.34 19.25
CA GLN A 896 8.36 2.30 19.63
C GLN A 896 8.36 1.14 18.62
N GLU A 897 8.36 1.43 17.32
CA GLU A 897 8.42 0.38 16.28
C GLU A 897 9.80 -0.31 16.23
N VAL A 898 10.88 0.44 16.47
CA VAL A 898 12.23 -0.14 16.61
C VAL A 898 12.31 -1.06 17.84
N ASP A 899 11.67 -0.69 18.95
CA ASP A 899 11.57 -1.53 20.14
C ASP A 899 10.69 -2.77 19.89
N GLU A 900 9.56 -2.65 19.21
CA GLU A 900 8.69 -3.79 18.82
C GLU A 900 9.41 -4.77 17.89
N LEU A 901 10.18 -4.27 16.91
CA LEU A 901 11.03 -5.12 16.06
C LEU A 901 12.17 -5.77 16.84
N LEU A 902 12.75 -5.09 17.83
CA LEU A 902 13.78 -5.67 18.70
C LEU A 902 13.21 -6.75 19.63
N ASP A 903 12.01 -6.56 20.17
CA ASP A 903 11.37 -7.52 21.07
C ASP A 903 10.85 -8.76 20.32
N LEU A 904 10.60 -8.67 19.01
CA LEU A 904 10.29 -9.81 18.14
C LEU A 904 11.54 -10.54 17.59
N CYS A 905 12.68 -9.85 17.39
CA CYS A 905 13.77 -10.38 16.57
C CYS A 905 15.18 -10.32 17.20
N ALA A 906 15.43 -9.59 18.29
CA ALA A 906 16.80 -9.36 18.77
C ALA A 906 17.51 -10.64 19.28
N ASP A 907 16.78 -11.61 19.81
CA ASP A 907 17.36 -12.87 20.32
C ASP A 907 17.73 -13.86 19.19
N HIS A 908 17.26 -13.63 17.97
CA HIS A 908 17.51 -14.49 16.81
C HIS A 908 18.82 -14.14 16.09
N PRO A 909 19.85 -15.01 16.05
CA PRO A 909 21.15 -14.70 15.41
C PRO A 909 21.09 -14.39 13.90
N SER A 910 20.02 -14.80 13.20
CA SER A 910 19.74 -14.42 11.81
C SER A 910 19.35 -12.96 11.64
N PHE A 911 18.71 -12.33 12.64
CA PHE A 911 18.39 -10.91 12.59
C PHE A 911 19.68 -10.10 12.71
N LYS A 912 19.94 -9.22 11.73
CA LYS A 912 21.16 -8.39 11.66
C LYS A 912 20.93 -6.90 11.88
N GLY A 913 19.68 -6.52 12.14
CA GLY A 913 19.29 -5.17 12.55
C GLY A 913 18.27 -4.55 11.60
N ILE A 914 18.28 -3.22 11.55
CA ILE A 914 17.23 -2.43 10.89
C ILE A 914 17.83 -1.60 9.75
N VAL A 915 17.12 -1.49 8.64
CA VAL A 915 17.43 -0.56 7.55
C VAL A 915 16.35 0.52 7.49
N LEU A 916 16.74 1.79 7.60
CA LEU A 916 15.85 2.90 7.30
C LEU A 916 15.83 3.09 5.78
N HIS A 917 14.67 2.87 5.16
CA HIS A 917 14.44 3.10 3.74
C HIS A 917 14.15 4.60 3.55
N LEU A 918 15.06 5.30 2.85
CA LEU A 918 15.04 6.76 2.72
C LEU A 918 14.91 7.22 1.25
N PRO A 919 13.72 7.13 0.64
CA PRO A 919 13.32 7.99 -0.47
C PRO A 919 13.04 9.41 0.03
N MET A 920 12.86 10.35 -0.92
CA MET A 920 12.54 11.75 -0.64
C MET A 920 11.28 11.96 0.24
N HIS A 921 10.30 11.05 0.19
CA HIS A 921 9.10 11.14 1.04
C HIS A 921 9.22 10.37 2.38
N SER A 922 10.38 9.79 2.69
CA SER A 922 10.56 9.00 3.91
C SER A 922 10.48 9.85 5.16
N LEU A 923 9.62 9.43 6.09
CA LEU A 923 9.49 9.97 7.44
C LEU A 923 10.87 10.06 8.13
N ASN A 924 11.78 9.13 7.87
CA ASN A 924 13.05 8.99 8.59
C ASN A 924 14.18 9.91 8.06
N SER A 925 13.85 10.94 7.27
CA SER A 925 14.77 11.94 6.73
C SER A 925 14.13 13.35 6.73
N LEU A 926 14.84 14.36 6.19
CA LEU A 926 14.22 15.67 5.86
C LEU A 926 13.79 15.78 4.38
N GLY A 927 13.89 14.70 3.59
CA GLY A 927 13.38 14.59 2.22
C GLY A 927 14.15 15.37 1.14
N ASP A 928 14.30 16.69 1.29
CA ASP A 928 15.27 17.52 0.55
C ASP A 928 15.38 18.95 1.16
N ILE A 929 16.07 19.85 0.45
CA ILE A 929 16.30 21.25 0.87
C ILE A 929 15.02 22.10 0.96
N ARG A 930 13.88 21.66 0.40
CA ARG A 930 12.57 22.33 0.46
C ARG A 930 11.87 22.15 1.80
N ALA A 931 12.36 21.29 2.70
CA ALA A 931 11.73 20.96 3.99
C ALA A 931 12.57 21.38 5.20
N GLY A 932 11.97 21.40 6.39
CA GLY A 932 12.66 21.59 7.68
C GLY A 932 12.75 23.04 8.17
N TYR A 933 11.89 23.95 7.73
CA TYR A 933 11.89 25.38 8.11
C TYR A 933 10.99 25.66 9.33
N ASN A 934 10.97 24.73 10.29
CA ASN A 934 10.26 24.84 11.56
C ASN A 934 10.96 25.79 12.53
N ASP A 935 10.19 26.49 13.38
CA ASP A 935 10.72 27.50 14.31
C ASP A 935 11.72 26.91 15.30
N TYR A 936 11.44 25.72 15.86
CA TYR A 936 12.38 25.03 16.74
C TYR A 936 13.71 24.68 16.05
N MET A 937 13.69 24.36 14.75
CA MET A 937 14.93 24.09 14.00
C MET A 937 15.73 25.36 13.78
N ILE A 938 15.08 26.49 13.48
CA ILE A 938 15.76 27.79 13.37
C ILE A 938 16.34 28.21 14.72
N ARG A 939 15.57 28.13 15.82
CA ARG A 939 16.06 28.50 17.16
C ARG A 939 17.28 27.67 17.59
N ASP A 940 17.28 26.36 17.35
CA ASP A 940 18.45 25.53 17.66
C ASP A 940 19.62 25.80 16.70
N PHE A 941 19.39 26.06 15.41
CA PHE A 941 20.45 26.46 14.47
C PHE A 941 21.13 27.76 14.90
N GLU A 942 20.37 28.81 15.22
CA GLU A 942 20.90 30.10 15.69
C GLU A 942 21.71 29.93 16.98
N LYS A 943 21.19 29.13 17.92
CA LYS A 943 21.80 28.84 19.23
C LYS A 943 23.08 28.01 19.13
N GLU A 944 23.17 27.07 18.19
CA GLU A 944 24.30 26.14 18.07
C GLU A 944 25.37 26.59 17.08
N THR A 945 25.05 27.51 16.16
CA THR A 945 26.01 28.06 15.18
C THR A 945 26.41 29.51 15.48
N GLY A 946 25.57 30.28 16.19
CA GLY A 946 25.71 31.72 16.35
C GLY A 946 25.28 32.54 15.13
N ILE A 947 24.80 31.89 14.06
CA ILE A 947 24.32 32.55 12.83
C ILE A 947 22.86 32.94 13.02
N LEU A 948 22.59 34.23 13.21
CA LEU A 948 21.23 34.75 13.36
C LEU A 948 20.52 34.87 12.02
N VAL A 949 19.31 34.32 11.93
CA VAL A 949 18.45 34.39 10.74
C VAL A 949 17.62 35.67 10.80
N ASP A 950 18.19 36.74 10.23
CA ASP A 950 17.66 38.10 10.27
C ASP A 950 16.49 38.29 9.29
N VAL A 951 15.30 37.90 9.73
CA VAL A 951 14.00 38.06 9.06
C VAL A 951 12.90 38.35 10.09
N ASP A 952 11.71 38.76 9.63
CA ASP A 952 10.55 38.89 10.52
C ASP A 952 10.06 37.51 10.99
N LYS A 953 10.35 37.19 12.25
CA LYS A 953 9.93 35.96 12.92
C LYS A 953 8.47 35.98 13.41
N THR A 954 7.76 37.09 13.21
CA THR A 954 6.32 37.21 13.46
C THR A 954 5.48 37.03 12.19
N ASP A 955 6.10 37.01 11.00
CA ASP A 955 5.42 36.71 9.74
C ASP A 955 4.80 35.28 9.79
N PRO A 956 3.51 35.11 9.48
CA PRO A 956 2.88 33.79 9.37
C PRO A 956 3.59 32.82 8.41
N MET A 957 4.13 33.36 7.32
CA MET A 957 4.81 32.64 6.25
C MET A 957 6.33 32.56 6.46
N ARG A 958 6.84 32.92 7.66
CA ARG A 958 8.28 33.00 7.99
C ARG A 958 9.13 31.79 7.59
N GLY A 959 8.56 30.58 7.49
CA GLY A 959 9.26 29.41 6.92
C GLY A 959 9.84 29.66 5.51
N LYS A 960 9.15 30.47 4.70
CA LYS A 960 9.63 30.97 3.40
C LYS A 960 10.78 31.97 3.57
N LEU A 961 10.65 32.90 4.52
CA LEU A 961 11.69 33.89 4.80
C LEU A 961 12.96 33.22 5.32
N PHE A 962 12.83 32.20 6.17
CA PHE A 962 13.94 31.35 6.61
C PHE A 962 14.61 30.66 5.42
N TYR A 963 13.85 30.03 4.52
CA TYR A 963 14.41 29.43 3.29
C TYR A 963 15.14 30.48 2.42
N GLU A 964 14.49 31.59 2.09
CA GLU A 964 15.06 32.64 1.23
C GLU A 964 16.31 33.29 1.85
N TRP A 965 16.35 33.43 3.17
CA TRP A 965 17.52 33.93 3.90
C TRP A 965 18.64 32.90 3.99
N LEU A 966 18.34 31.66 4.35
CA LEU A 966 19.35 30.60 4.52
C LEU A 966 20.00 30.23 3.18
N MET A 967 19.21 30.08 2.10
CA MET A 967 19.75 29.78 0.77
C MET A 967 20.63 30.90 0.22
N LYS A 968 20.41 32.15 0.66
CA LYS A 968 21.20 33.32 0.24
C LYS A 968 22.46 33.54 1.09
N ASN A 969 22.40 33.28 2.40
CA ASN A 969 23.42 33.75 3.35
C ASN A 969 24.19 32.64 4.10
N ALA A 970 23.62 31.42 4.22
CA ALA A 970 24.17 30.38 5.11
C ALA A 970 23.81 28.93 4.69
N ARG A 971 23.80 28.64 3.37
CA ARG A 971 23.31 27.36 2.83
C ARG A 971 24.10 26.16 3.38
N GLU A 972 25.43 26.23 3.32
CA GLU A 972 26.25 25.07 3.66
C GLU A 972 26.29 24.83 5.17
N GLU A 973 26.22 25.88 5.98
CA GLU A 973 26.12 25.83 7.43
C GLU A 973 24.78 25.22 7.87
N TRP A 974 23.68 25.59 7.21
CA TRP A 974 22.35 25.01 7.42
C TRP A 974 22.31 23.52 7.05
N VAL A 975 22.84 23.16 5.89
CA VAL A 975 22.92 21.78 5.40
C VAL A 975 23.82 20.92 6.28
N ASP A 976 24.99 21.42 6.68
CA ASP A 976 25.89 20.73 7.62
C ASP A 976 25.24 20.53 9.00
N TRP A 977 24.57 21.55 9.54
CA TRP A 977 23.86 21.45 10.82
C TRP A 977 22.72 20.42 10.77
N ARG A 978 21.92 20.39 9.67
CA ARG A 978 20.92 19.34 9.42
C ARG A 978 21.56 17.95 9.41
N CYS A 979 22.69 17.78 8.72
CA CYS A 979 23.43 16.51 8.66
C CYS A 979 23.92 16.06 10.05
N ARG A 980 24.40 16.99 10.88
CA ARG A 980 24.78 16.69 12.27
C ARG A 980 23.58 16.31 13.14
N LYS A 981 22.43 16.99 12.99
CA LYS A 981 21.20 16.68 13.74
C LYS A 981 20.63 15.30 13.40
N LEU A 982 20.50 14.93 12.12
CA LEU A 982 20.08 13.57 11.75
C LEU A 982 21.12 12.51 12.13
N THR A 983 22.43 12.80 12.01
CA THR A 983 23.45 11.84 12.50
C THR A 983 23.31 11.58 14.00
N ALA A 984 23.04 12.61 14.81
CA ALA A 984 22.80 12.45 16.24
C ALA A 984 21.54 11.60 16.52
N TRP A 985 20.48 11.75 15.73
CA TRP A 985 19.30 10.90 15.78
C TRP A 985 19.61 9.43 15.42
N TYR A 986 20.25 9.19 14.26
CA TYR A 986 20.64 7.84 13.85
C TYR A 986 21.62 7.18 14.85
N ALA A 987 22.43 7.95 15.57
CA ALA A 987 23.27 7.43 16.66
C ALA A 987 22.46 6.92 17.86
N VAL A 988 21.27 7.49 18.16
CA VAL A 988 20.34 6.95 19.18
C VAL A 988 19.81 5.60 18.74
N LEU A 989 19.33 5.49 17.49
CA LEU A 989 18.81 4.23 16.93
C LEU A 989 19.90 3.16 16.85
N ALA A 990 21.08 3.50 16.33
CA ALA A 990 22.22 2.58 16.26
C ALA A 990 22.69 2.11 17.65
N LYS A 991 22.67 2.99 18.66
CA LYS A 991 22.92 2.59 20.06
C LYS A 991 21.82 1.67 20.58
N ARG A 992 20.55 1.92 20.29
CA ARG A 992 19.41 1.08 20.72
C ARG A 992 19.55 -0.36 20.22
N LEU A 993 19.98 -0.54 18.97
CA LEU A 993 20.34 -1.85 18.42
C LEU A 993 21.53 -2.49 19.16
N ALA A 994 22.64 -1.76 19.32
CA ALA A 994 23.86 -2.28 19.95
C ALA A 994 23.68 -2.62 21.44
N ASP A 995 22.83 -1.89 22.16
CA ASP A 995 22.46 -2.14 23.56
C ASP A 995 21.67 -3.45 23.73
N ARG A 996 20.94 -3.88 22.70
CA ARG A 996 20.28 -5.20 22.66
C ARG A 996 21.28 -6.30 22.25
N ARG A 997 22.00 -6.13 21.14
CA ARG A 997 23.01 -7.11 20.68
C ARG A 997 24.10 -6.47 19.83
N ALA A 998 25.37 -6.74 20.18
CA ALA A 998 26.52 -5.97 19.70
C ALA A 998 26.88 -6.14 18.20
N ASP A 999 26.34 -7.14 17.49
CA ASP A 999 26.50 -7.30 16.04
C ASP A 999 25.39 -6.61 15.22
N LEU A 1000 24.31 -6.11 15.85
CA LEU A 1000 23.22 -5.47 15.12
C LEU A 1000 23.64 -4.12 14.54
N LYS A 1001 23.36 -3.91 13.25
CA LYS A 1001 23.68 -2.66 12.52
C LYS A 1001 22.44 -1.89 12.10
N LEU A 1002 22.59 -0.58 11.99
CA LEU A 1002 21.63 0.33 11.37
C LEU A 1002 22.07 0.61 9.92
N GLY A 1003 21.25 0.24 8.95
CA GLY A 1003 21.41 0.62 7.54
C GLY A 1003 20.75 1.96 7.26
N ILE A 1004 21.46 2.88 6.63
CA ILE A 1004 20.94 4.14 6.11
C ILE A 1004 20.82 4.00 4.58
N HIS A 1005 19.64 3.60 4.08
CA HIS A 1005 19.41 3.29 2.67
C HIS A 1005 18.91 4.50 1.89
N CYS A 1006 19.84 5.18 1.22
CA CYS A 1006 19.58 6.36 0.41
C CYS A 1006 19.03 5.95 -0.97
N ILE A 1007 17.76 6.28 -1.25
CA ILE A 1007 17.04 5.84 -2.45
C ILE A 1007 16.26 7.00 -3.11
N THR A 1008 17.00 7.98 -3.63
CA THR A 1008 16.42 9.09 -4.41
C THR A 1008 16.73 8.92 -5.90
N PRO A 1009 15.76 8.53 -6.74
CA PRO A 1009 15.96 8.46 -8.18
C PRO A 1009 16.39 9.78 -8.78
N ILE A 1010 17.39 9.72 -9.66
CA ILE A 1010 17.94 10.86 -10.42
C ILE A 1010 16.79 11.66 -11.08
N LEU A 1011 15.77 10.97 -11.62
CA LEU A 1011 14.62 11.57 -12.30
C LEU A 1011 13.79 12.59 -11.47
N TYR A 1012 13.94 12.64 -10.14
CA TYR A 1012 13.15 13.53 -9.26
C TYR A 1012 13.95 14.70 -8.66
N ALA A 1013 15.26 14.78 -8.86
CA ALA A 1013 16.12 15.81 -8.24
C ALA A 1013 16.10 17.15 -9.01
N HIS A 1014 14.93 17.78 -9.11
CA HIS A 1014 14.61 18.91 -10.00
C HIS A 1014 15.50 20.17 -9.91
N THR A 1015 16.45 20.25 -8.98
CA THR A 1015 17.23 21.45 -8.63
C THR A 1015 18.72 21.41 -8.99
N VAL A 1016 19.26 20.27 -9.46
CA VAL A 1016 20.73 20.05 -9.58
C VAL A 1016 21.23 19.99 -11.05
N TYR A 1017 20.35 20.15 -12.05
CA TYR A 1017 20.63 19.65 -13.42
C TYR A 1017 21.27 20.57 -14.45
N ASP A 1018 21.36 21.88 -14.21
CA ASP A 1018 21.58 22.85 -15.31
C ASP A 1018 22.95 22.72 -16.00
N GLU A 1019 24.03 22.53 -15.22
CA GLU A 1019 25.41 22.58 -15.71
C GLU A 1019 26.09 21.20 -15.82
N GLU A 1020 27.37 21.17 -16.23
CA GLU A 1020 28.16 19.94 -16.36
C GLU A 1020 28.80 19.50 -15.03
N GLU A 1021 29.09 20.43 -14.12
CA GLU A 1021 29.72 20.11 -12.83
C GLU A 1021 28.73 19.48 -11.82
N GLY A 1022 27.44 19.81 -11.91
CA GLY A 1022 26.42 19.38 -10.93
C GLY A 1022 26.21 17.87 -10.80
N LEU A 1023 26.64 17.08 -11.79
CA LEU A 1023 26.60 15.61 -11.71
C LEU A 1023 27.82 14.98 -11.02
N ARG A 1024 28.89 15.75 -10.77
CA ARG A 1024 30.14 15.21 -10.20
C ARG A 1024 29.96 14.68 -8.77
N ASP A 1025 29.20 15.40 -7.97
CA ASP A 1025 28.98 15.11 -6.55
C ASP A 1025 27.47 14.99 -6.22
N PHE A 1026 26.64 14.70 -7.24
CA PHE A 1026 25.18 14.67 -7.18
C PHE A 1026 24.62 13.91 -5.97
N TRP A 1027 25.06 12.66 -5.77
CA TRP A 1027 24.57 11.83 -4.66
C TRP A 1027 25.00 12.36 -3.29
N LEU A 1028 26.16 13.00 -3.19
CA LEU A 1028 26.59 13.65 -1.96
C LEU A 1028 25.75 14.91 -1.68
N GLN A 1029 25.40 15.69 -2.71
CA GLN A 1029 24.54 16.86 -2.55
C GLN A 1029 23.10 16.48 -2.21
N VAL A 1030 22.48 15.55 -2.94
CA VAL A 1030 21.11 15.08 -2.68
C VAL A 1030 20.99 14.49 -1.28
N ASN A 1031 21.93 13.62 -0.89
CA ASN A 1031 21.94 13.05 0.47
C ASN A 1031 22.13 14.16 1.52
N ARG A 1032 23.06 15.11 1.34
CA ARG A 1032 23.25 16.21 2.30
C ARG A 1032 22.02 17.11 2.42
N ASP A 1033 21.32 17.38 1.32
CA ASP A 1033 20.06 18.13 1.32
C ASP A 1033 18.94 17.36 2.06
N MET A 1034 18.91 16.02 2.01
CA MET A 1034 18.08 15.17 2.88
C MET A 1034 18.50 15.18 4.37
N GLY A 1035 19.67 15.74 4.69
CA GLY A 1035 20.30 15.72 6.02
C GLY A 1035 21.20 14.50 6.27
N ILE A 1036 21.72 13.84 5.24
CA ILE A 1036 22.48 12.60 5.31
C ILE A 1036 23.92 12.83 4.80
N ASP A 1037 24.93 12.59 5.64
CA ASP A 1037 26.34 12.76 5.27
C ASP A 1037 27.19 11.62 5.81
N SER A 1038 27.79 10.84 4.91
CA SER A 1038 28.56 9.65 5.29
C SER A 1038 29.81 9.96 6.11
N ARG A 1039 30.35 11.18 6.04
CA ARG A 1039 31.50 11.65 6.84
C ARG A 1039 31.14 11.81 8.32
N TYR A 1040 29.85 12.00 8.61
CA TYR A 1040 29.31 12.00 9.98
C TYR A 1040 28.87 10.59 10.40
N LEU A 1041 28.19 9.84 9.53
CA LEU A 1041 27.77 8.45 9.79
C LEU A 1041 28.96 7.51 10.06
N ALA A 1042 30.11 7.72 9.41
CA ALA A 1042 31.35 6.96 9.60
C ALA A 1042 31.89 6.98 11.05
N LYS A 1043 31.36 7.86 11.91
CA LYS A 1043 31.73 7.97 13.33
C LYS A 1043 30.90 7.03 14.23
N ILE A 1044 29.90 6.34 13.68
CA ILE A 1044 29.01 5.41 14.40
C ILE A 1044 29.39 3.97 13.98
N PRO A 1045 30.06 3.16 14.84
CA PRO A 1045 30.71 1.92 14.40
C PRO A 1045 29.79 0.85 13.80
N ASN A 1046 28.52 0.80 14.22
CA ASN A 1046 27.52 -0.14 13.74
C ASN A 1046 26.51 0.48 12.74
N VAL A 1047 26.87 1.58 12.08
CA VAL A 1047 26.11 2.11 10.93
C VAL A 1047 26.74 1.64 9.61
N PHE A 1048 25.90 1.36 8.62
CA PHE A 1048 26.30 1.27 7.21
C PHE A 1048 25.50 2.21 6.32
N VAL A 1049 26.11 2.60 5.20
CA VAL A 1049 25.46 3.42 4.17
C VAL A 1049 25.16 2.52 2.99
N GLU A 1050 23.88 2.35 2.68
CA GLU A 1050 23.40 1.67 1.48
C GLU A 1050 22.91 2.73 0.50
N GLN A 1051 23.37 2.66 -0.75
CA GLN A 1051 22.96 3.61 -1.78
C GLN A 1051 22.35 2.86 -2.96
N SER A 1052 21.17 3.30 -3.40
CA SER A 1052 20.57 2.80 -4.64
C SER A 1052 21.31 3.29 -5.87
N VAL A 1053 21.51 2.38 -6.82
CA VAL A 1053 21.67 2.69 -8.24
C VAL A 1053 20.42 2.21 -8.98
N PHE A 1054 20.15 2.75 -10.16
CA PHE A 1054 18.90 2.53 -10.89
C PHE A 1054 19.19 2.13 -12.36
N PRO A 1055 19.67 0.90 -12.62
CA PRO A 1055 20.18 0.49 -13.93
C PRO A 1055 19.16 0.55 -15.07
N ALA A 1056 17.87 0.72 -14.75
CA ALA A 1056 16.77 0.79 -15.70
C ALA A 1056 16.29 2.23 -16.02
N ASP A 1057 16.79 3.28 -15.36
CA ASP A 1057 16.32 4.66 -15.59
C ASP A 1057 16.54 5.13 -17.03
N TYR A 1058 17.70 4.81 -17.63
CA TYR A 1058 17.97 5.03 -19.06
C TYR A 1058 16.95 4.33 -19.98
N ARG A 1059 16.52 3.11 -19.61
CA ARG A 1059 15.54 2.32 -20.36
C ARG A 1059 14.12 2.88 -20.21
N TRP A 1060 13.76 3.33 -19.00
CA TRP A 1060 12.47 3.94 -18.66
C TRP A 1060 12.28 5.34 -19.26
N MET A 1061 13.37 6.08 -19.47
CA MET A 1061 13.39 7.38 -20.17
C MET A 1061 13.24 7.28 -21.69
N HIS A 1062 13.35 6.08 -22.28
CA HIS A 1062 13.25 5.88 -23.73
C HIS A 1062 11.91 6.39 -24.29
N GLY A 1063 11.98 7.28 -25.30
CA GLY A 1063 10.79 7.88 -25.92
C GLY A 1063 10.15 9.04 -25.14
N ARG A 1064 10.76 9.49 -24.03
CA ARG A 1064 10.36 10.70 -23.30
C ARG A 1064 10.99 11.95 -23.93
N LYS A 1065 10.63 13.14 -23.43
CA LYS A 1065 11.00 14.43 -24.05
C LYS A 1065 12.43 14.91 -23.77
N ASP A 1066 13.08 14.40 -22.72
CA ASP A 1066 14.40 14.84 -22.30
C ASP A 1066 15.47 13.81 -22.67
N GLU A 1067 15.96 13.93 -23.91
CA GLU A 1067 17.02 13.06 -24.42
C GLU A 1067 18.38 13.43 -23.81
N ARG A 1068 18.61 14.68 -23.35
CA ARG A 1068 19.87 15.10 -22.68
C ARG A 1068 20.03 14.39 -21.33
N LEU A 1069 18.96 14.31 -20.55
CA LEU A 1069 18.94 13.50 -19.32
C LEU A 1069 19.10 12.02 -19.63
N ARG A 1070 18.46 11.51 -20.70
CA ARG A 1070 18.61 10.11 -21.12
C ARG A 1070 20.06 9.77 -21.51
N GLU A 1071 20.71 10.57 -22.35
CA GLU A 1071 22.11 10.38 -22.73
C GLU A 1071 23.05 10.43 -21.53
N ARG A 1072 22.80 11.33 -20.57
CA ARG A 1072 23.55 11.39 -19.28
C ARG A 1072 23.35 10.11 -18.45
N LEU A 1073 22.12 9.64 -18.25
CA LEU A 1073 21.80 8.43 -17.47
C LEU A 1073 22.54 7.19 -17.98
N ARG A 1074 22.71 7.05 -19.30
CA ARG A 1074 23.44 5.95 -19.95
C ARG A 1074 24.85 5.73 -19.40
N LEU A 1075 25.53 6.80 -19.00
CA LEU A 1075 26.92 6.80 -18.53
C LEU A 1075 27.06 7.03 -17.02
N THR A 1076 26.01 7.54 -16.36
CA THR A 1076 26.11 8.05 -14.97
C THR A 1076 26.60 6.99 -14.00
N GLU A 1077 26.11 5.75 -14.10
CA GLU A 1077 26.50 4.64 -13.21
C GLU A 1077 27.95 4.15 -13.41
N GLU A 1078 28.62 4.57 -14.48
CA GLU A 1078 30.04 4.29 -14.71
C GLU A 1078 30.97 5.40 -14.20
N THR A 1079 30.43 6.46 -13.61
CA THR A 1079 31.20 7.58 -13.04
C THR A 1079 31.56 7.33 -11.58
N ARG A 1080 32.66 7.92 -11.10
CA ARG A 1080 33.00 7.95 -9.66
C ARG A 1080 31.97 8.74 -8.85
N GLY A 1081 31.37 9.77 -9.45
CA GLY A 1081 30.38 10.65 -8.81
C GLY A 1081 29.08 9.94 -8.39
N MET A 1082 28.68 8.90 -9.15
CA MET A 1082 27.54 8.06 -8.78
C MET A 1082 27.69 7.45 -7.38
N TYR A 1083 28.92 7.14 -6.96
CA TYR A 1083 29.20 6.44 -5.71
C TYR A 1083 29.75 7.37 -4.61
N ALA A 1084 29.66 8.70 -4.79
CA ALA A 1084 30.30 9.70 -3.93
C ALA A 1084 30.00 9.49 -2.43
N SER A 1085 28.72 9.29 -2.08
CA SER A 1085 28.28 9.07 -0.70
C SER A 1085 28.86 7.80 -0.05
N LEU A 1086 29.26 6.81 -0.84
CA LEU A 1086 29.88 5.57 -0.35
C LEU A 1086 31.39 5.67 -0.15
N LEU A 1087 32.07 6.62 -0.81
CA LEU A 1087 33.54 6.70 -0.81
C LEU A 1087 34.13 6.81 0.61
N ASP A 1088 33.52 7.64 1.44
CA ASP A 1088 33.94 7.88 2.84
C ASP A 1088 33.26 6.93 3.87
N ALA A 1089 32.32 6.08 3.45
CA ALA A 1089 31.58 5.19 4.36
C ALA A 1089 32.38 3.92 4.69
N PRO A 1090 32.69 3.59 5.97
CA PRO A 1090 33.51 2.42 6.32
C PRO A 1090 32.78 1.08 6.13
N ASN A 1091 31.45 1.07 6.28
CA ASN A 1091 30.59 -0.02 5.84
C ASN A 1091 29.80 0.49 4.61
N ALA A 1092 30.36 0.36 3.41
CA ALA A 1092 29.69 0.76 2.17
C ALA A 1092 28.91 -0.38 1.53
N TRP A 1093 27.67 -0.12 1.11
CA TRP A 1093 26.76 -1.08 0.50
C TRP A 1093 26.10 -0.48 -0.76
N VAL A 1094 25.90 -1.27 -1.82
CA VAL A 1094 25.15 -0.85 -3.03
C VAL A 1094 23.88 -1.67 -3.20
N HIS A 1095 22.77 -0.98 -3.42
CA HIS A 1095 21.50 -1.58 -3.79
C HIS A 1095 21.25 -1.40 -5.30
N HIS A 1096 20.97 -2.48 -6.01
CA HIS A 1096 20.44 -2.41 -7.38
C HIS A 1096 18.92 -2.35 -7.32
N PHE A 1097 18.35 -1.15 -7.42
CA PHE A 1097 16.90 -0.99 -7.44
C PHE A 1097 16.35 -1.37 -8.81
N ASP A 1098 15.47 -2.37 -8.83
CA ASP A 1098 14.76 -2.76 -10.03
C ASP A 1098 13.56 -1.84 -10.24
N ARG A 1099 13.74 -0.80 -11.06
CA ARG A 1099 12.58 -0.10 -11.66
C ARG A 1099 11.91 -1.05 -12.65
N TYR A 1100 10.94 -1.79 -12.14
CA TYR A 1100 10.14 -2.78 -12.86
C TYR A 1100 9.42 -2.17 -14.07
N TRP A 1101 9.23 -2.97 -15.12
CA TRP A 1101 8.55 -2.53 -16.33
C TRP A 1101 7.03 -2.65 -16.17
N GLU A 1102 6.42 -1.60 -15.61
CA GLU A 1102 4.98 -1.53 -15.38
C GLU A 1102 4.18 -1.51 -16.69
N SER A 1103 3.14 -2.35 -16.78
CA SER A 1103 2.26 -2.39 -17.94
C SER A 1103 0.88 -2.98 -17.62
N ASP A 1104 -0.17 -2.22 -17.90
CA ASP A 1104 -1.59 -2.63 -17.83
C ASP A 1104 -2.15 -3.04 -19.21
N ILE A 1105 -1.28 -3.32 -20.19
CA ILE A 1105 -1.63 -3.48 -21.62
C ILE A 1105 -2.83 -4.41 -21.91
N ALA A 1106 -3.02 -5.48 -21.12
CA ALA A 1106 -4.10 -6.46 -21.27
C ALA A 1106 -5.52 -5.90 -20.98
N VAL A 1107 -5.60 -4.76 -20.30
CA VAL A 1107 -6.86 -4.04 -20.03
C VAL A 1107 -7.00 -2.74 -20.83
N GLN A 1108 -5.98 -2.32 -21.58
CA GLN A 1108 -6.05 -1.15 -22.46
C GLN A 1108 -6.90 -1.40 -23.72
N GLU A 1109 -7.41 -0.31 -24.30
CA GLU A 1109 -7.99 -0.29 -25.65
C GLU A 1109 -6.94 0.03 -26.71
N GLU A 1110 -7.03 -0.62 -27.87
CA GLU A 1110 -6.28 -0.29 -29.07
C GLU A 1110 -6.65 1.10 -29.63
N ARG A 1111 -5.82 1.61 -30.55
CA ARG A 1111 -6.11 2.78 -31.40
C ARG A 1111 -7.23 2.49 -32.41
N GLY A 1112 -8.43 2.29 -31.90
CA GLY A 1112 -9.62 1.90 -32.67
C GLY A 1112 -10.84 1.50 -31.84
N GLY A 1113 -10.76 1.52 -30.49
CA GLY A 1113 -11.88 1.15 -29.61
C GLY A 1113 -12.15 -0.36 -29.55
N LYS A 1114 -11.09 -1.18 -29.71
CA LYS A 1114 -11.11 -2.63 -29.50
C LYS A 1114 -10.21 -2.98 -28.30
N PRO A 1115 -10.49 -4.05 -27.52
CA PRO A 1115 -9.59 -4.46 -26.45
C PRO A 1115 -8.24 -4.96 -26.99
N ASN A 1116 -7.13 -4.51 -26.41
CA ASN A 1116 -5.77 -4.95 -26.77
C ASN A 1116 -5.47 -6.32 -26.13
N ARG A 1117 -6.07 -7.39 -26.65
CA ARG A 1117 -6.05 -8.74 -26.05
C ARG A 1117 -5.73 -9.83 -27.07
N PHE A 1118 -5.13 -10.91 -26.57
CA PHE A 1118 -4.93 -12.13 -27.35
C PHE A 1118 -6.26 -12.71 -27.86
N PRO A 1119 -6.36 -13.07 -29.16
CA PRO A 1119 -7.49 -13.82 -29.70
C PRO A 1119 -7.34 -15.32 -29.36
N ALA A 1120 -7.59 -15.68 -28.10
CA ALA A 1120 -7.51 -17.06 -27.61
C ALA A 1120 -8.39 -17.29 -26.36
N ASP A 1121 -9.42 -18.13 -26.46
CA ASP A 1121 -10.36 -18.41 -25.35
C ASP A 1121 -9.71 -19.19 -24.18
N TRP A 1122 -8.56 -19.83 -24.41
CA TRP A 1122 -7.77 -20.47 -23.36
C TRP A 1122 -6.90 -19.51 -22.55
N LEU A 1123 -6.67 -18.27 -23.03
CA LEU A 1123 -5.78 -17.30 -22.40
C LEU A 1123 -6.54 -16.10 -21.83
N LYS A 1124 -6.35 -15.87 -20.53
CA LYS A 1124 -6.62 -14.56 -19.90
C LYS A 1124 -5.31 -14.01 -19.36
N GLU A 1125 -4.81 -13.00 -20.05
CA GLU A 1125 -3.54 -12.33 -19.78
C GLU A 1125 -3.54 -11.55 -18.45
N CYS A 1126 -2.39 -11.50 -17.77
CA CYS A 1126 -2.22 -10.77 -16.51
C CYS A 1126 -2.45 -9.26 -16.70
N THR A 1127 -3.27 -8.68 -15.82
CA THR A 1127 -3.83 -7.32 -15.99
C THR A 1127 -2.88 -6.19 -15.60
N TRP A 1128 -1.83 -6.47 -14.83
CA TRP A 1128 -0.78 -5.51 -14.48
C TRP A 1128 0.54 -6.25 -14.29
N ARG A 1129 1.58 -5.84 -15.02
CA ARG A 1129 2.92 -6.43 -15.02
C ARG A 1129 3.90 -5.56 -14.24
N VAL A 1130 4.94 -6.18 -13.67
CA VAL A 1130 6.04 -5.54 -12.91
C VAL A 1130 7.39 -6.20 -13.26
N THR A 1131 7.63 -6.40 -14.55
CA THR A 1131 8.73 -7.25 -15.05
C THR A 1131 10.11 -6.66 -14.81
N THR A 1132 11.04 -7.44 -14.24
CA THR A 1132 12.46 -7.05 -14.12
C THR A 1132 13.24 -7.36 -15.40
N LEU A 1133 13.73 -6.31 -16.10
CA LEU A 1133 14.46 -6.42 -17.37
C LEU A 1133 15.99 -6.57 -17.14
N ASN A 1134 16.45 -7.81 -16.91
CA ASN A 1134 17.87 -8.13 -16.65
C ASN A 1134 18.67 -8.30 -17.97
N PRO A 1135 19.86 -7.65 -18.13
CA PRO A 1135 20.69 -7.78 -19.33
C PRO A 1135 21.08 -9.22 -19.71
N ALA A 1136 21.38 -9.46 -20.98
CA ALA A 1136 21.65 -10.80 -21.49
C ALA A 1136 23.00 -11.39 -21.00
N GLY A 1137 22.93 -12.58 -20.38
CA GLY A 1137 24.10 -13.31 -19.87
C GLY A 1137 25.00 -12.47 -18.96
N HIS A 1138 26.31 -12.56 -19.16
CA HIS A 1138 27.34 -11.88 -18.35
C HIS A 1138 27.17 -10.35 -18.22
N HIS A 1139 26.45 -9.68 -19.13
CA HIS A 1139 26.15 -8.25 -18.99
C HIS A 1139 25.32 -7.93 -17.75
N ALA A 1140 24.56 -8.90 -17.23
CA ALA A 1140 23.78 -8.74 -15.99
C ALA A 1140 24.66 -8.46 -14.75
N MET A 1141 25.95 -8.79 -14.81
CA MET A 1141 26.90 -8.57 -13.71
C MET A 1141 27.56 -7.18 -13.73
N LYS A 1142 27.31 -6.34 -14.75
CA LYS A 1142 27.91 -4.99 -14.87
C LYS A 1142 27.81 -4.21 -13.56
N HIS A 1143 26.61 -4.09 -13.02
CA HIS A 1143 26.32 -3.27 -11.85
C HIS A 1143 26.83 -3.93 -10.55
N TYR A 1144 26.92 -5.26 -10.48
CA TYR A 1144 27.54 -5.98 -9.35
C TYR A 1144 29.04 -5.71 -9.19
N VAL A 1145 29.75 -5.43 -10.29
CA VAL A 1145 31.21 -5.14 -10.24
C VAL A 1145 31.55 -3.65 -10.38
N MET A 1146 30.68 -2.83 -10.97
CA MET A 1146 30.95 -1.40 -11.20
C MET A 1146 31.33 -0.61 -9.94
N PRO A 1147 30.66 -0.77 -8.77
CA PRO A 1147 31.07 -0.12 -7.53
C PRO A 1147 32.50 -0.49 -7.09
N LEU A 1148 32.91 -1.73 -7.36
CA LEU A 1148 34.24 -2.24 -7.03
C LEU A 1148 35.35 -1.55 -7.85
N ARG A 1149 35.01 -0.84 -8.94
CA ARG A 1149 35.93 0.09 -9.63
C ARG A 1149 36.44 1.19 -8.69
N TYR A 1150 35.64 1.63 -7.71
CA TYR A 1150 35.89 2.84 -6.93
C TYR A 1150 36.06 2.66 -5.42
N LYS A 1151 35.50 1.61 -4.81
CA LYS A 1151 35.69 1.26 -3.40
C LYS A 1151 35.50 -0.24 -3.15
N ASP A 1152 36.07 -0.77 -2.08
CA ASP A 1152 35.76 -2.11 -1.60
C ASP A 1152 34.40 -2.15 -0.89
N ILE A 1153 33.34 -2.36 -1.67
CA ILE A 1153 31.97 -2.52 -1.16
C ILE A 1153 31.87 -3.79 -0.32
N GLN A 1154 31.24 -3.68 0.85
CA GLN A 1154 31.12 -4.77 1.82
C GLN A 1154 29.83 -5.58 1.63
N GLY A 1155 28.75 -4.95 1.16
CA GLY A 1155 27.46 -5.61 0.90
C GLY A 1155 26.80 -5.17 -0.41
N ILE A 1156 26.06 -6.08 -1.06
CA ILE A 1156 25.32 -5.78 -2.29
C ILE A 1156 23.93 -6.39 -2.21
N SER A 1157 22.88 -5.64 -2.55
CA SER A 1157 21.49 -6.11 -2.61
C SER A 1157 20.87 -5.84 -4.00
N LYS A 1158 19.79 -6.55 -4.35
CA LYS A 1158 19.00 -6.31 -5.57
C LYS A 1158 17.53 -6.69 -5.35
N GLY A 1159 16.63 -5.91 -5.94
CA GLY A 1159 15.19 -6.19 -5.95
C GLY A 1159 14.34 -4.92 -5.97
N GLY A 1160 13.10 -5.03 -5.50
CA GLY A 1160 12.06 -4.00 -5.62
C GLY A 1160 10.69 -4.59 -5.26
N PHE A 1161 9.85 -4.87 -6.26
CA PHE A 1161 8.57 -5.56 -6.09
C PHE A 1161 8.68 -7.10 -6.17
N LEU A 1162 9.65 -7.62 -6.93
CA LEU A 1162 9.89 -9.06 -7.16
C LEU A 1162 11.36 -9.43 -6.91
N ILE A 1163 11.64 -10.74 -6.93
CA ILE A 1163 13.00 -11.31 -6.88
C ILE A 1163 13.80 -10.92 -8.13
N GLY A 1164 14.46 -9.77 -8.07
CA GLY A 1164 15.18 -9.18 -9.18
C GLY A 1164 16.29 -10.04 -9.79
N THR A 1165 16.80 -11.04 -9.06
CA THR A 1165 17.87 -11.95 -9.51
C THR A 1165 17.41 -13.14 -10.35
N TYR A 1166 16.10 -13.34 -10.54
CA TYR A 1166 15.56 -14.40 -11.37
C TYR A 1166 16.13 -14.36 -12.81
N GLY A 1167 16.73 -15.48 -13.24
CA GLY A 1167 17.34 -15.62 -14.56
C GLY A 1167 18.77 -15.04 -14.66
N MET A 1168 19.44 -14.81 -13.53
CA MET A 1168 20.84 -14.38 -13.44
C MET A 1168 21.75 -15.41 -12.75
N GLU A 1169 21.22 -16.52 -12.26
CA GLU A 1169 21.88 -17.37 -11.27
C GLU A 1169 23.17 -18.04 -11.80
N SER A 1170 23.22 -18.35 -13.10
CA SER A 1170 24.43 -18.86 -13.78
C SER A 1170 25.62 -17.89 -13.75
N GLU A 1171 25.35 -16.59 -13.67
CA GLU A 1171 26.32 -15.50 -13.63
C GLU A 1171 26.56 -15.00 -12.21
N LEU A 1172 25.50 -14.98 -11.39
CA LEU A 1172 25.52 -14.52 -10.00
C LEU A 1172 26.25 -15.50 -9.07
N ILE A 1173 25.99 -16.80 -9.17
CA ILE A 1173 26.59 -17.82 -8.27
C ILE A 1173 28.14 -17.73 -8.23
N PRO A 1174 28.87 -17.64 -9.36
CA PRO A 1174 30.32 -17.43 -9.35
C PRO A 1174 30.78 -16.12 -8.69
N PHE A 1175 30.02 -15.03 -8.83
CA PHE A 1175 30.32 -13.77 -8.14
C PHE A 1175 30.13 -13.91 -6.63
N VAL A 1176 29.01 -14.49 -6.20
CA VAL A 1176 28.66 -14.72 -4.80
C VAL A 1176 29.71 -15.61 -4.11
N GLN A 1177 30.14 -16.69 -4.77
CA GLN A 1177 31.22 -17.56 -4.30
C GLN A 1177 32.55 -16.79 -4.11
N ALA A 1178 32.89 -15.87 -5.02
CA ALA A 1178 34.10 -15.08 -4.90
C ALA A 1178 33.98 -13.99 -3.81
N PHE A 1179 32.84 -13.30 -3.73
CA PHE A 1179 32.61 -12.16 -2.85
C PHE A 1179 32.44 -12.57 -1.39
N ARG A 1180 31.58 -13.56 -1.09
CA ARG A 1180 31.27 -13.99 0.28
C ARG A 1180 32.43 -14.72 0.97
N ALA A 1181 33.38 -15.24 0.20
CA ALA A 1181 34.61 -15.87 0.70
C ALA A 1181 35.71 -14.85 1.09
N LEU A 1182 35.48 -13.54 0.89
CA LEU A 1182 36.33 -12.47 1.41
C LEU A 1182 35.85 -12.08 2.83
N PRO A 1183 36.76 -11.85 3.80
CA PRO A 1183 36.41 -11.27 5.09
C PRO A 1183 35.65 -9.93 4.97
N ALA A 1184 34.75 -9.68 5.93
CA ALA A 1184 33.97 -8.45 6.02
C ALA A 1184 34.78 -7.29 6.63
N VAL A 1185 35.84 -6.91 5.93
CA VAL A 1185 36.74 -5.77 6.21
C VAL A 1185 37.07 -5.05 4.90
N GLU A 1186 37.46 -3.78 4.98
CA GLU A 1186 37.88 -2.99 3.82
C GLU A 1186 39.29 -3.40 3.34
N PHE A 1187 39.40 -3.75 2.06
CA PHE A 1187 40.66 -4.10 1.40
C PHE A 1187 41.29 -2.86 0.75
N ALA A 1188 42.61 -2.71 0.84
CA ALA A 1188 43.34 -1.59 0.24
C ALA A 1188 43.67 -1.82 -1.25
N ASP A 1189 43.67 -0.75 -2.05
CA ASP A 1189 44.08 -0.79 -3.46
C ASP A 1189 45.57 -1.18 -3.62
N VAL A 1190 45.86 -2.12 -4.52
CA VAL A 1190 47.22 -2.45 -4.97
C VAL A 1190 47.54 -1.63 -6.21
N LEU A 1191 48.27 -0.52 -6.04
CA LEU A 1191 48.62 0.36 -7.16
C LEU A 1191 49.75 -0.23 -8.02
N PRO A 1192 49.70 -0.10 -9.36
CA PRO A 1192 50.79 -0.52 -10.24
C PRO A 1192 51.96 0.48 -10.16
N LYS A 1193 53.20 -0.02 -10.32
CA LYS A 1193 54.43 0.80 -10.22
C LYS A 1193 54.63 1.80 -11.37
N LYS A 1194 53.76 1.76 -12.38
CA LYS A 1194 53.58 2.71 -13.48
C LYS A 1194 52.10 2.70 -13.86
N PRO A 1195 51.53 3.79 -14.42
CA PRO A 1195 50.20 3.74 -15.01
C PRO A 1195 50.11 2.65 -16.09
N LEU A 1196 49.00 1.90 -16.09
CA LEU A 1196 48.66 0.89 -17.09
C LEU A 1196 47.26 1.20 -17.63
N GLU A 1197 47.03 1.06 -18.93
CA GLU A 1197 45.80 1.51 -19.61
C GLU A 1197 44.53 0.90 -18.99
N LYS A 1198 44.48 -0.43 -18.83
CA LYS A 1198 43.36 -1.13 -18.18
C LYS A 1198 43.37 -1.10 -16.64
N SER A 1199 44.28 -0.38 -15.98
CA SER A 1199 44.26 -0.25 -14.50
C SER A 1199 43.13 0.65 -13.95
N GLU A 1200 42.36 1.30 -14.83
CA GLU A 1200 41.10 1.95 -14.44
C GLU A 1200 39.86 1.05 -14.49
N THR A 1201 39.79 0.08 -15.43
CA THR A 1201 38.67 -0.87 -15.48
C THR A 1201 38.95 -2.18 -14.74
N VAL A 1202 40.22 -2.53 -14.51
CA VAL A 1202 40.65 -3.70 -13.72
C VAL A 1202 41.33 -3.24 -12.43
N LYS A 1203 40.74 -3.58 -11.28
CA LYS A 1203 41.27 -3.24 -9.94
C LYS A 1203 41.72 -4.49 -9.19
N VAL A 1204 42.72 -4.33 -8.33
CA VAL A 1204 43.26 -5.37 -7.44
C VAL A 1204 43.31 -4.81 -6.03
N ARG A 1205 42.72 -5.52 -5.05
CA ARG A 1205 42.74 -5.09 -3.63
C ARG A 1205 43.21 -6.21 -2.71
N ARG A 1206 43.81 -5.83 -1.57
CA ARG A 1206 44.48 -6.72 -0.61
C ARG A 1206 44.09 -6.41 0.84
N TYR A 1207 43.96 -7.47 1.65
CA TYR A 1207 43.92 -7.42 3.10
C TYR A 1207 44.82 -8.54 3.70
N SER A 1208 45.35 -8.33 4.90
CA SER A 1208 46.03 -9.38 5.68
C SER A 1208 45.86 -9.15 7.18
N ASP A 1209 45.68 -10.22 7.94
CA ASP A 1209 45.64 -10.23 9.40
C ASP A 1209 47.01 -10.60 10.03
N GLY A 1210 48.06 -10.72 9.21
CA GLY A 1210 49.39 -11.22 9.59
C GLY A 1210 49.55 -12.74 9.53
N LYS A 1211 48.46 -13.52 9.55
CA LYS A 1211 48.47 -15.00 9.45
C LYS A 1211 48.16 -15.48 8.04
N GLU A 1212 47.28 -14.78 7.34
CA GLU A 1212 46.93 -15.01 5.94
C GLU A 1212 46.82 -13.66 5.19
N THR A 1213 46.92 -13.71 3.88
CA THR A 1213 46.63 -12.59 2.97
C THR A 1213 45.50 -13.00 2.05
N TRP A 1214 44.47 -12.16 1.98
CA TRP A 1214 43.42 -12.23 0.98
C TRP A 1214 43.66 -11.14 -0.07
N PHE A 1215 43.40 -11.46 -1.32
CA PHE A 1215 43.32 -10.44 -2.37
C PHE A 1215 42.27 -10.83 -3.41
N TYR A 1216 41.72 -9.83 -4.09
CA TYR A 1216 40.84 -10.05 -5.23
C TYR A 1216 41.27 -9.23 -6.44
N VAL A 1217 40.88 -9.73 -7.61
CA VAL A 1217 40.98 -9.06 -8.90
C VAL A 1217 39.56 -8.90 -9.42
N VAL A 1218 39.17 -7.69 -9.79
CA VAL A 1218 37.89 -7.40 -10.41
C VAL A 1218 38.09 -6.75 -11.76
N ASN A 1219 37.41 -7.26 -12.78
CA ASN A 1219 37.29 -6.64 -14.09
C ASN A 1219 35.91 -6.02 -14.22
N THR A 1220 35.85 -4.70 -14.42
CA THR A 1220 34.62 -3.91 -14.55
C THR A 1220 34.35 -3.49 -16.00
N ASP A 1221 35.02 -4.16 -16.94
CA ASP A 1221 34.96 -3.92 -18.37
C ASP A 1221 34.04 -4.92 -19.10
N ALA A 1222 33.60 -4.56 -20.31
CA ALA A 1222 32.92 -5.45 -21.25
C ALA A 1222 33.89 -6.38 -22.01
N GLU A 1223 35.20 -6.12 -21.94
CA GLU A 1223 36.24 -6.97 -22.53
C GLU A 1223 36.88 -7.97 -21.55
N PHE A 1224 37.66 -8.90 -22.11
CA PHE A 1224 38.61 -9.70 -21.32
C PHE A 1224 39.81 -8.84 -20.91
N ALA A 1225 40.44 -9.22 -19.78
CA ALA A 1225 41.73 -8.67 -19.38
C ALA A 1225 42.70 -9.76 -18.91
N ASP A 1226 43.95 -9.69 -19.33
CA ASP A 1226 45.04 -10.58 -18.91
C ASP A 1226 45.89 -9.86 -17.84
N VAL A 1227 45.78 -10.32 -16.59
CA VAL A 1227 46.40 -9.71 -15.41
C VAL A 1227 47.63 -10.52 -14.98
N THR A 1228 48.78 -9.85 -14.82
CA THR A 1228 50.02 -10.46 -14.30
C THR A 1228 50.38 -9.85 -12.95
N LEU A 1229 50.45 -10.69 -11.91
CA LEU A 1229 50.79 -10.32 -10.54
C LEU A 1229 52.13 -10.92 -10.10
N ARG A 1230 52.84 -10.20 -9.23
CA ARG A 1230 53.92 -10.74 -8.39
C ARG A 1230 53.34 -11.05 -7.01
N VAL A 1231 53.47 -12.30 -6.61
CA VAL A 1231 53.18 -12.84 -5.28
C VAL A 1231 54.36 -13.75 -4.88
N PRO A 1232 54.60 -14.06 -3.60
CA PRO A 1232 55.68 -14.98 -3.20
C PRO A 1232 55.50 -16.39 -3.79
N SER A 1233 56.52 -17.23 -3.67
CA SER A 1233 56.37 -18.66 -4.00
C SER A 1233 55.61 -19.38 -2.90
N GLY A 1234 54.69 -20.27 -3.27
CA GLY A 1234 53.95 -21.13 -2.35
C GLY A 1234 52.52 -21.43 -2.82
N GLU A 1235 51.68 -21.86 -1.89
CA GLU A 1235 50.31 -22.25 -2.15
C GLU A 1235 49.36 -21.04 -2.27
N LEU A 1236 48.69 -20.91 -3.41
CA LEU A 1236 47.66 -19.91 -3.69
C LEU A 1236 46.30 -20.59 -3.83
N MET A 1237 45.38 -20.33 -2.90
CA MET A 1237 44.01 -20.84 -2.92
C MET A 1237 43.08 -19.91 -3.70
N ASP A 1238 42.42 -20.46 -4.72
CA ASP A 1238 41.25 -19.88 -5.38
C ASP A 1238 40.01 -20.11 -4.49
N LEU A 1239 39.45 -19.03 -3.95
CA LEU A 1239 38.44 -19.10 -2.89
C LEU A 1239 37.08 -19.56 -3.43
N ALA A 1240 36.67 -19.09 -4.61
CA ALA A 1240 35.39 -19.46 -5.22
C ALA A 1240 35.31 -20.94 -5.61
N SER A 1241 36.43 -21.55 -6.03
CA SER A 1241 36.47 -22.97 -6.39
C SER A 1241 37.03 -23.91 -5.31
N GLY A 1242 37.55 -23.35 -4.22
CA GLY A 1242 38.21 -24.09 -3.13
C GLY A 1242 39.50 -24.79 -3.55
N ARG A 1243 40.24 -24.27 -4.55
CA ARG A 1243 41.39 -24.97 -5.15
C ARG A 1243 42.71 -24.24 -4.99
N SER A 1244 43.66 -24.93 -4.38
CA SER A 1244 45.05 -24.53 -4.31
C SER A 1244 45.81 -24.77 -5.62
N ARG A 1245 46.81 -23.92 -5.88
CA ARG A 1245 47.86 -24.09 -6.89
C ARG A 1245 49.19 -23.53 -6.39
N GLU A 1246 50.28 -24.21 -6.72
CA GLU A 1246 51.64 -23.74 -6.46
C GLU A 1246 51.97 -22.58 -7.42
N VAL A 1247 52.30 -21.41 -6.89
CA VAL A 1247 52.79 -20.25 -7.66
C VAL A 1247 54.27 -20.00 -7.41
N LYS A 1248 54.98 -19.47 -8.41
CA LYS A 1248 56.45 -19.30 -8.39
C LYS A 1248 56.85 -17.86 -8.75
N LYS A 1249 56.73 -16.95 -7.78
CA LYS A 1249 57.02 -15.49 -7.90
C LYS A 1249 56.18 -14.69 -8.91
N ARG A 1250 55.36 -15.35 -9.72
CA ARG A 1250 54.49 -14.78 -10.76
C ARG A 1250 53.19 -15.58 -10.81
N PHE A 1251 52.07 -14.86 -10.91
CA PHE A 1251 50.73 -15.41 -11.06
C PHE A 1251 50.04 -14.69 -12.22
N GLU A 1252 49.38 -15.44 -13.10
CA GLU A 1252 48.70 -14.93 -14.29
C GLU A 1252 47.24 -15.35 -14.26
N LEU A 1253 46.36 -14.42 -14.60
CA LEU A 1253 44.92 -14.56 -14.51
C LEU A 1253 44.22 -13.86 -15.67
N ARG A 1254 43.53 -14.63 -16.51
CA ARG A 1254 42.64 -14.09 -17.54
C ARG A 1254 41.25 -13.86 -16.97
N MET A 1255 40.90 -12.60 -16.77
CA MET A 1255 39.58 -12.15 -16.35
C MET A 1255 38.62 -12.17 -17.54
N LYS A 1256 37.42 -12.70 -17.35
CA LYS A 1256 36.27 -12.47 -18.23
C LYS A 1256 35.75 -11.03 -18.05
N PRO A 1257 34.94 -10.52 -18.99
CA PRO A 1257 34.09 -9.35 -18.76
C PRO A 1257 33.29 -9.47 -17.45
N TYR A 1258 33.12 -8.35 -16.74
CA TYR A 1258 32.36 -8.21 -15.49
C TYR A 1258 32.61 -9.30 -14.41
N GLN A 1259 33.86 -9.76 -14.27
CA GLN A 1259 34.21 -10.86 -13.35
C GLN A 1259 34.92 -10.38 -12.07
N LEU A 1260 34.55 -10.97 -10.94
CA LEU A 1260 35.32 -10.98 -9.69
C LEU A 1260 36.04 -12.33 -9.52
N CYS A 1261 37.29 -12.30 -9.06
CA CYS A 1261 38.09 -13.47 -8.67
C CYS A 1261 38.79 -13.20 -7.33
N SER A 1262 38.63 -14.08 -6.34
CA SER A 1262 39.22 -13.91 -5.00
C SER A 1262 40.15 -15.06 -4.61
N PHE A 1263 41.21 -14.71 -3.87
CA PHE A 1263 42.32 -15.59 -3.55
C PHE A 1263 42.83 -15.41 -2.12
N ARG A 1264 43.47 -16.47 -1.59
CA ARG A 1264 44.11 -16.49 -0.28
C ARG A 1264 45.49 -17.16 -0.33
N MET A 1265 46.43 -16.67 0.47
CA MET A 1265 47.74 -17.27 0.74
C MET A 1265 48.05 -17.21 2.24
N ALA A 1266 48.85 -18.15 2.74
CA ALA A 1266 49.35 -18.10 4.11
C ALA A 1266 50.43 -17.02 4.29
N GLY A 1267 50.44 -16.37 5.45
CA GLY A 1267 51.33 -15.27 5.85
C GLY A 1267 50.92 -13.89 5.32
N ASP A 1268 51.57 -12.86 5.87
CA ASP A 1268 51.58 -11.49 5.31
C ASP A 1268 52.44 -11.47 4.02
N VAL A 1269 51.79 -11.57 2.86
CA VAL A 1269 52.46 -11.66 1.55
C VAL A 1269 52.17 -10.49 0.63
N SER A 1270 53.25 -9.88 0.11
CA SER A 1270 53.18 -8.77 -0.84
C SER A 1270 52.53 -9.18 -2.17
N VAL A 1271 51.53 -8.42 -2.62
CA VAL A 1271 50.97 -8.51 -3.97
C VAL A 1271 51.39 -7.26 -4.75
N GLU A 1272 51.99 -7.40 -5.93
CA GLU A 1272 52.28 -6.28 -6.84
C GLU A 1272 51.68 -6.54 -8.22
N ILE A 1273 51.08 -5.52 -8.84
CA ILE A 1273 50.71 -5.57 -10.27
C ILE A 1273 51.98 -5.42 -11.11
N LEU A 1274 52.17 -6.32 -12.08
CA LEU A 1274 53.24 -6.24 -13.09
C LEU A 1274 52.75 -5.76 -14.45
N ASP A 1275 51.56 -6.21 -14.86
CA ASP A 1275 50.99 -5.96 -16.19
C ASP A 1275 49.46 -6.19 -16.19
N ILE A 1276 48.73 -5.46 -17.03
CA ILE A 1276 47.29 -5.60 -17.28
C ILE A 1276 47.05 -5.25 -18.76
N ARG A 1277 46.45 -6.16 -19.54
CA ARG A 1277 46.21 -6.04 -21.00
C ARG A 1277 44.81 -6.48 -21.38
#